data_AF-A0A7V1GST7-F1
#
_entry.id   AF-A0A7V1GST7-F1
#
_cell.length_a   1.000
_cell.length_b   1.000
_cell.length_c   1.000
_cell.angle_alpha   90.00
_cell.angle_beta   90.00
_cell.angle_gamma   90.00
#
_symmetry.space_group_name_H-M   'P 1'
#
loop_
_entity.id
_entity.type
_entity.pdbx_description
1 polymer ?
#
loop_
_entity_poly.entity_id
_entity_poly.type
_entity_poly.pdbx_seq_one_letter_code
_entity_poly.pdbx_strand_id
1 'polypeptide(L)'
;MEIKHWTASWVQQNKPLVEKEADRVTFKARKLANTLRRDVSSLPYVDAAFLLTQEPSRVQRLAGLTERGVRFFTLKNWQELTRLTEPRVLSDADITRIARLLAPHTSVRLDTVIPRLARYVNLQLQTPREERFRRVFRASHATRRDHVLLYLFDLSATDEADAEVRARREFEALWRFQRYPWAPRILDSFQPVPAYAGEMFFFTVVDPSAPSLAERAADPEWQLIHRILFARNCIRALRELHSADGILHRNLTPHTILVRYDHSPIFTGFHLARIPGEQTIADFPAQGASHGPTIAPEIREHGLAAATPQSDIYALCASLLGLLDGDTNTTAIQAATFLKQGLAETPSERIPLVKLEQEFGTILGEEPPAPPTPPARYWTEDQIVRFRDRNFRIVSRIGSGRVGSAFKVVELDSTTNTELGTYVAKVVHAAEIGNRVLESYRRIRPHVQRQKGLSSILEVASEWGDNEFLALLSWVSGSPLSDFVGVFPLLAEEAERSPNDQALALRWLRQACQALAVLHEAGFVHGDVSPKNLIVSGRDIVLIDYDFATPIGGRIPQPGTPPYCSASFWNNRPASAADDFYALAASFYHVVFSRLPKPAEQNVGAPCFEWLDEDRQHYPQLVAFIETAMHPDPKNRFFSATDALAALSDLEPTKPHQSLPPALPSSPLGRKPQRVEWLRSLLQSYPGSRWGNRETRGLDTEFAASTYVQTRLEQSLLEAIRRQRARLVIFCGNAGDGKTALLQHLARELGLGEHLSAQRIIDGALPNGPRVRINLDGSASHQGRSADEILDEFFAPFQHGPPTDNVVHLLAINDGRLLEWLDGFVQRNNGRDTPLTATLYGLLEESGPPAEPYLRFIDLNQRSLVGEIRETTGTIQATFLHQLLDSLYGGARAAEIWEPCRGCSANDYCSVYAAARLFGPDGIPTSATPETGSRARERLFEALQAVHLRGDVHVTARELRAALVFILFGVHFCDDYHGEGAFDCLPYWDRAFSPKAPGRQGEVLAELVRFDPGLEAHLKIDRYLQGIAPSDGGNWPPSYPDLPLDSARRRAFFEWAEEQVRMVAGGADALELARARHLRRFREIPLASETERAQLCAELCRGIARLEDLPPAALARPDVVPLRVTPRTPTETCFWVEKPLAAFRLEPDLPPPQDGVDRLHRQIHLVYRYRNGEEEILPIGADLFHVLLELAEGYQLGDTSSDDTFAHLSIFVQRLVREEEREMLAWNPAAEEVVFRVHAVMPDPAKAPAQRIVIEPVGAEELP
;
A
#
# COMPACT_ATOMS: atom_id res chain seq x y z
N MET A 1 -6.92 -5.20 -33.55
CA MET A 1 -6.19 -6.48 -33.45
C MET A 1 -5.35 -6.43 -32.18
N GLU A 2 -5.48 -7.42 -31.29
CA GLU A 2 -4.50 -7.66 -30.22
C GLU A 2 -3.64 -8.86 -30.61
N ILE A 3 -2.33 -8.76 -30.37
CA ILE A 3 -1.36 -9.81 -30.64
C ILE A 3 -1.11 -10.53 -29.32
N LYS A 4 -1.20 -11.86 -29.32
CA LYS A 4 -1.03 -12.69 -28.12
C LYS A 4 -0.06 -13.85 -28.36
N HIS A 5 0.68 -14.26 -27.33
CA HIS A 5 1.65 -15.37 -27.37
C HIS A 5 1.13 -16.62 -26.61
N TRP A 6 -0.18 -16.78 -26.52
CA TRP A 6 -0.82 -17.87 -25.78
C TRP A 6 -0.78 -19.22 -26.51
N THR A 7 -0.61 -20.30 -25.75
CA THR A 7 -0.78 -21.67 -26.25
C THR A 7 -2.23 -22.13 -26.13
N ALA A 8 -2.63 -23.16 -26.88
CA ALA A 8 -3.97 -23.75 -26.75
C ALA A 8 -4.27 -24.24 -25.34
N SER A 9 -3.27 -24.80 -24.64
CA SER A 9 -3.42 -25.25 -23.25
C SER A 9 -3.65 -24.06 -22.29
N TRP A 10 -2.89 -22.96 -22.48
CA TRP A 10 -3.02 -21.79 -21.63
C TRP A 10 -4.41 -21.14 -21.76
N VAL A 11 -4.91 -20.99 -22.99
CA VAL A 11 -6.25 -20.43 -23.26
C VAL A 11 -7.35 -21.26 -22.60
N GLN A 12 -7.22 -22.59 -22.63
CA GLN A 12 -8.20 -23.49 -21.99
C GLN A 12 -8.18 -23.39 -20.46
N GLN A 13 -6.99 -23.26 -19.86
CA GLN A 13 -6.85 -23.16 -18.40
C GLN A 13 -7.24 -21.77 -17.86
N ASN A 14 -7.13 -20.73 -18.68
CA ASN A 14 -7.32 -19.32 -18.27
C ASN A 14 -8.50 -18.65 -19.00
N LYS A 15 -9.59 -19.39 -19.20
CA LYS A 15 -10.75 -18.93 -19.97
C LYS A 15 -11.34 -17.58 -19.50
N PRO A 16 -11.52 -17.31 -18.19
CA PRO A 16 -12.06 -16.02 -17.73
C PRO A 16 -11.19 -14.82 -18.13
N LEU A 17 -9.86 -14.97 -18.13
CA LEU A 17 -8.93 -13.93 -18.54
C LEU A 17 -9.00 -13.66 -20.05
N VAL A 18 -9.18 -14.71 -20.85
CA VAL A 18 -9.34 -14.61 -22.31
C VAL A 18 -10.64 -13.88 -22.67
N GLU A 19 -11.72 -14.17 -21.96
CA GLU A 19 -13.01 -13.48 -22.11
C GLU A 19 -12.89 -11.98 -21.81
N LYS A 20 -12.24 -11.62 -20.71
CA LYS A 20 -11.98 -10.22 -20.34
C LYS A 20 -11.17 -9.46 -21.40
N GLU A 21 -10.16 -10.12 -21.97
CA GLU A 21 -9.37 -9.52 -23.07
C GLU A 21 -10.19 -9.38 -24.36
N ALA A 22 -11.12 -10.31 -24.64
CA ALA A 22 -12.02 -10.24 -25.79
C ALA A 22 -12.98 -9.05 -25.67
N ASP A 23 -13.54 -8.82 -24.49
CA ASP A 23 -14.37 -7.66 -24.20
C ASP A 23 -13.59 -6.35 -24.34
N ARG A 24 -12.35 -6.32 -23.83
CA ARG A 24 -11.46 -5.15 -23.94
C ARG A 24 -11.20 -4.78 -25.40
N VAL A 25 -10.93 -5.78 -26.25
CA VAL A 25 -10.71 -5.56 -27.68
C VAL A 25 -11.96 -5.08 -28.39
N THR A 26 -13.12 -5.65 -28.03
CA THR A 26 -14.41 -5.26 -28.58
C THR A 26 -14.76 -3.83 -28.18
N PHE A 27 -14.49 -3.44 -26.94
CA PHE A 27 -14.66 -2.07 -26.46
C PHE A 27 -13.75 -1.08 -27.21
N LYS A 28 -12.46 -1.42 -27.42
CA LYS A 28 -11.53 -0.60 -28.21
C LYS A 28 -12.03 -0.41 -29.64
N ALA A 29 -12.48 -1.50 -30.29
CA ALA A 29 -13.06 -1.44 -31.64
C ALA A 29 -14.31 -0.53 -31.68
N ARG A 30 -15.20 -0.61 -30.69
CA ARG A 30 -16.37 0.26 -30.58
C ARG A 30 -16.01 1.72 -30.34
N LYS A 31 -15.04 2.02 -29.47
CA LYS A 31 -14.53 3.39 -29.22
C LYS A 31 -13.99 3.98 -30.52
N LEU A 32 -13.16 3.22 -31.24
CA LEU A 32 -12.62 3.61 -32.54
C LEU A 32 -13.72 3.90 -33.56
N ALA A 33 -14.70 2.99 -33.68
CA ALA A 33 -15.84 3.15 -34.59
C ALA A 33 -16.64 4.42 -34.28
N ASN A 34 -16.90 4.69 -33.00
CA ASN A 34 -17.64 5.89 -32.58
C ASN A 34 -16.87 7.18 -32.84
N THR A 35 -15.55 7.19 -32.62
CA THR A 35 -14.71 8.35 -32.95
C THR A 35 -14.75 8.62 -34.46
N LEU A 36 -14.56 7.58 -35.27
CA LEU A 36 -14.52 7.70 -36.72
C LEU A 36 -15.87 8.10 -37.34
N ARG A 37 -17.00 7.64 -36.76
CA ARG A 37 -18.35 7.97 -37.24
C ARG A 37 -18.71 9.46 -37.12
N ARG A 38 -18.03 10.22 -36.26
CA ARG A 38 -18.27 11.67 -36.12
C ARG A 38 -17.90 12.44 -37.37
N ASP A 39 -16.81 12.03 -38.03
CA ASP A 39 -16.25 12.73 -39.20
C ASP A 39 -16.44 11.95 -40.50
N VAL A 40 -16.70 10.64 -40.43
CA VAL A 40 -16.96 9.77 -41.58
C VAL A 40 -18.22 8.94 -41.33
N SER A 41 -19.36 9.46 -41.79
CA SER A 41 -20.69 8.87 -41.56
C SER A 41 -20.92 7.53 -42.27
N SER A 42 -20.10 7.18 -43.26
CA SER A 42 -20.22 5.97 -44.08
C SER A 42 -19.31 4.80 -43.63
N LEU A 43 -18.68 4.89 -42.46
CA LEU A 43 -17.64 3.95 -42.06
C LEU A 43 -18.22 2.57 -41.66
N PRO A 44 -17.74 1.46 -42.26
CA PRO A 44 -18.18 0.11 -41.92
C PRO A 44 -17.74 -0.31 -40.50
N TYR A 45 -18.28 -1.45 -40.03
CA TYR A 45 -17.97 -2.03 -38.71
C TYR A 45 -16.46 -2.25 -38.52
N VAL A 46 -15.94 -1.88 -37.34
CA VAL A 46 -14.53 -2.10 -36.97
C VAL A 46 -14.41 -3.48 -36.32
N ASP A 47 -13.71 -4.40 -36.97
CA ASP A 47 -13.54 -5.77 -36.49
C ASP A 47 -12.54 -5.89 -35.33
N ALA A 48 -12.85 -6.79 -34.41
CA ALA A 48 -12.05 -7.21 -33.28
C ALA A 48 -11.45 -8.60 -33.53
N ALA A 49 -10.15 -8.78 -33.28
CA ALA A 49 -9.46 -10.04 -33.55
C ALA A 49 -8.23 -10.26 -32.68
N PHE A 50 -7.94 -11.52 -32.38
CA PHE A 50 -6.70 -11.99 -31.78
C PHE A 50 -5.77 -12.58 -32.83
N LEU A 51 -4.49 -12.21 -32.78
CA LEU A 51 -3.43 -12.85 -33.57
C LEU A 51 -2.48 -13.60 -32.64
N LEU A 52 -2.44 -14.92 -32.75
CA LEU A 52 -1.56 -15.79 -31.96
C LEU A 52 -0.20 -15.95 -32.65
N THR A 53 0.88 -15.64 -31.92
CA THR A 53 2.26 -15.67 -32.42
C THR A 53 3.00 -16.99 -32.15
N GLN A 54 2.39 -17.90 -31.39
CA GLN A 54 2.94 -19.24 -31.11
C GLN A 54 3.03 -20.12 -32.37
N GLU A 55 3.89 -21.14 -32.30
CA GLU A 55 4.02 -22.12 -33.37
C GLU A 55 2.68 -22.79 -33.71
N PRO A 56 2.40 -23.05 -35.01
CA PRO A 56 1.14 -23.63 -35.46
C PRO A 56 0.75 -24.91 -34.71
N SER A 57 1.71 -25.76 -34.35
CA SER A 57 1.48 -27.00 -33.59
C SER A 57 0.82 -26.75 -32.21
N ARG A 58 1.16 -25.63 -31.55
CA ARG A 58 0.71 -25.26 -30.21
C ARG A 58 -0.62 -24.49 -30.21
N VAL A 59 -1.04 -23.94 -31.36
CA VAL A 59 -2.26 -23.13 -31.49
C VAL A 59 -3.27 -23.64 -32.53
N GLN A 60 -2.98 -24.76 -33.19
CA GLN A 60 -3.83 -25.30 -34.27
C GLN A 60 -5.29 -25.49 -33.84
N ARG A 61 -5.52 -25.88 -32.58
CA ARG A 61 -6.86 -26.09 -32.01
C ARG A 61 -7.66 -24.79 -31.83
N LEU A 62 -6.99 -23.64 -31.80
CA LEU A 62 -7.62 -22.33 -31.64
C LEU A 62 -7.86 -21.62 -32.98
N ALA A 63 -7.23 -22.07 -34.06
CA ALA A 63 -7.34 -21.41 -35.36
C ALA A 63 -8.80 -21.37 -35.85
N GLY A 64 -9.34 -20.16 -36.05
CA GLY A 64 -10.69 -19.95 -36.56
C GLY A 64 -11.80 -20.03 -35.51
N LEU A 65 -11.50 -20.38 -34.25
CA LEU A 65 -12.44 -20.27 -33.14
C LEU A 65 -12.73 -18.81 -32.82
N THR A 66 -13.88 -18.58 -32.18
CA THR A 66 -14.31 -17.27 -31.71
C THR A 66 -14.56 -17.34 -30.21
N GLU A 67 -14.08 -16.33 -29.46
CA GLU A 67 -14.50 -16.12 -28.08
C GLU A 67 -15.12 -14.74 -27.88
N ARG A 68 -16.31 -14.69 -27.25
CA ARG A 68 -17.18 -13.50 -27.15
C ARG A 68 -17.28 -12.69 -28.46
N GLY A 69 -17.35 -13.39 -29.60
CA GLY A 69 -17.43 -12.77 -30.94
C GLY A 69 -16.10 -12.28 -31.52
N VAL A 70 -14.97 -12.44 -30.82
CA VAL A 70 -13.62 -12.11 -31.29
C VAL A 70 -12.95 -13.37 -31.85
N ARG A 71 -12.49 -13.31 -33.11
CA ARG A 71 -11.91 -14.48 -33.79
C ARG A 71 -10.40 -14.62 -33.55
N PHE A 72 -9.94 -15.85 -33.37
CA PHE A 72 -8.52 -16.20 -33.29
C PHE A 72 -7.93 -16.47 -34.67
N PHE A 73 -6.85 -15.77 -34.98
CA PHE A 73 -6.01 -15.97 -36.15
C PHE A 73 -4.63 -16.45 -35.71
N THR A 74 -3.98 -17.23 -36.56
CA THR A 74 -2.59 -17.67 -36.36
C THR A 74 -1.70 -16.98 -37.39
N LEU A 75 -0.38 -17.05 -37.19
CA LEU A 75 0.60 -16.57 -38.18
C LEU A 75 0.47 -17.22 -39.57
N LYS A 76 -0.26 -18.33 -39.74
CA LYS A 76 -0.56 -18.89 -41.08
C LYS A 76 -1.70 -18.16 -41.79
N ASN A 77 -2.65 -17.59 -41.03
CA ASN A 77 -3.88 -17.00 -41.54
C ASN A 77 -3.94 -15.47 -41.36
N TRP A 78 -2.80 -14.81 -41.15
CA TRP A 78 -2.74 -13.35 -40.96
C TRP A 78 -3.26 -12.56 -42.19
N GLN A 79 -3.17 -13.15 -43.38
CA GLN A 79 -3.70 -12.55 -44.62
C GLN A 79 -5.23 -12.46 -44.60
N GLU A 80 -5.91 -13.47 -44.04
CA GLU A 80 -7.37 -13.46 -43.85
C GLU A 80 -7.80 -12.36 -42.87
N LEU A 81 -6.99 -12.12 -41.82
CA LEU A 81 -7.23 -11.06 -40.84
C LEU A 81 -7.09 -9.66 -41.45
N THR A 82 -6.08 -9.46 -42.30
CA THR A 82 -5.78 -8.14 -42.87
C THR A 82 -6.63 -7.78 -44.09
N ARG A 83 -7.33 -8.77 -44.69
CA ARG A 83 -8.20 -8.61 -45.88
C ARG A 83 -7.52 -7.85 -47.04
N LEU A 84 -6.18 -7.92 -47.14
CA LEU A 84 -5.39 -7.20 -48.14
C LEU A 84 -5.67 -7.65 -49.58
N THR A 85 -6.34 -8.80 -49.76
CA THR A 85 -6.74 -9.36 -51.04
C THR A 85 -8.14 -8.94 -51.50
N GLU A 86 -8.92 -8.25 -50.65
CA GLU A 86 -10.25 -7.74 -50.98
C GLU A 86 -10.19 -6.40 -51.74
N PRO A 87 -11.19 -6.08 -52.59
CA PRO A 87 -11.21 -4.83 -53.35
C PRO A 87 -11.30 -3.61 -52.41
N ARG A 88 -10.50 -2.59 -52.70
CA ARG A 88 -10.38 -1.37 -51.90
C ARG A 88 -11.73 -0.61 -51.85
N VAL A 89 -12.30 -0.48 -50.65
CA VAL A 89 -13.61 0.19 -50.43
C VAL A 89 -13.47 1.68 -50.10
N LEU A 90 -12.34 2.09 -49.52
CA LEU A 90 -12.07 3.48 -49.11
C LEU A 90 -11.21 4.21 -50.15
N SER A 91 -11.52 5.48 -50.44
CA SER A 91 -10.70 6.31 -51.34
C SER A 91 -9.36 6.70 -50.69
N ASP A 92 -8.37 7.09 -51.49
CA ASP A 92 -7.10 7.63 -50.97
C ASP A 92 -7.30 8.84 -50.05
N ALA A 93 -8.30 9.68 -50.34
CA ALA A 93 -8.66 10.83 -49.52
C ALA A 93 -9.27 10.42 -48.18
N ASP A 94 -10.16 9.42 -48.16
CA ASP A 94 -10.76 8.89 -46.93
C ASP A 94 -9.70 8.22 -46.06
N ILE A 95 -8.79 7.46 -46.66
CA ILE A 95 -7.68 6.82 -45.93
C ILE A 95 -6.75 7.87 -45.32
N THR A 96 -6.41 8.92 -46.07
CA THR A 96 -5.57 10.01 -45.54
C THR A 96 -6.28 10.76 -44.41
N ARG A 97 -7.60 10.96 -44.53
CA ARG A 97 -8.43 11.61 -43.49
C ARG A 97 -8.55 10.76 -42.23
N ILE A 98 -8.88 9.47 -42.38
CA ILE A 98 -8.95 8.50 -41.27
C ILE A 98 -7.59 8.34 -40.61
N ALA A 99 -6.51 8.25 -41.38
CA ALA A 99 -5.16 8.17 -40.86
C ALA A 99 -4.78 9.40 -40.02
N ARG A 100 -5.20 10.61 -40.43
CA ARG A 100 -5.03 11.84 -39.63
C ARG A 100 -5.87 11.83 -38.35
N LEU A 101 -7.12 11.37 -38.42
CA LEU A 101 -8.00 11.26 -37.25
C LEU A 101 -7.53 10.22 -36.22
N LEU A 102 -6.86 9.15 -36.69
CA LEU A 102 -6.34 8.08 -35.84
C LEU A 102 -4.87 8.27 -35.46
N ALA A 103 -4.18 9.25 -36.04
CA ALA A 103 -2.79 9.51 -35.73
C ALA A 103 -2.69 9.93 -34.25
N PRO A 104 -1.84 9.28 -33.44
CA PRO A 104 -1.62 9.73 -32.08
C PRO A 104 -1.01 11.14 -32.08
N HIS A 105 -1.60 12.05 -31.31
CA HIS A 105 -1.22 13.47 -31.23
C HIS A 105 0.21 13.69 -30.70
N THR A 106 0.74 12.70 -29.99
CA THR A 106 2.15 12.63 -29.61
C THR A 106 2.81 11.62 -30.52
N SER A 107 3.97 11.96 -31.10
CA SER A 107 4.80 10.95 -31.73
C SER A 107 5.08 9.88 -30.68
N VAL A 108 4.42 8.73 -30.78
CA VAL A 108 4.78 7.56 -29.99
C VAL A 108 6.20 7.27 -30.41
N ARG A 109 7.16 7.70 -29.59
CA ARG A 109 8.53 7.25 -29.75
C ARG A 109 8.44 5.74 -29.58
N LEU A 110 8.52 5.01 -30.69
CA LEU A 110 8.80 3.58 -30.72
C LEU A 110 10.26 3.32 -30.29
N ASP A 111 10.81 4.19 -29.43
CA ASP A 111 12.06 3.92 -28.76
C ASP A 111 11.79 2.72 -27.87
N THR A 112 12.68 1.73 -27.93
CA THR A 112 12.61 0.46 -27.20
C THR A 112 12.70 0.60 -25.67
N VAL A 113 12.50 1.80 -25.14
CA VAL A 113 12.61 2.12 -23.73
C VAL A 113 11.20 2.09 -23.15
N ILE A 114 10.89 1.00 -22.43
CA ILE A 114 9.65 0.87 -21.65
C ILE A 114 9.79 1.87 -20.49
N PRO A 115 9.01 2.96 -20.39
CA PRO A 115 9.20 3.96 -19.34
C PRO A 115 8.53 3.56 -18.02
N ARG A 116 7.47 2.74 -18.11
CA ARG A 116 6.66 2.27 -17.00
C ARG A 116 6.23 0.82 -17.25
N LEU A 117 6.26 0.00 -16.21
CA LEU A 117 5.72 -1.36 -16.22
C LEU A 117 5.01 -1.62 -14.88
N ALA A 118 3.73 -1.98 -14.93
CA ALA A 118 2.89 -2.13 -13.74
C ALA A 118 2.97 -0.90 -12.80
N ARG A 119 3.45 -1.10 -11.57
CA ARG A 119 3.63 -0.07 -10.53
C ARG A 119 5.02 0.57 -10.53
N TYR A 120 5.89 0.22 -11.46
CA TYR A 120 7.27 0.70 -11.54
C TYR A 120 7.42 1.71 -12.68
N VAL A 121 8.13 2.80 -12.38
CA VAL A 121 8.39 3.92 -13.28
C VAL A 121 9.90 4.13 -13.43
N ASN A 122 10.31 4.93 -14.41
CA ASN A 122 11.71 5.25 -14.69
C ASN A 122 12.57 4.01 -14.96
N LEU A 123 12.02 3.05 -15.72
CA LEU A 123 12.73 1.84 -16.09
C LEU A 123 13.95 2.18 -16.97
N GLN A 124 15.14 1.92 -16.42
CA GLN A 124 16.43 2.06 -17.09
C GLN A 124 17.00 0.66 -17.34
N LEU A 125 17.06 0.26 -18.62
CA LEU A 125 17.59 -1.03 -19.01
C LEU A 125 19.06 -1.18 -18.56
N GLN A 126 19.34 -2.24 -17.80
CA GLN A 126 20.67 -2.59 -17.31
C GLN A 126 21.34 -3.69 -18.15
N THR A 127 20.54 -4.53 -18.83
CA THR A 127 21.03 -5.58 -19.72
C THR A 127 21.26 -5.08 -21.15
N PRO A 128 22.08 -5.76 -21.97
CA PRO A 128 22.21 -5.45 -23.39
C PRO A 128 20.87 -5.51 -24.12
N ARG A 129 20.68 -4.70 -25.16
CA ARG A 129 19.39 -4.61 -25.89
C ARG A 129 19.07 -5.90 -26.66
N GLU A 130 20.08 -6.71 -26.92
CA GLU A 130 20.03 -7.99 -27.63
C GLU A 130 19.42 -9.10 -26.75
N GLU A 131 19.47 -8.97 -25.42
CA GLU A 131 18.86 -9.92 -24.46
C GLU A 131 17.34 -9.70 -24.43
N ARG A 132 16.63 -10.36 -25.34
CA ARG A 132 15.17 -10.16 -25.53
C ARG A 132 14.32 -10.97 -24.55
N PHE A 133 14.75 -12.20 -24.23
CA PHE A 133 14.04 -13.07 -23.29
C PHE A 133 14.07 -12.54 -21.86
N ARG A 134 15.20 -11.99 -21.43
CA ARG A 134 15.41 -11.52 -20.05
C ARG A 134 15.94 -10.09 -20.08
N ARG A 135 15.24 -9.18 -19.40
CA ARG A 135 15.62 -7.78 -19.29
C ARG A 135 15.58 -7.34 -17.85
N VAL A 136 16.70 -6.80 -17.37
CA VAL A 136 16.75 -6.22 -16.03
C VAL A 136 16.66 -4.71 -16.17
N PHE A 137 15.71 -4.11 -15.48
CA PHE A 137 15.54 -2.66 -15.41
C PHE A 137 15.83 -2.19 -14.00
N ARG A 138 16.64 -1.13 -13.88
CA ARG A 138 16.62 -0.32 -12.67
C ARG A 138 15.36 0.54 -12.74
N ALA A 139 14.54 0.51 -11.71
CA ALA A 139 13.28 1.22 -11.68
C ALA A 139 13.01 1.81 -10.29
N SER A 140 11.97 2.62 -10.20
CA SER A 140 11.46 3.16 -8.94
C SER A 140 10.00 2.76 -8.76
N HIS A 141 9.62 2.39 -7.55
CA HIS A 141 8.21 2.16 -7.23
C HIS A 141 7.44 3.50 -7.28
N ALA A 142 6.34 3.58 -8.03
CA ALA A 142 5.66 4.86 -8.33
C ALA A 142 5.25 5.68 -7.08
N THR A 143 4.75 5.02 -6.03
CA THR A 143 4.31 5.66 -4.78
C THR A 143 5.39 5.76 -3.72
N ARG A 144 6.05 4.63 -3.39
CA ARG A 144 7.06 4.54 -2.34
C ARG A 144 8.41 5.16 -2.72
N ARG A 145 8.70 5.24 -4.02
CA ARG A 145 10.00 5.62 -4.62
C ARG A 145 11.19 4.81 -4.10
N ASP A 146 10.94 3.58 -3.68
CA ASP A 146 12.02 2.64 -3.41
C ASP A 146 12.64 2.25 -4.76
N HIS A 147 13.97 2.25 -4.84
CA HIS A 147 14.67 1.79 -6.03
C HIS A 147 14.68 0.26 -6.04
N VAL A 148 14.39 -0.30 -7.21
CA VAL A 148 14.30 -1.74 -7.41
C VAL A 148 15.02 -2.14 -8.69
N LEU A 149 15.48 -3.39 -8.73
CA LEU A 149 15.82 -4.06 -9.98
C LEU A 149 14.63 -4.93 -10.36
N LEU A 150 13.99 -4.60 -11.47
CA LEU A 150 12.88 -5.32 -12.07
C LEU A 150 13.44 -6.32 -13.09
N TYR A 151 13.20 -7.60 -12.85
CA TYR A 151 13.55 -8.68 -13.76
C TYR A 151 12.32 -8.98 -14.61
N LEU A 152 12.37 -8.64 -15.90
CA LEU A 152 11.31 -8.90 -16.87
C LEU A 152 11.71 -10.08 -17.76
N PHE A 153 10.81 -11.05 -17.87
CA PHE A 153 10.94 -12.20 -18.77
C PHE A 153 9.85 -12.13 -19.84
N ASP A 154 10.28 -12.10 -21.10
CA ASP A 154 9.41 -12.12 -22.27
C ASP A 154 9.46 -13.51 -22.91
N LEU A 155 8.42 -14.31 -22.67
CA LEU A 155 8.34 -15.67 -23.18
C LEU A 155 8.20 -15.69 -24.71
N SER A 156 7.73 -14.61 -25.33
CA SER A 156 7.59 -14.51 -26.79
C SER A 156 8.92 -14.34 -27.53
N ALA A 157 10.00 -14.10 -26.79
CA ALA A 157 11.34 -13.96 -27.34
C ALA A 157 12.07 -15.30 -27.55
N THR A 158 11.49 -16.43 -27.13
CA THR A 158 12.07 -17.77 -27.29
C THR A 158 11.00 -18.80 -27.68
N ASP A 159 11.39 -19.80 -28.48
CA ASP A 159 10.51 -20.90 -28.89
C ASP A 159 10.61 -22.13 -27.98
N GLU A 160 11.47 -22.07 -26.95
CA GLU A 160 11.70 -23.14 -25.98
C GLU A 160 10.40 -23.55 -25.25
N ALA A 161 10.21 -24.85 -25.04
CA ALA A 161 9.01 -25.39 -24.37
C ALA A 161 8.95 -25.03 -22.87
N ASP A 162 10.11 -24.84 -22.23
CA ASP A 162 10.25 -24.65 -20.78
C ASP A 162 10.60 -23.20 -20.39
N ALA A 163 10.29 -22.22 -21.26
CA ALA A 163 10.66 -20.82 -21.08
C ALA A 163 10.16 -20.22 -19.74
N GLU A 164 8.91 -20.52 -19.35
CA GLU A 164 8.39 -20.09 -18.04
C GLU A 164 9.13 -20.76 -16.87
N VAL A 165 9.42 -22.06 -16.99
CA VAL A 165 10.16 -22.81 -15.97
C VAL A 165 11.56 -22.21 -15.78
N ARG A 166 12.23 -21.85 -16.88
CA ARG A 166 13.53 -21.17 -16.87
C ARG A 166 13.46 -19.81 -16.17
N ALA A 167 12.44 -19.01 -16.45
CA ALA A 167 12.23 -17.72 -15.79
C ALA A 167 11.94 -17.88 -14.28
N ARG A 168 11.12 -18.87 -13.91
CA ARG A 168 10.77 -19.19 -12.51
C ARG A 168 11.98 -19.68 -11.71
N ARG A 169 12.88 -20.45 -12.32
CA ARG A 169 14.12 -20.93 -11.67
C ARG A 169 15.02 -19.82 -11.18
N GLU A 170 15.19 -18.73 -11.94
CA GLU A 170 16.02 -17.59 -11.49
C GLU A 170 15.44 -16.93 -10.24
N PHE A 171 14.12 -16.80 -10.17
CA PHE A 171 13.43 -16.34 -8.98
C PHE A 171 13.60 -17.32 -7.81
N GLU A 172 13.39 -18.62 -8.01
CA GLU A 172 13.53 -19.63 -6.95
C GLU A 172 14.96 -19.69 -6.38
N ALA A 173 15.98 -19.53 -7.22
CA ALA A 173 17.36 -19.43 -6.79
C ALA A 173 17.56 -18.26 -5.82
N LEU A 174 17.15 -17.06 -6.23
CA LEU A 174 17.25 -15.86 -5.39
C LEU A 174 16.39 -15.97 -4.12
N TRP A 175 15.22 -16.61 -4.21
CA TRP A 175 14.30 -16.77 -3.10
C TRP A 175 14.90 -17.65 -1.99
N ARG A 176 15.60 -18.74 -2.34
CA ARG A 176 16.33 -19.57 -1.37
C ARG A 176 17.45 -18.80 -0.64
N PHE A 177 17.99 -17.77 -1.27
CA PHE A 177 19.07 -16.96 -0.68
C PHE A 177 18.61 -15.85 0.24
N GLN A 178 17.31 -15.57 0.34
CA GLN A 178 16.76 -14.51 1.20
C GLN A 178 17.17 -14.58 2.67
N ARG A 179 17.48 -15.80 3.16
CA ARG A 179 17.93 -16.02 4.53
C ARG A 179 19.33 -15.46 4.81
N TYR A 180 20.09 -15.09 3.78
CA TYR A 180 21.47 -14.64 3.90
C TYR A 180 21.63 -13.12 3.69
N PRO A 181 22.39 -12.41 4.54
CA PRO A 181 22.62 -10.98 4.39
C PRO A 181 23.38 -10.56 3.12
N TRP A 182 24.12 -11.49 2.51
CA TRP A 182 24.90 -11.25 1.29
C TRP A 182 24.11 -11.41 -0.02
N ALA A 183 22.83 -11.78 0.07
CA ALA A 183 21.95 -11.92 -1.08
C ALA A 183 21.02 -10.71 -1.24
N PRO A 184 20.61 -10.36 -2.47
CA PRO A 184 19.64 -9.30 -2.70
C PRO A 184 18.26 -9.65 -2.13
N ARG A 185 17.59 -8.71 -1.47
CA ARG A 185 16.23 -8.90 -0.95
C ARG A 185 15.21 -8.81 -2.09
N ILE A 186 14.38 -9.84 -2.23
CA ILE A 186 13.21 -9.84 -3.13
C ILE A 186 12.12 -8.99 -2.50
N LEU A 187 11.50 -8.13 -3.31
CA LEU A 187 10.39 -7.27 -2.92
C LEU A 187 9.06 -7.81 -3.46
N ASP A 188 9.03 -8.31 -4.69
CA ASP A 188 7.83 -8.90 -5.31
C ASP A 188 8.11 -10.31 -5.80
N SER A 189 7.14 -11.21 -5.59
CA SER A 189 7.19 -12.57 -6.11
C SER A 189 7.06 -12.62 -7.64
N PHE A 190 7.48 -13.75 -8.21
CA PHE A 190 7.33 -14.06 -9.63
C PHE A 190 5.86 -14.07 -10.04
N GLN A 191 5.46 -13.13 -10.89
CA GLN A 191 4.06 -12.92 -11.27
C GLN A 191 3.94 -12.48 -12.74
N PRO A 192 2.78 -12.71 -13.39
CA PRO A 192 2.55 -12.23 -14.74
C PRO A 192 2.48 -10.70 -14.80
N VAL A 193 2.94 -10.11 -15.91
CA VAL A 193 2.75 -8.69 -16.17
C VAL A 193 1.26 -8.42 -16.44
N PRO A 194 0.63 -7.42 -15.78
CA PRO A 194 -0.75 -7.04 -16.08
C PRO A 194 -0.96 -6.77 -17.58
N ALA A 195 -2.07 -7.24 -18.14
CA ALA A 195 -2.40 -7.22 -19.58
C ALA A 195 -1.57 -8.14 -20.52
N TYR A 196 -0.49 -8.76 -20.03
CA TYR A 196 0.37 -9.69 -20.77
C TYR A 196 0.48 -11.05 -20.07
N ALA A 197 -0.61 -11.47 -19.41
CA ALA A 197 -0.67 -12.74 -18.69
C ALA A 197 -0.39 -13.92 -19.62
N GLY A 198 0.48 -14.83 -19.16
CA GLY A 198 0.94 -15.98 -19.94
C GLY A 198 2.01 -15.66 -20.98
N GLU A 199 2.43 -14.40 -21.11
CA GLU A 199 3.39 -13.95 -22.13
C GLU A 199 4.62 -13.31 -21.50
N MET A 200 4.41 -12.47 -20.49
CA MET A 200 5.48 -11.81 -19.77
C MET A 200 5.33 -12.01 -18.27
N PHE A 201 6.45 -12.24 -17.61
CA PHE A 201 6.54 -12.40 -16.17
C PHE A 201 7.57 -11.45 -15.61
N PHE A 202 7.38 -11.01 -14.37
CA PHE A 202 8.38 -10.23 -13.68
C PHE A 202 8.45 -10.57 -12.19
N PHE A 203 9.59 -10.24 -11.60
CA PHE A 203 9.76 -10.11 -10.16
C PHE A 203 10.66 -8.91 -9.89
N THR A 204 10.69 -8.43 -8.65
CA THR A 204 11.57 -7.32 -8.29
C THR A 204 12.40 -7.62 -7.06
N VAL A 205 13.62 -7.09 -7.06
CA VAL A 205 14.51 -7.09 -5.89
C VAL A 205 14.82 -5.65 -5.51
N VAL A 206 15.09 -5.42 -4.24
CA VAL A 206 15.55 -4.13 -3.73
C VAL A 206 16.87 -3.79 -4.42
N ASP A 207 16.99 -2.57 -4.95
CA ASP A 207 18.27 -2.05 -5.41
C ASP A 207 19.04 -1.56 -4.18
N PRO A 208 20.10 -2.26 -3.74
CA PRO A 208 20.83 -1.88 -2.54
C PRO A 208 21.54 -0.52 -2.69
N SER A 209 21.62 0.03 -3.92
CA SER A 209 22.32 1.27 -4.26
C SER A 209 23.80 1.25 -3.82
N ALA A 210 24.33 0.06 -3.58
CA ALA A 210 25.69 -0.19 -3.16
C ALA A 210 26.63 -0.10 -4.36
N PRO A 211 27.81 0.54 -4.23
CA PRO A 211 28.81 0.56 -5.29
C PRO A 211 29.31 -0.86 -5.58
N SER A 212 29.62 -1.12 -6.83
CA SER A 212 30.36 -2.33 -7.20
C SER A 212 31.78 -2.30 -6.63
N LEU A 213 32.40 -3.47 -6.51
CA LEU A 213 33.78 -3.57 -6.06
C LEU A 213 34.74 -2.72 -6.91
N ALA A 214 34.52 -2.73 -8.23
CA ALA A 214 35.30 -1.91 -9.17
C ALA A 214 35.18 -0.39 -8.87
N GLU A 215 33.97 0.09 -8.58
CA GLU A 215 33.73 1.50 -8.26
C GLU A 215 34.29 1.88 -6.88
N ARG A 216 34.15 0.98 -5.90
CA ARG A 216 34.61 1.21 -4.54
C ARG A 216 36.14 1.15 -4.45
N ALA A 217 36.80 0.30 -5.24
CA ALA A 217 38.26 0.18 -5.28
C ALA A 217 38.95 1.47 -5.76
N ALA A 218 38.26 2.33 -6.51
CA ALA A 218 38.77 3.62 -6.96
C ALA A 218 38.79 4.70 -5.85
N ASP A 219 38.20 4.44 -4.68
CA ASP A 219 38.15 5.39 -3.56
C ASP A 219 39.50 5.45 -2.82
N PRO A 220 40.24 6.57 -2.89
CA PRO A 220 41.54 6.68 -2.24
C PRO A 220 41.43 6.68 -0.71
N GLU A 221 40.27 7.02 -0.15
CA GLU A 221 40.01 7.06 1.29
C GLU A 221 39.71 5.68 1.89
N TRP A 222 39.52 4.64 1.06
CA TRP A 222 39.23 3.31 1.57
C TRP A 222 40.48 2.66 2.16
N GLN A 223 40.56 2.58 3.49
CA GLN A 223 41.74 2.08 4.20
C GLN A 223 42.04 0.60 3.92
N LEU A 224 43.33 0.25 3.84
CA LEU A 224 43.80 -1.12 3.56
C LEU A 224 43.19 -2.19 4.47
N ILE A 225 43.14 -1.94 5.78
CA ILE A 225 42.59 -2.89 6.76
C ILE A 225 41.12 -3.23 6.47
N HIS A 226 40.34 -2.26 5.98
CA HIS A 226 38.93 -2.47 5.62
C HIS A 226 38.76 -3.15 4.26
N ARG A 227 39.70 -2.95 3.32
CA ARG A 227 39.75 -3.73 2.07
C ARG A 227 39.99 -5.21 2.37
N ILE A 228 40.88 -5.51 3.32
CA ILE A 228 41.18 -6.87 3.78
C ILE A 228 39.98 -7.47 4.53
N LEU A 229 39.30 -6.68 5.38
CA LEU A 229 38.06 -7.11 6.04
C LEU A 229 36.97 -7.46 5.02
N PHE A 230 36.75 -6.61 4.02
CA PHE A 230 35.80 -6.85 2.95
C PHE A 230 36.12 -8.14 2.18
N ALA A 231 37.40 -8.36 1.84
CA ALA A 231 37.86 -9.58 1.18
C ALA A 231 37.55 -10.83 2.04
N ARG A 232 37.81 -10.80 3.35
CA ARG A 232 37.44 -11.89 4.28
C ARG A 232 35.93 -12.15 4.29
N ASN A 233 35.12 -11.09 4.33
CA ASN A 233 33.66 -11.22 4.33
C ASN A 233 33.14 -11.84 3.01
N CYS A 234 33.76 -11.51 1.86
CA CYS A 234 33.45 -12.15 0.58
C CYS A 234 33.79 -13.65 0.59
N ILE A 235 34.94 -14.03 1.17
CA ILE A 235 35.36 -15.43 1.29
C ILE A 235 34.36 -16.21 2.14
N ARG A 236 33.93 -15.63 3.27
CA ARG A 236 32.90 -16.22 4.13
C ARG A 236 31.56 -16.38 3.40
N ALA A 237 31.10 -15.35 2.69
CA ALA A 237 29.86 -15.38 1.92
C ALA A 237 29.88 -16.48 0.84
N LEU A 238 31.00 -16.63 0.12
CA LEU A 238 31.15 -17.70 -0.87
C LEU A 238 31.18 -19.09 -0.23
N ARG A 239 31.80 -19.23 0.94
CA ARG A 239 31.80 -20.48 1.71
C ARG A 239 30.38 -20.89 2.10
N GLU A 240 29.58 -19.94 2.58
CA GLU A 240 28.18 -20.16 2.93
C GLU A 240 27.35 -20.58 1.71
N LEU A 241 27.55 -19.92 0.57
CA LEU A 241 26.90 -20.27 -0.70
C LEU A 241 27.19 -21.72 -1.12
N HIS A 242 28.44 -22.16 -0.99
CA HIS A 242 28.84 -23.53 -1.32
C HIS A 242 28.38 -24.57 -0.29
N SER A 243 28.32 -24.21 1.01
CA SER A 243 28.00 -25.16 2.09
C SER A 243 26.51 -25.40 2.29
N ALA A 244 25.66 -24.40 2.03
CA ALA A 244 24.25 -24.47 2.37
C ALA A 244 23.43 -25.35 1.42
N ASP A 245 23.64 -25.16 0.11
CA ASP A 245 22.78 -25.74 -0.93
C ASP A 245 23.59 -26.31 -2.12
N GLY A 246 24.93 -26.35 -2.05
CA GLY A 246 25.80 -26.84 -3.14
C GLY A 246 25.74 -26.00 -4.42
N ILE A 247 25.31 -24.73 -4.32
CA ILE A 247 25.07 -23.87 -5.46
C ILE A 247 26.38 -23.25 -5.95
N LEU A 248 26.57 -23.22 -7.28
CA LEU A 248 27.70 -22.57 -7.94
C LEU A 248 27.27 -21.20 -8.47
N HIS A 249 28.05 -20.14 -8.22
CA HIS A 249 27.71 -18.78 -8.67
C HIS A 249 28.06 -18.55 -10.15
N ARG A 250 29.27 -18.96 -10.58
CA ARG A 250 29.75 -18.94 -11.99
C ARG A 250 29.90 -17.57 -12.66
N ASN A 251 29.71 -16.47 -11.92
CA ASN A 251 29.76 -15.11 -12.46
C ASN A 251 30.25 -14.08 -11.43
N LEU A 252 31.21 -14.46 -10.59
CA LEU A 252 31.84 -13.55 -9.64
C LEU A 252 32.86 -12.67 -10.39
N THR A 253 32.65 -11.36 -10.33
CA THR A 253 33.46 -10.32 -10.98
C THR A 253 33.48 -9.07 -10.10
N PRO A 254 34.41 -8.12 -10.32
CA PRO A 254 34.37 -6.82 -9.63
C PRO A 254 33.10 -6.00 -9.83
N HIS A 255 32.26 -6.32 -10.82
CA HIS A 255 30.99 -5.63 -11.07
C HIS A 255 29.79 -6.34 -10.44
N THR A 256 29.90 -7.65 -10.17
CA THR A 256 28.82 -8.45 -9.57
C THR A 256 28.93 -8.58 -8.06
N ILE A 257 30.03 -8.12 -7.47
CA ILE A 257 30.24 -8.00 -6.03
C ILE A 257 30.00 -6.54 -5.63
N LEU A 258 28.98 -6.28 -4.80
CA LEU A 258 28.68 -4.95 -4.27
C LEU A 258 29.21 -4.79 -2.84
N VAL A 259 29.55 -3.56 -2.47
CA VAL A 259 30.14 -3.22 -1.17
C VAL A 259 29.16 -2.39 -0.33
N ARG A 260 28.67 -2.94 0.79
CA ARG A 260 27.84 -2.18 1.75
C ARG A 260 28.67 -1.24 2.62
N TYR A 261 27.99 -0.34 3.33
CA TYR A 261 28.62 0.64 4.23
C TYR A 261 29.44 0.00 5.36
N ASP A 262 29.04 -1.18 5.82
CA ASP A 262 29.64 -1.98 6.89
C ASP A 262 30.71 -2.97 6.38
N HIS A 263 31.06 -2.90 5.09
CA HIS A 263 31.93 -3.84 4.39
C HIS A 263 31.38 -5.28 4.33
N SER A 264 30.08 -5.45 4.43
CA SER A 264 29.41 -6.69 4.05
C SER A 264 29.27 -6.76 2.52
N PRO A 265 29.53 -7.92 1.88
CA PRO A 265 29.35 -8.09 0.45
C PRO A 265 27.89 -8.34 0.10
N ILE A 266 27.45 -7.88 -1.08
CA ILE A 266 26.23 -8.38 -1.72
C ILE A 266 26.63 -8.99 -3.06
N PHE A 267 26.33 -10.28 -3.26
CA PHE A 267 26.54 -10.94 -4.55
C PHE A 267 25.33 -10.72 -5.46
N THR A 268 25.61 -10.46 -6.73
CA THR A 268 24.61 -10.24 -7.78
C THR A 268 24.99 -11.01 -9.04
N GLY A 269 24.14 -11.03 -10.06
CA GLY A 269 24.47 -11.72 -11.31
C GLY A 269 24.34 -13.25 -11.24
N PHE A 270 23.37 -13.75 -10.47
CA PHE A 270 23.02 -15.17 -10.32
C PHE A 270 22.42 -15.83 -11.58
N HIS A 271 22.34 -15.13 -12.71
CA HIS A 271 21.77 -15.66 -13.96
C HIS A 271 22.57 -16.84 -14.56
N LEU A 272 23.84 -17.00 -14.20
CA LEU A 272 24.67 -18.17 -14.57
C LEU A 272 24.77 -19.22 -13.46
N ALA A 273 24.08 -19.02 -12.33
CA ALA A 273 24.20 -19.90 -11.18
C ALA A 273 23.63 -21.30 -11.47
N ARG A 274 24.13 -22.31 -10.76
CA ARG A 274 23.66 -23.69 -10.88
C ARG A 274 23.23 -24.27 -9.55
N ILE A 275 22.00 -24.77 -9.51
CA ILE A 275 21.42 -25.52 -8.39
C ILE A 275 21.71 -27.03 -8.59
N PRO A 276 22.11 -27.78 -7.54
CA PRO A 276 22.31 -29.23 -7.65
C PRO A 276 21.07 -29.97 -8.14
N GLY A 277 21.25 -30.90 -9.09
CA GLY A 277 20.17 -31.69 -9.68
C GLY A 277 19.46 -31.06 -10.88
N GLU A 278 19.77 -29.80 -11.22
CA GLU A 278 19.08 -29.06 -12.29
C GLU A 278 20.03 -28.57 -13.40
N GLN A 279 19.47 -28.27 -14.58
CA GLN A 279 20.21 -27.68 -15.72
C GLN A 279 20.43 -26.17 -15.53
N THR A 280 21.52 -25.64 -16.11
CA THR A 280 21.93 -24.22 -15.99
C THR A 280 20.86 -23.26 -16.51
N ILE A 281 20.70 -22.10 -15.86
CA ILE A 281 19.61 -21.12 -16.05
C ILE A 281 19.69 -20.37 -17.40
N ALA A 282 20.88 -20.24 -18.03
CA ALA A 282 21.05 -19.51 -19.27
C ALA A 282 21.91 -20.24 -20.32
N ASP A 283 21.55 -20.07 -21.59
CA ASP A 283 22.37 -20.45 -22.75
C ASP A 283 23.47 -19.43 -23.02
N PHE A 284 24.67 -19.94 -23.31
CA PHE A 284 25.86 -19.14 -23.53
C PHE A 284 25.81 -18.46 -24.92
N PRO A 285 26.16 -17.16 -25.05
CA PRO A 285 26.37 -16.60 -26.37
C PRO A 285 27.57 -17.28 -27.04
N ALA A 286 27.35 -17.79 -28.25
CA ALA A 286 28.37 -18.40 -29.08
C ALA A 286 29.64 -17.53 -29.15
N GLN A 287 30.79 -18.17 -28.88
CA GLN A 287 32.15 -17.81 -29.34
C GLN A 287 32.36 -16.32 -29.66
N GLY A 288 32.79 -15.50 -28.68
CA GLY A 288 33.20 -14.12 -28.98
C GLY A 288 33.36 -13.13 -27.83
N ALA A 289 32.90 -13.42 -26.61
CA ALA A 289 33.13 -12.54 -25.47
C ALA A 289 34.60 -12.64 -25.01
N SER A 290 35.33 -11.52 -24.98
CA SER A 290 36.75 -11.50 -24.60
C SER A 290 36.93 -12.13 -23.21
N HIS A 291 37.77 -13.16 -23.11
CA HIS A 291 38.02 -13.86 -21.86
C HIS A 291 38.63 -12.92 -20.81
N GLY A 292 37.80 -12.46 -19.87
CA GLY A 292 38.23 -11.62 -18.75
C GLY A 292 39.11 -12.39 -17.75
N PRO A 293 39.92 -11.69 -16.93
CA PRO A 293 40.85 -12.31 -15.98
C PRO A 293 40.17 -13.08 -14.84
N THR A 294 38.86 -12.94 -14.66
CA THR A 294 38.07 -13.61 -13.62
C THR A 294 37.56 -15.00 -14.03
N ILE A 295 37.73 -15.40 -15.30
CA ILE A 295 37.26 -16.70 -15.79
C ILE A 295 38.33 -17.77 -15.50
N ALA A 296 37.93 -18.81 -14.76
CA ALA A 296 38.81 -19.93 -14.43
C ALA A 296 39.29 -20.70 -15.69
N PRO A 297 40.54 -21.21 -15.73
CA PRO A 297 41.11 -21.91 -16.88
C PRO A 297 40.23 -23.05 -17.43
N GLU A 298 39.66 -23.87 -16.55
CA GLU A 298 38.80 -25.00 -16.92
C GLU A 298 37.48 -24.54 -17.59
N ILE A 299 36.97 -23.36 -17.25
CA ILE A 299 35.80 -22.77 -17.90
C ILE A 299 36.19 -22.18 -19.27
N ARG A 300 37.41 -21.65 -19.41
CA ARG A 300 37.93 -21.15 -20.69
C ARG A 300 38.09 -22.29 -21.71
N GLU A 301 38.57 -23.45 -21.28
CA GLU A 301 38.79 -24.61 -22.16
C GLU A 301 37.52 -25.42 -22.44
N HIS A 302 36.65 -25.63 -21.45
CA HIS A 302 35.54 -26.58 -21.53
C HIS A 302 34.14 -25.94 -21.34
N GLY A 303 34.07 -24.62 -21.18
CA GLY A 303 32.83 -23.88 -20.98
C GLY A 303 32.24 -23.99 -19.56
N LEU A 304 31.08 -23.34 -19.34
CA LEU A 304 30.41 -23.27 -18.03
C LEU A 304 29.97 -24.63 -17.46
N ALA A 305 29.85 -25.67 -18.31
CA ALA A 305 29.52 -27.02 -17.88
C ALA A 305 30.61 -27.61 -16.98
N ALA A 306 31.88 -27.22 -17.17
CA ALA A 306 33.02 -27.65 -16.37
C ALA A 306 33.19 -26.85 -15.06
N ALA A 307 32.33 -25.88 -14.78
CA ALA A 307 32.43 -25.06 -13.58
C ALA A 307 32.18 -25.89 -12.30
N THR A 308 33.08 -25.76 -11.33
CA THR A 308 33.06 -26.42 -10.02
C THR A 308 33.17 -25.37 -8.90
N PRO A 309 33.05 -25.74 -7.60
CA PRO A 309 33.32 -24.79 -6.50
C PRO A 309 34.71 -24.14 -6.60
N GLN A 310 35.70 -24.86 -7.15
CA GLN A 310 37.04 -24.33 -7.36
C GLN A 310 37.11 -23.23 -8.41
N SER A 311 36.18 -23.25 -9.38
CA SER A 311 36.08 -22.21 -10.40
C SER A 311 35.57 -20.89 -9.80
N ASP A 312 34.62 -20.96 -8.85
CA ASP A 312 34.15 -19.78 -8.11
C ASP A 312 35.24 -19.20 -7.20
N ILE A 313 36.06 -20.07 -6.56
CA ILE A 313 37.21 -19.64 -5.76
C ILE A 313 38.20 -18.84 -6.62
N TYR A 314 38.52 -19.33 -7.82
CA TYR A 314 39.36 -18.60 -8.77
C TYR A 314 38.78 -17.23 -9.10
N ALA A 315 37.49 -17.19 -9.48
CA ALA A 315 36.80 -15.96 -9.87
C ALA A 315 36.76 -14.93 -8.74
N LEU A 316 36.52 -15.37 -7.50
CA LEU A 316 36.54 -14.51 -6.33
C LEU A 316 37.95 -13.97 -6.05
N CYS A 317 38.97 -14.83 -6.04
CA CYS A 317 40.35 -14.42 -5.80
C CYS A 317 40.84 -13.43 -6.86
N ALA A 318 40.49 -13.65 -8.13
CA ALA A 318 40.82 -12.73 -9.23
C ALA A 318 40.15 -11.37 -9.05
N SER A 319 38.89 -11.37 -8.61
CA SER A 319 38.12 -10.14 -8.36
C SER A 319 38.66 -9.33 -7.18
N LEU A 320 39.08 -10.01 -6.11
CA LEU A 320 39.61 -9.38 -4.90
C LEU A 320 41.07 -8.93 -5.04
N LEU A 321 41.86 -9.57 -5.91
CA LEU A 321 43.28 -9.27 -6.05
C LEU A 321 43.52 -7.81 -6.49
N GLY A 322 42.63 -7.26 -7.32
CA GLY A 322 42.69 -5.86 -7.74
C GLY A 322 42.58 -4.83 -6.61
N LEU A 323 42.13 -5.22 -5.41
CA LEU A 323 42.09 -4.35 -4.23
C LEU A 323 43.47 -4.13 -3.59
N LEU A 324 44.40 -5.06 -3.83
CA LEU A 324 45.66 -5.19 -3.09
C LEU A 324 46.89 -5.11 -4.01
N ASP A 325 46.75 -5.47 -5.29
CA ASP A 325 47.86 -5.40 -6.25
C ASP A 325 48.31 -3.95 -6.47
N GLY A 326 49.61 -3.71 -6.32
CA GLY A 326 50.23 -2.37 -6.44
C GLY A 326 50.45 -1.64 -5.11
N ASP A 327 49.93 -2.14 -3.99
CA ASP A 327 50.20 -1.62 -2.65
C ASP A 327 51.57 -2.13 -2.13
N THR A 328 52.39 -1.23 -1.59
CA THR A 328 53.74 -1.55 -1.09
C THR A 328 53.75 -2.01 0.37
N ASN A 329 52.60 -1.98 1.06
CA ASN A 329 52.48 -2.42 2.44
C ASN A 329 52.66 -3.94 2.58
N THR A 330 53.49 -4.38 3.53
CA THR A 330 53.77 -5.79 3.82
C THR A 330 52.49 -6.61 4.06
N THR A 331 51.49 -6.01 4.71
CA THR A 331 50.20 -6.66 4.99
C THR A 331 49.38 -6.88 3.71
N ALA A 332 49.40 -5.91 2.79
CA ALA A 332 48.75 -6.03 1.48
C ALA A 332 49.42 -7.12 0.63
N ILE A 333 50.76 -7.15 0.63
CA ILE A 333 51.57 -8.16 -0.08
C ILE A 333 51.26 -9.56 0.46
N GLN A 334 51.17 -9.71 1.78
CA GLN A 334 50.82 -10.99 2.41
C GLN A 334 49.42 -11.45 2.01
N ALA A 335 48.41 -10.58 2.11
CA ALA A 335 47.03 -10.89 1.71
C ALA A 335 46.93 -11.21 0.20
N ALA A 336 47.61 -10.46 -0.66
CA ALA A 336 47.67 -10.70 -2.10
C ALA A 336 48.34 -12.05 -2.42
N THR A 337 49.34 -12.46 -1.64
CA THR A 337 50.00 -13.77 -1.80
C THR A 337 49.03 -14.93 -1.58
N PHE A 338 48.16 -14.82 -0.56
CA PHE A 338 47.13 -15.84 -0.32
C PHE A 338 46.07 -15.87 -1.44
N LEU A 339 45.63 -14.70 -1.94
CA LEU A 339 44.71 -14.66 -3.09
C LEU A 339 45.34 -15.28 -4.35
N LYS A 340 46.64 -15.06 -4.59
CA LYS A 340 47.39 -15.66 -5.71
C LYS A 340 47.42 -17.19 -5.64
N GLN A 341 47.40 -17.80 -4.44
CA GLN A 341 47.27 -19.27 -4.30
C GLN A 341 45.89 -19.79 -4.75
N GLY A 342 44.85 -18.95 -4.73
CA GLY A 342 43.53 -19.28 -5.30
C GLY A 342 43.47 -19.18 -6.83
N LEU A 343 44.51 -18.62 -7.46
CA LEU A 343 44.63 -18.45 -8.91
C LEU A 343 45.47 -19.54 -9.59
N ALA A 344 45.71 -20.67 -8.91
CA ALA A 344 46.41 -21.80 -9.51
C ALA A 344 45.67 -22.31 -10.76
N GLU A 345 46.43 -22.65 -11.81
CA GLU A 345 45.89 -23.18 -13.07
C GLU A 345 45.10 -24.47 -12.81
N THR A 346 45.66 -25.39 -12.03
CA THR A 346 45.01 -26.66 -11.66
C THR A 346 43.98 -26.45 -10.53
N PRO A 347 42.71 -26.87 -10.69
CA PRO A 347 41.67 -26.69 -9.66
C PRO A 347 41.97 -27.31 -8.30
N SER A 348 42.69 -28.45 -8.25
CA SER A 348 43.04 -29.15 -7.00
C SER A 348 44.15 -28.48 -6.20
N GLU A 349 44.91 -27.59 -6.81
CA GLU A 349 46.04 -26.88 -6.18
C GLU A 349 45.60 -25.56 -5.54
N ARG A 350 44.35 -25.14 -5.76
CA ARG A 350 43.78 -23.90 -5.22
C ARG A 350 43.56 -24.02 -3.71
N ILE A 351 43.88 -22.94 -3.00
CA ILE A 351 43.66 -22.86 -1.56
C ILE A 351 42.17 -23.00 -1.19
N PRO A 352 41.80 -23.86 -0.23
CA PRO A 352 40.40 -23.99 0.22
C PRO A 352 39.89 -22.73 0.93
N LEU A 353 38.60 -22.40 0.77
CA LEU A 353 37.96 -21.21 1.39
C LEU A 353 38.14 -21.15 2.91
N VAL A 354 38.05 -22.28 3.61
CA VAL A 354 38.25 -22.36 5.07
C VAL A 354 39.64 -21.89 5.47
N LYS A 355 40.67 -22.32 4.72
CA LYS A 355 42.05 -21.92 4.99
C LYS A 355 42.25 -20.45 4.62
N LEU A 356 41.70 -20.01 3.50
CA LEU A 356 41.78 -18.61 3.06
C LEU A 356 41.14 -17.65 4.10
N GLU A 357 39.98 -18.00 4.67
CA GLU A 357 39.34 -17.22 5.75
C GLU A 357 40.20 -17.18 7.02
N GLN A 358 40.86 -18.28 7.40
CA GLN A 358 41.76 -18.35 8.55
C GLN A 358 42.98 -17.44 8.37
N GLU A 359 43.63 -17.49 7.20
CA GLU A 359 44.80 -16.65 6.90
C GLU A 359 44.45 -15.15 6.93
N PHE A 360 43.31 -14.77 6.34
CA PHE A 360 42.81 -13.39 6.42
C PHE A 360 42.41 -13.01 7.86
N GLY A 361 41.91 -13.95 8.66
CA GLY A 361 41.66 -13.76 10.10
C GLY A 361 42.95 -13.46 10.86
N THR A 362 44.03 -14.19 10.60
CA THR A 362 45.35 -13.95 11.22
C THR A 362 45.89 -12.56 10.88
N ILE A 363 45.66 -12.07 9.66
CA ILE A 363 46.07 -10.72 9.24
C ILE A 363 45.28 -9.62 9.98
N LEU A 364 43.99 -9.84 10.23
CA LEU A 364 43.08 -8.85 10.83
C LEU A 364 43.15 -8.83 12.38
N GLY A 365 43.57 -9.92 13.03
CA GLY A 365 43.51 -10.08 14.49
C GLY A 365 42.14 -10.56 15.00
N GLU A 366 42.00 -10.70 16.33
CA GLU A 366 40.76 -11.24 16.96
C GLU A 366 39.55 -10.30 16.86
N GLU A 367 39.76 -8.98 16.78
CA GLU A 367 38.69 -7.99 16.56
C GLU A 367 39.15 -6.89 15.58
N PRO A 368 38.63 -6.87 14.33
CA PRO A 368 38.90 -5.76 13.42
C PRO A 368 38.23 -4.47 13.94
N PRO A 369 38.89 -3.31 13.81
CA PRO A 369 38.32 -2.03 14.26
C PRO A 369 37.01 -1.73 13.53
N ALA A 370 36.05 -1.14 14.26
CA ALA A 370 34.77 -0.74 13.70
C ALA A 370 35.00 0.16 12.46
N PRO A 371 34.36 -0.16 11.32
CA PRO A 371 34.62 0.57 10.10
C PRO A 371 34.13 2.02 10.21
N PRO A 372 34.90 3.01 9.73
CA PRO A 372 34.46 4.39 9.65
C PRO A 372 33.31 4.47 8.65
N THR A 373 32.37 5.38 8.91
CA THR A 373 31.30 5.68 7.95
C THR A 373 31.92 6.11 6.62
N PRO A 374 31.59 5.45 5.50
CA PRO A 374 32.12 5.84 4.21
C PRO A 374 31.56 7.21 3.80
N PRO A 375 32.21 7.89 2.83
CA PRO A 375 31.68 9.13 2.26
C PRO A 375 30.23 8.97 1.82
N ALA A 376 29.41 10.03 1.94
CA ALA A 376 27.97 9.98 1.71
C ALA A 376 27.58 9.48 0.33
N ARG A 377 28.45 9.64 -0.68
CA ARG A 377 28.26 9.06 -2.02
C ARG A 377 28.16 7.52 -2.04
N TYR A 378 28.61 6.84 -0.99
CA TYR A 378 28.60 5.38 -0.83
C TYR A 378 27.69 4.89 0.30
N TRP A 379 26.84 5.74 0.87
CA TRP A 379 25.85 5.29 1.85
C TRP A 379 24.84 4.33 1.22
N THR A 380 24.51 3.28 1.96
CA THR A 380 23.64 2.17 1.51
C THR A 380 22.47 1.99 2.47
N GLU A 381 21.49 1.16 2.08
CA GLU A 381 20.32 0.86 2.91
C GLU A 381 20.72 0.32 4.30
N ASP A 382 19.91 0.66 5.29
CA ASP A 382 20.02 0.33 6.72
C ASP A 382 21.11 1.08 7.50
N GLN A 383 21.93 1.90 6.83
CA GLN A 383 22.89 2.72 7.53
C GLN A 383 22.19 3.69 8.49
N ILE A 384 22.61 3.70 9.75
CA ILE A 384 22.09 4.65 10.75
C ILE A 384 23.00 5.87 10.78
N VAL A 385 22.42 7.05 10.53
CA VAL A 385 23.08 8.34 10.59
C VAL A 385 22.45 9.16 11.71
N ARG A 386 23.29 9.72 12.58
CA ARG A 386 22.82 10.58 13.68
C ARG A 386 22.77 12.03 13.23
N PHE A 387 21.66 12.71 13.50
CA PHE A 387 21.48 14.13 13.22
C PHE A 387 20.67 14.79 14.33
N ARG A 388 21.23 15.85 14.96
CA ARG A 388 20.63 16.58 16.10
C ARG A 388 20.05 15.66 17.18
N ASP A 389 20.88 14.71 17.64
CA ASP A 389 20.55 13.72 18.68
C ASP A 389 19.47 12.69 18.32
N ARG A 390 19.14 12.56 17.04
CA ARG A 390 18.16 11.60 16.53
C ARG A 390 18.82 10.66 15.52
N ASN A 391 18.38 9.41 15.52
CA ASN A 391 18.91 8.37 14.65
C ASN A 391 18.03 8.24 13.42
N PHE A 392 18.64 8.24 12.23
CA PHE A 392 17.94 8.10 10.97
C PHE A 392 18.51 6.92 10.20
N ARG A 393 17.65 5.96 9.84
CA ARG A 393 18.00 4.85 8.97
C ARG A 393 17.86 5.29 7.51
N ILE A 394 18.91 5.11 6.72
CA ILE A 394 18.85 5.31 5.28
C ILE A 394 18.00 4.20 4.66
N VAL A 395 16.92 4.57 3.98
CA VAL A 395 16.07 3.62 3.22
C VAL A 395 16.58 3.51 1.79
N SER A 396 16.80 4.65 1.13
CA SER A 396 17.29 4.68 -0.24
C SER A 396 17.87 6.04 -0.61
N ARG A 397 18.71 6.09 -1.64
CA ARG A 397 19.17 7.35 -2.24
C ARG A 397 18.20 7.78 -3.34
N ILE A 398 17.48 8.89 -3.15
CA ILE A 398 16.44 9.37 -4.07
C ILE A 398 17.03 10.12 -5.26
N GLY A 399 18.17 10.77 -5.06
CA GLY A 399 18.81 11.56 -6.11
C GLY A 399 20.26 11.89 -5.79
N SER A 400 21.06 12.04 -6.84
CA SER A 400 22.44 12.54 -6.77
C SER A 400 22.62 13.58 -7.86
N GLY A 401 23.02 14.79 -7.47
CA GLY A 401 23.23 15.92 -8.37
C GLY A 401 24.62 16.52 -8.21
N ARG A 402 24.89 17.60 -8.96
CA ARG A 402 26.17 18.34 -8.89
C ARG A 402 26.42 19.01 -7.53
N VAL A 403 25.35 19.36 -6.81
CA VAL A 403 25.42 20.02 -5.50
C VAL A 403 25.56 18.99 -4.39
N GLY A 404 24.78 17.91 -4.44
CA GLY A 404 24.63 17.02 -3.31
C GLY A 404 23.82 15.76 -3.62
N SER A 405 23.63 14.96 -2.59
CA SER A 405 22.82 13.74 -2.61
C SER A 405 21.61 13.89 -1.69
N ALA A 406 20.48 13.33 -2.09
CA ALA A 406 19.26 13.28 -1.30
C ALA A 406 18.91 11.83 -0.95
N PHE A 407 18.59 11.57 0.31
CA PHE A 407 18.29 10.26 0.86
C PHE A 407 16.89 10.22 1.46
N LYS A 408 16.15 9.14 1.19
CA LYS A 408 14.95 8.79 1.94
C LYS A 408 15.40 8.17 3.24
N VAL A 409 14.94 8.74 4.35
CA VAL A 409 15.35 8.30 5.68
C VAL A 409 14.15 8.08 6.57
N VAL A 410 14.27 7.14 7.49
CA VAL A 410 13.28 6.89 8.53
C VAL A 410 13.89 7.20 9.88
N GLU A 411 13.22 8.03 10.66
CA GLU A 411 13.65 8.31 12.03
C GLU A 411 13.40 7.10 12.92
N LEU A 412 14.42 6.71 13.66
CA LEU A 412 14.38 5.61 14.62
C LEU A 412 14.33 6.17 16.03
N ASP A 413 13.47 5.59 16.86
CA ASP A 413 13.51 5.82 18.29
C ASP A 413 14.82 5.26 18.88
N SER A 414 15.56 6.09 19.60
CA SER A 414 16.90 5.76 20.12
C SER A 414 16.91 4.65 21.18
N THR A 415 15.75 4.25 21.71
CA THR A 415 15.62 3.19 22.70
C THR A 415 14.99 1.91 22.18
N THR A 416 14.16 1.99 21.15
CA THR A 416 13.34 0.86 20.65
C THR A 416 13.62 0.47 19.21
N ASN A 417 14.41 1.27 18.47
CA ASN A 417 14.63 1.13 17.03
C ASN A 417 13.34 1.09 16.19
N THR A 418 12.20 1.52 16.73
CA THR A 418 10.95 1.62 15.97
C THR A 418 10.94 2.85 15.07
N GLU A 419 10.29 2.73 13.92
CA GLU A 419 10.14 3.80 12.94
C GLU A 419 9.13 4.87 13.40
N LEU A 420 9.57 6.14 13.46
CA LEU A 420 8.76 7.27 13.90
C LEU A 420 8.18 8.08 12.74
N GLY A 421 8.88 8.16 11.61
CA GLY A 421 8.46 8.93 10.44
C GLY A 421 9.45 8.87 9.28
N THR A 422 8.96 9.12 8.06
CA THR A 422 9.76 9.15 6.82
C THR A 422 10.06 10.59 6.40
N TYR A 423 11.31 10.85 6.02
CA TYR A 423 11.82 12.17 5.68
C TYR A 423 12.78 12.12 4.48
N VAL A 424 13.17 13.29 3.99
CA VAL A 424 14.24 13.45 3.01
C VAL A 424 15.43 14.14 3.69
N ALA A 425 16.57 13.47 3.74
CA ALA A 425 17.82 14.05 4.21
C ALA A 425 18.67 14.53 3.03
N LYS A 426 19.19 15.76 3.12
CA LYS A 426 20.04 16.38 2.10
C LYS A 426 21.49 16.43 2.58
N VAL A 427 22.42 16.00 1.73
CA VAL A 427 23.87 16.09 1.95
C VAL A 427 24.46 16.88 0.78
N VAL A 428 25.31 17.86 1.06
CA VAL A 428 25.94 18.71 0.02
C VAL A 428 27.44 18.50 0.03
N HIS A 429 27.99 18.30 -1.16
CA HIS A 429 29.42 18.06 -1.37
C HIS A 429 30.14 19.41 -1.52
N ALA A 430 31.36 19.51 -0.99
CA ALA A 430 32.23 20.69 -1.00
C ALA A 430 31.78 21.89 -0.14
N ALA A 431 32.73 22.45 0.61
CA ALA A 431 32.49 23.47 1.63
C ALA A 431 31.91 24.79 1.07
N GLU A 432 32.40 25.26 -0.07
CA GLU A 432 31.96 26.53 -0.66
C GLU A 432 30.48 26.50 -1.07
N ILE A 433 30.03 25.37 -1.63
CA ILE A 433 28.64 25.17 -2.04
C ILE A 433 27.78 24.90 -0.79
N GLY A 434 28.26 24.04 0.11
CA GLY A 434 27.60 23.67 1.35
C GLY A 434 27.19 24.86 2.20
N ASN A 435 28.11 25.80 2.45
CA ASN A 435 27.81 26.99 3.26
C ASN A 435 26.74 27.89 2.62
N ARG A 436 26.78 28.09 1.30
CA ARG A 436 25.79 28.90 0.58
C ARG A 436 24.40 28.25 0.60
N VAL A 437 24.33 26.95 0.36
CA VAL A 437 23.06 26.19 0.39
C VAL A 437 22.49 26.20 1.81
N LEU A 438 23.33 25.97 2.82
CA LEU A 438 22.95 26.00 4.23
C LEU A 438 22.34 27.36 4.62
N GLU A 439 22.97 28.46 4.21
CA GLU A 439 22.44 29.81 4.46
C GLU A 439 21.09 30.03 3.78
N SER A 440 20.95 29.59 2.53
CA SER A 440 19.70 29.72 1.77
C SER A 440 18.57 28.91 2.43
N TYR A 441 18.82 27.65 2.81
CA TYR A 441 17.86 26.81 3.52
C TYR A 441 17.44 27.41 4.87
N ARG A 442 18.35 28.03 5.62
CA ARG A 442 18.02 28.71 6.88
C ARG A 442 17.07 29.88 6.68
N ARG A 443 17.29 30.69 5.64
CA ARG A 443 16.47 31.86 5.35
C ARG A 443 15.11 31.49 4.77
N ILE A 444 15.05 30.44 3.95
CA ILE A 444 13.81 29.96 3.31
C ILE A 444 12.91 29.18 4.28
N ARG A 445 13.50 28.43 5.22
CA ARG A 445 12.79 27.55 6.16
C ARG A 445 11.54 28.16 6.81
N PRO A 446 11.55 29.39 7.38
CA PRO A 446 10.37 29.97 8.02
C PRO A 446 9.19 30.21 7.06
N HIS A 447 9.46 30.42 5.77
CA HIS A 447 8.45 30.78 4.77
C HIS A 447 7.78 29.55 4.13
N VAL A 448 8.53 28.45 4.02
CA VAL A 448 8.05 27.22 3.36
C VAL A 448 7.40 26.23 4.33
N GLN A 449 7.53 26.44 5.64
CA GLN A 449 6.86 25.61 6.64
C GLN A 449 5.34 25.71 6.49
N ARG A 450 4.68 24.56 6.29
CA ARG A 450 3.20 24.40 6.20
C ARG A 450 2.55 24.84 4.89
N GLN A 451 3.32 25.10 3.84
CA GLN A 451 2.77 25.45 2.52
C GLN A 451 2.44 24.20 1.71
N LYS A 452 1.21 24.08 1.20
CA LYS A 452 0.75 22.87 0.47
C LYS A 452 1.52 22.59 -0.82
N GLY A 453 2.00 23.63 -1.50
CA GLY A 453 2.70 23.52 -2.79
C GLY A 453 4.23 23.44 -2.70
N LEU A 454 4.81 23.43 -1.50
CA LEU A 454 6.26 23.48 -1.27
C LEU A 454 6.69 22.42 -0.25
N SER A 455 7.78 21.71 -0.51
CA SER A 455 8.33 20.77 0.48
C SER A 455 8.80 21.52 1.73
N SER A 456 8.32 21.11 2.90
CA SER A 456 8.67 21.75 4.16
C SER A 456 10.10 21.42 4.59
N ILE A 457 10.88 22.44 4.93
CA ILE A 457 12.19 22.28 5.58
C ILE A 457 11.97 22.14 7.08
N LEU A 458 12.17 20.93 7.60
CA LEU A 458 11.94 20.62 9.01
C LEU A 458 13.11 21.09 9.84
N GLU A 459 14.33 20.74 9.43
CA GLU A 459 15.57 21.07 10.14
C GLU A 459 16.74 21.35 9.19
N VAL A 460 17.74 22.06 9.70
CA VAL A 460 18.93 22.51 8.96
C VAL A 460 20.13 22.44 9.91
N ALA A 461 21.32 22.04 9.45
CA ALA A 461 22.51 21.94 10.30
C ALA A 461 22.93 23.29 10.91
N SER A 462 23.70 23.26 12.01
CA SER A 462 24.27 24.46 12.66
C SER A 462 25.54 24.95 11.98
N GLU A 463 26.29 24.07 11.35
CA GLU A 463 27.43 24.35 10.47
C GLU A 463 27.41 23.31 9.35
N TRP A 464 28.09 23.58 8.24
CA TRP A 464 28.24 22.58 7.20
C TRP A 464 29.34 21.59 7.62
N GLY A 465 29.02 20.31 7.61
CA GLY A 465 29.97 19.20 7.76
C GLY A 465 30.05 18.39 6.48
N ASP A 466 31.25 17.95 6.12
CA ASP A 466 31.43 17.04 4.99
C ASP A 466 30.85 15.66 5.33
N ASN A 467 30.10 15.06 4.40
CA ASN A 467 29.37 13.80 4.62
C ASN A 467 28.36 13.82 5.78
N GLU A 468 27.80 14.98 6.12
CA GLU A 468 26.73 15.10 7.13
C GLU A 468 25.42 15.62 6.52
N PHE A 469 24.30 15.42 7.22
CA PHE A 469 23.03 16.01 6.81
C PHE A 469 23.10 17.53 6.92
N LEU A 470 22.92 18.22 5.79
CA LEU A 470 22.76 19.67 5.72
C LEU A 470 21.34 20.07 6.14
N ALA A 471 20.32 19.33 5.68
CA ALA A 471 18.92 19.61 5.97
C ALA A 471 18.05 18.35 5.98
N LEU A 472 16.95 18.43 6.72
CA LEU A 472 15.89 17.43 6.78
C LEU A 472 14.58 18.06 6.28
N LEU A 473 13.94 17.43 5.30
CA LEU A 473 12.71 17.90 4.66
C LEU A 473 11.58 16.87 4.81
N SER A 474 10.34 17.32 4.68
CA SER A 474 9.16 16.44 4.64
C SER A 474 9.20 15.52 3.41
N TRP A 475 8.84 14.25 3.61
CA TRP A 475 8.59 13.34 2.49
C TRP A 475 7.32 13.75 1.74
N VAL A 476 7.41 13.89 0.41
CA VAL A 476 6.27 14.13 -0.48
C VAL A 476 6.00 12.85 -1.27
N SER A 477 4.86 12.22 -1.02
CA SER A 477 4.42 11.04 -1.79
C SER A 477 4.02 11.44 -3.21
N GLY A 478 4.22 10.55 -4.19
CA GLY A 478 3.83 10.79 -5.58
C GLY A 478 4.98 10.67 -6.58
N SER A 479 4.79 11.06 -7.82
CA SER A 479 5.76 10.89 -8.91
C SER A 479 6.26 12.25 -9.45
N PRO A 480 7.55 12.41 -9.79
CA PRO A 480 8.03 13.60 -10.47
C PRO A 480 7.28 13.85 -11.78
N LEU A 481 7.08 15.11 -12.14
CA LEU A 481 6.42 15.53 -13.37
C LEU A 481 7.18 15.02 -14.62
N SER A 482 8.49 14.76 -14.50
CA SER A 482 9.28 14.11 -15.57
C SER A 482 8.76 12.73 -15.98
N ASP A 483 8.15 11.99 -15.05
CA ASP A 483 7.66 10.63 -15.29
C ASP A 483 6.41 10.63 -16.19
N PHE A 484 5.83 11.81 -16.44
CA PHE A 484 4.62 12.01 -17.23
C PHE A 484 4.90 12.35 -18.70
N VAL A 485 6.17 12.56 -19.07
CA VAL A 485 6.57 12.82 -20.46
C VAL A 485 6.16 11.63 -21.34
N GLY A 486 5.43 11.89 -22.42
CA GLY A 486 4.96 10.85 -23.36
C GLY A 486 3.72 10.06 -22.92
N VAL A 487 3.29 10.19 -21.66
CA VAL A 487 2.13 9.46 -21.10
C VAL A 487 1.05 10.38 -20.50
N PHE A 488 1.27 11.70 -20.51
CA PHE A 488 0.34 12.70 -19.99
C PHE A 488 -1.11 12.55 -20.52
N PRO A 489 -1.35 12.34 -21.84
CA PRO A 489 -2.71 12.15 -22.34
C PRO A 489 -3.40 10.89 -21.80
N LEU A 490 -2.65 9.80 -21.60
CA LEU A 490 -3.18 8.54 -21.07
C LEU A 490 -3.62 8.68 -19.60
N LEU A 491 -2.90 9.49 -18.83
CA LEU A 491 -3.25 9.76 -17.43
C LEU A 491 -4.43 10.70 -17.29
N ALA A 492 -4.61 11.64 -18.23
CA ALA A 492 -5.84 12.43 -18.30
C ALA A 492 -7.07 11.56 -18.59
N GLU A 493 -6.90 10.47 -19.36
CA GLU A 493 -7.96 9.46 -19.58
C GLU A 493 -8.18 8.56 -18.34
N GLU A 494 -7.13 8.08 -17.67
CA GLU A 494 -7.24 7.20 -16.48
C GLU A 494 -7.76 7.93 -15.21
N ALA A 495 -7.49 9.23 -15.06
CA ALA A 495 -7.82 9.99 -13.84
C ALA A 495 -9.30 10.44 -13.75
N GLU A 496 -10.24 9.62 -14.24
CA GLU A 496 -11.65 9.92 -14.50
C GLU A 496 -12.31 11.00 -13.60
N ARG A 497 -13.08 11.88 -14.26
CA ARG A 497 -13.84 13.08 -13.80
C ARG A 497 -13.18 14.46 -14.03
N SER A 498 -12.50 14.68 -15.15
CA SER A 498 -12.45 16.02 -15.78
C SER A 498 -12.54 15.89 -17.30
N PRO A 499 -13.41 16.65 -18.00
CA PRO A 499 -13.67 16.46 -19.43
C PRO A 499 -12.55 16.96 -20.37
N ASN A 500 -11.37 17.37 -19.87
CA ASN A 500 -10.32 17.99 -20.69
C ASN A 500 -8.91 17.84 -20.06
N ASP A 501 -7.95 17.34 -20.82
CA ASP A 501 -6.52 17.19 -20.47
C ASP A 501 -5.85 18.54 -20.18
N GLN A 502 -6.24 19.59 -20.90
CA GLN A 502 -5.79 20.96 -20.69
C GLN A 502 -6.13 21.48 -19.27
N ALA A 503 -7.30 21.13 -18.73
CA ALA A 503 -7.75 21.61 -17.43
C ALA A 503 -6.90 21.05 -16.28
N LEU A 504 -6.36 19.83 -16.43
CA LEU A 504 -5.43 19.24 -15.48
C LEU A 504 -4.08 19.97 -15.51
N ALA A 505 -3.54 20.23 -16.71
CA ALA A 505 -2.30 20.98 -16.87
C ALA A 505 -2.39 22.39 -16.26
N LEU A 506 -3.49 23.12 -16.54
CA LEU A 506 -3.70 24.47 -16.00
C LEU A 506 -3.84 24.48 -14.47
N ARG A 507 -4.47 23.46 -13.89
CA ARG A 507 -4.59 23.32 -12.43
C ARG A 507 -3.22 23.16 -11.77
N TRP A 508 -2.39 22.25 -12.29
CA TRP A 508 -1.03 22.06 -11.76
C TRP A 508 -0.18 23.31 -11.95
N LEU A 509 -0.30 23.97 -13.10
CA LEU A 509 0.44 25.19 -13.39
C LEU A 509 0.02 26.32 -12.43
N ARG A 510 -1.27 26.45 -12.10
CA ARG A 510 -1.78 27.38 -11.07
C ARG A 510 -1.20 27.09 -9.68
N GLN A 511 -1.20 25.82 -9.26
CA GLN A 511 -0.63 25.41 -7.97
C GLN A 511 0.88 25.68 -7.89
N ALA A 512 1.62 25.42 -8.97
CA ALA A 512 3.04 25.72 -9.06
C ALA A 512 3.32 27.23 -9.01
N CYS A 513 2.49 28.07 -9.67
CA CYS A 513 2.58 29.52 -9.54
C CYS A 513 2.32 30.02 -8.11
N GLN A 514 1.35 29.43 -7.39
CA GLN A 514 1.09 29.72 -5.98
C GLN A 514 2.29 29.36 -5.09
N ALA A 515 2.93 28.21 -5.35
CA ALA A 515 4.15 27.80 -4.65
C ALA A 515 5.30 28.79 -4.88
N LEU A 516 5.53 29.20 -6.12
CA LEU A 516 6.55 30.19 -6.46
C LEU A 516 6.27 31.57 -5.86
N ALA A 517 4.99 31.98 -5.77
CA ALA A 517 4.60 33.23 -5.13
C ALA A 517 5.15 33.35 -3.71
N VAL A 518 5.01 32.28 -2.92
CA VAL A 518 5.48 32.25 -1.53
C VAL A 518 7.01 32.41 -1.43
N LEU A 519 7.76 31.78 -2.33
CA LEU A 519 9.23 31.94 -2.39
C LEU A 519 9.63 33.36 -2.81
N HIS A 520 8.94 33.91 -3.80
CA HIS A 520 9.21 35.25 -4.31
C HIS A 520 8.88 36.34 -3.27
N GLU A 521 7.80 36.19 -2.52
CA GLU A 521 7.44 37.04 -1.38
C GLU A 521 8.48 36.97 -0.24
N ALA A 522 9.10 35.80 -0.05
CA ALA A 522 10.23 35.63 0.86
C ALA A 522 11.54 36.24 0.33
N GLY A 523 11.55 36.79 -0.89
CA GLY A 523 12.71 37.45 -1.51
C GLY A 523 13.67 36.49 -2.22
N PHE A 524 13.25 35.26 -2.54
CA PHE A 524 14.09 34.24 -3.17
C PHE A 524 13.52 33.76 -4.51
N VAL A 525 14.39 33.56 -5.49
CA VAL A 525 14.12 32.81 -6.73
C VAL A 525 14.51 31.35 -6.48
N HIS A 526 13.73 30.38 -6.96
CA HIS A 526 14.03 28.96 -6.80
C HIS A 526 15.24 28.53 -7.63
N GLY A 527 15.31 28.95 -8.90
CA GLY A 527 16.50 28.79 -9.76
C GLY A 527 16.72 27.41 -10.39
N ASP A 528 15.92 26.39 -10.07
CA ASP A 528 15.95 25.04 -10.69
C ASP A 528 14.54 24.43 -10.83
N VAL A 529 13.56 25.24 -11.20
CA VAL A 529 12.21 24.73 -11.53
C VAL A 529 12.33 23.82 -12.76
N SER A 530 12.03 22.54 -12.58
CA SER A 530 12.18 21.52 -13.61
C SER A 530 11.23 20.35 -13.36
N PRO A 531 10.93 19.50 -14.36
CA PRO A 531 10.00 18.38 -14.17
C PRO A 531 10.42 17.38 -13.07
N LYS A 532 11.72 17.25 -12.78
CA LYS A 532 12.24 16.41 -11.69
C LYS A 532 11.94 16.96 -10.29
N ASN A 533 11.79 18.28 -10.17
CA ASN A 533 11.59 19.00 -8.91
C ASN A 533 10.12 19.35 -8.66
N LEU A 534 9.22 18.96 -9.56
CA LEU A 534 7.77 19.11 -9.40
C LEU A 534 7.17 17.73 -9.16
N ILE A 535 6.63 17.47 -7.98
CA ILE A 535 6.06 16.18 -7.60
C ILE A 535 4.54 16.22 -7.70
N VAL A 536 3.97 15.34 -8.51
CA VAL A 536 2.53 15.11 -8.59
C VAL A 536 2.12 14.13 -7.50
N SER A 537 1.36 14.62 -6.51
CA SER A 537 0.82 13.85 -5.39
C SER A 537 -0.70 13.82 -5.46
N GLY A 538 -1.25 12.71 -5.94
CA GLY A 538 -2.69 12.61 -6.20
C GLY A 538 -3.15 13.61 -7.26
N ARG A 539 -3.83 14.68 -6.86
CA ARG A 539 -4.28 15.76 -7.76
C ARG A 539 -3.45 17.04 -7.66
N ASP A 540 -2.55 17.11 -6.69
CA ASP A 540 -1.79 18.31 -6.39
C ASP A 540 -0.35 18.22 -6.90
N ILE A 541 0.29 19.37 -7.15
CA ILE A 541 1.71 19.46 -7.49
C ILE A 541 2.49 20.19 -6.39
N VAL A 542 3.65 19.63 -6.03
CA VAL A 542 4.51 20.15 -4.95
C VAL A 542 5.90 20.39 -5.49
N LEU A 543 6.42 21.61 -5.31
CA LEU A 543 7.78 21.99 -5.69
C LEU A 543 8.76 21.61 -4.57
N ILE A 544 9.88 20.98 -4.98
CA ILE A 544 10.91 20.45 -4.08
C ILE A 544 12.31 20.94 -4.48
N ASP A 545 13.27 20.80 -3.56
CA ASP A 545 14.71 21.08 -3.73
C ASP A 545 15.12 22.55 -3.88
N TYR A 546 15.64 23.15 -2.80
CA TYR A 546 15.99 24.58 -2.75
C TYR A 546 17.49 24.85 -2.93
N ASP A 547 18.26 23.90 -3.46
CA ASP A 547 19.72 23.99 -3.56
C ASP A 547 20.25 25.17 -4.41
N PHE A 548 19.45 25.58 -5.41
CA PHE A 548 19.78 26.68 -6.32
C PHE A 548 19.09 28.00 -5.94
N ALA A 549 18.38 28.01 -4.81
CA ALA A 549 17.63 29.17 -4.40
C ALA A 549 18.56 30.37 -4.17
N THR A 550 18.25 31.49 -4.79
CA THR A 550 19.10 32.68 -4.81
C THR A 550 18.25 33.90 -4.46
N PRO A 551 18.75 34.85 -3.64
CA PRO A 551 18.02 36.09 -3.37
C PRO A 551 17.68 36.84 -4.66
N ILE A 552 16.47 37.39 -4.76
CA ILE A 552 16.06 38.23 -5.89
C ILE A 552 17.02 39.43 -6.01
N GLY A 553 17.50 39.70 -7.23
CA GLY A 553 18.53 40.72 -7.49
C GLY A 553 19.96 40.27 -7.17
N GLY A 554 20.14 39.06 -6.62
CA GLY A 554 21.45 38.45 -6.40
C GLY A 554 22.09 37.93 -7.69
N ARG A 555 23.40 37.65 -7.62
CA ARG A 555 24.14 37.01 -8.72
C ARG A 555 23.81 35.52 -8.78
N ILE A 556 23.37 35.02 -9.93
CA ILE A 556 23.11 33.60 -10.15
C ILE A 556 24.46 32.88 -10.16
N PRO A 557 24.76 32.00 -9.19
CA PRO A 557 26.09 31.43 -9.05
C PRO A 557 26.38 30.34 -10.09
N GLN A 558 25.35 29.58 -10.46
CA GLN A 558 25.41 28.47 -11.42
C GLN A 558 24.05 28.33 -12.13
N PRO A 559 24.01 27.82 -13.37
CA PRO A 559 22.73 27.54 -14.02
C PRO A 559 22.10 26.32 -13.36
N GLY A 560 20.77 26.33 -13.23
CA GLY A 560 20.00 25.13 -12.90
C GLY A 560 20.03 24.10 -14.02
N THR A 561 18.93 23.37 -14.23
CA THR A 561 18.84 22.33 -15.25
C THR A 561 18.79 22.94 -16.67
N PRO A 562 19.85 22.81 -17.50
CA PRO A 562 20.07 23.64 -18.69
C PRO A 562 18.91 23.81 -19.68
N PRO A 563 18.13 22.77 -20.07
CA PRO A 563 17.04 22.95 -21.02
C PRO A 563 15.91 23.86 -20.51
N TYR A 564 15.74 23.99 -19.19
CA TYR A 564 14.68 24.81 -18.58
C TYR A 564 15.19 26.19 -18.13
N CYS A 565 16.51 26.42 -18.14
CA CYS A 565 17.09 27.67 -17.69
C CYS A 565 16.82 28.82 -18.67
N SER A 566 16.49 29.99 -18.12
CA SER A 566 16.45 31.23 -18.88
C SER A 566 17.86 31.68 -19.29
N ALA A 567 17.95 32.56 -20.29
CA ALA A 567 19.22 33.16 -20.70
C ALA A 567 19.83 34.13 -19.67
N SER A 568 19.21 34.36 -18.50
CA SER A 568 19.64 35.35 -17.51
C SER A 568 21.01 35.02 -16.92
N PHE A 569 21.29 33.74 -16.63
CA PHE A 569 22.60 33.30 -16.14
C PHE A 569 23.71 33.57 -17.17
N TRP A 570 23.51 33.16 -18.43
CA TRP A 570 24.49 33.32 -19.51
C TRP A 570 24.77 34.79 -19.85
N ASN A 571 23.75 35.64 -19.70
CA ASN A 571 23.85 37.08 -19.88
C ASN A 571 24.32 37.83 -18.62
N ASN A 572 24.73 37.11 -17.57
CA ASN A 572 25.18 37.65 -16.28
C ASN A 572 24.17 38.64 -15.67
N ARG A 573 22.87 38.38 -15.86
CA ARG A 573 21.78 39.17 -15.28
C ARG A 573 21.51 38.72 -13.84
N PRO A 574 21.03 39.63 -12.96
CA PRO A 574 20.58 39.26 -11.62
C PRO A 574 19.39 38.28 -11.65
N ALA A 575 19.26 37.45 -10.61
CA ALA A 575 18.15 36.53 -10.45
C ALA A 575 16.82 37.28 -10.35
N SER A 576 15.81 36.88 -11.12
CA SER A 576 14.48 37.47 -11.11
C SER A 576 13.37 36.41 -11.03
N ALA A 577 12.20 36.79 -10.51
CA ALA A 577 11.00 35.93 -10.50
C ALA A 577 10.62 35.43 -11.90
N ALA A 578 10.86 36.23 -12.94
CA ALA A 578 10.61 35.89 -14.34
C ALA A 578 11.44 34.70 -14.83
N ASP A 579 12.56 34.38 -14.17
CA ASP A 579 13.39 33.22 -14.51
C ASP A 579 12.73 31.91 -14.06
N ASP A 580 12.03 31.90 -12.91
CA ASP A 580 11.29 30.72 -12.45
C ASP A 580 10.03 30.46 -13.30
N PHE A 581 9.32 31.51 -13.74
CA PHE A 581 8.16 31.34 -14.64
C PHE A 581 8.57 30.83 -16.02
N TYR A 582 9.72 31.30 -16.54
CA TYR A 582 10.31 30.75 -17.76
C TYR A 582 10.55 29.24 -17.60
N ALA A 583 11.20 28.85 -16.49
CA ALA A 583 11.55 27.46 -16.22
C ALA A 583 10.31 26.57 -15.97
N LEU A 584 9.27 27.11 -15.32
CA LEU A 584 7.98 26.44 -15.15
C LEU A 584 7.29 26.19 -16.51
N ALA A 585 7.23 27.20 -17.37
CA ALA A 585 6.63 27.05 -18.70
C ALA A 585 7.43 26.08 -19.59
N ALA A 586 8.76 26.14 -19.54
CA ALA A 586 9.63 25.19 -20.23
C ALA A 586 9.42 23.74 -19.76
N SER A 587 9.13 23.55 -18.46
CA SER A 587 8.82 22.25 -17.87
C SER A 587 7.49 21.69 -18.38
N PHE A 588 6.43 22.50 -18.37
CA PHE A 588 5.12 22.08 -18.90
C PHE A 588 5.13 21.88 -20.41
N TYR A 589 5.89 22.69 -21.16
CA TYR A 589 6.10 22.47 -22.59
C TYR A 589 6.70 21.08 -22.85
N HIS A 590 7.74 20.72 -22.09
CA HIS A 590 8.38 19.42 -22.25
C HIS A 590 7.43 18.25 -21.92
N VAL A 591 6.66 18.37 -20.84
CA VAL A 591 5.83 17.26 -20.33
C VAL A 591 4.58 17.06 -21.18
N VAL A 592 3.84 18.14 -21.47
CA VAL A 592 2.56 18.06 -22.19
C VAL A 592 2.79 17.72 -23.66
N PHE A 593 3.80 18.33 -24.29
CA PHE A 593 4.06 18.15 -25.72
C PHE A 593 5.16 17.14 -26.04
N SER A 594 5.79 16.53 -25.02
CA SER A 594 6.88 15.55 -25.17
C SER A 594 8.04 16.03 -26.04
N ARG A 595 8.29 17.35 -26.04
CA ARG A 595 9.32 18.02 -26.85
C ARG A 595 10.22 18.85 -25.95
N LEU A 596 11.51 18.57 -25.97
CA LEU A 596 12.47 19.33 -25.18
C LEU A 596 12.55 20.77 -25.70
N PRO A 597 12.48 21.80 -24.83
CA PRO A 597 12.77 23.18 -25.24
C PRO A 597 14.21 23.30 -25.73
N LYS A 598 14.45 24.14 -26.73
CA LYS A 598 15.80 24.44 -27.22
C LYS A 598 16.56 25.23 -26.13
N PRO A 599 17.86 24.96 -25.90
CA PRO A 599 18.63 25.70 -24.91
C PRO A 599 18.62 27.22 -25.19
N ALA A 600 18.26 28.01 -24.19
CA ALA A 600 18.17 29.48 -24.33
C ALA A 600 19.53 30.13 -24.65
N GLU A 601 20.64 29.48 -24.28
CA GLU A 601 22.02 29.92 -24.59
C GLU A 601 22.30 29.92 -26.11
N GLN A 602 21.69 28.98 -26.85
CA GLN A 602 21.92 28.75 -28.28
C GLN A 602 20.89 29.51 -29.15
N ASN A 603 19.84 30.07 -28.54
CA ASN A 603 18.68 30.67 -29.22
C ASN A 603 18.42 32.10 -28.73
N VAL A 604 19.47 32.91 -28.64
CA VAL A 604 19.38 34.30 -28.18
C VAL A 604 18.48 35.12 -29.11
N GLY A 605 17.36 35.62 -28.58
CA GLY A 605 16.42 36.46 -29.32
C GLY A 605 15.37 35.71 -30.16
N ALA A 606 15.35 34.37 -30.11
CA ALA A 606 14.36 33.53 -30.78
C ALA A 606 13.53 32.71 -29.78
N PRO A 607 12.28 32.31 -30.11
CA PRO A 607 11.51 31.38 -29.29
C PRO A 607 12.24 30.06 -29.09
N CYS A 608 12.23 29.55 -27.85
CA CYS A 608 12.87 28.28 -27.49
C CYS A 608 11.96 27.06 -27.67
N PHE A 609 10.79 27.24 -28.30
CA PHE A 609 9.75 26.25 -28.55
C PHE A 609 9.23 26.37 -29.97
N GLU A 610 8.52 25.35 -30.45
CA GLU A 610 7.92 25.29 -31.78
C GLU A 610 6.51 24.71 -31.66
N TRP A 611 5.51 25.37 -32.23
CA TRP A 611 4.12 24.91 -32.16
C TRP A 611 3.72 24.23 -33.47
N LEU A 612 2.99 23.11 -33.35
CA LEU A 612 2.22 22.53 -34.42
C LEU A 612 0.85 23.23 -34.46
N ASP A 613 0.20 23.27 -35.64
CA ASP A 613 -1.13 23.88 -35.77
C ASP A 613 -2.18 23.26 -34.83
N GLU A 614 -2.04 21.97 -34.56
CA GLU A 614 -2.90 21.19 -33.65
C GLU A 614 -2.71 21.58 -32.18
N ASP A 615 -1.50 21.95 -31.75
CA ASP A 615 -1.22 22.34 -30.36
C ASP A 615 -2.05 23.56 -29.96
N ARG A 616 -2.15 24.54 -30.87
CA ARG A 616 -2.89 25.79 -30.63
C ARG A 616 -4.40 25.58 -30.60
N GLN A 617 -4.90 24.60 -31.34
CA GLN A 617 -6.32 24.26 -31.38
C GLN A 617 -6.76 23.50 -30.13
N HIS A 618 -5.93 22.56 -29.67
CA HIS A 618 -6.28 21.68 -28.55
C HIS A 618 -5.91 22.28 -27.19
N TYR A 619 -4.80 23.03 -27.11
CA TYR A 619 -4.30 23.63 -25.87
C TYR A 619 -4.19 25.17 -25.90
N PRO A 620 -5.21 25.93 -26.36
CA PRO A 620 -5.09 27.37 -26.63
C PRO A 620 -4.62 28.19 -25.42
N GLN A 621 -5.20 27.93 -24.25
CA GLN A 621 -4.92 28.62 -22.99
C GLN A 621 -3.54 28.30 -22.42
N LEU A 622 -3.09 27.04 -22.58
CA LEU A 622 -1.79 26.59 -22.10
C LEU A 622 -0.68 27.12 -23.00
N VAL A 623 -0.90 27.11 -24.32
CA VAL A 623 -0.01 27.72 -25.31
C VAL A 623 0.18 29.21 -25.01
N ALA A 624 -0.92 29.96 -24.80
CA ALA A 624 -0.85 31.39 -24.50
C ALA A 624 0.01 31.67 -23.24
N PHE A 625 -0.19 30.90 -22.16
CA PHE A 625 0.62 31.04 -20.95
C PHE A 625 2.11 30.75 -21.21
N ILE A 626 2.43 29.67 -21.94
CA ILE A 626 3.81 29.28 -22.26
C ILE A 626 4.50 30.36 -23.11
N GLU A 627 3.81 30.90 -24.11
CA GLU A 627 4.36 31.95 -24.99
C GLU A 627 4.71 33.23 -24.22
N THR A 628 3.85 33.66 -23.29
CA THR A 628 4.13 34.82 -22.43
C THR A 628 5.29 34.53 -21.47
N ALA A 629 5.27 33.41 -20.76
CA ALA A 629 6.30 33.06 -19.78
C ALA A 629 7.69 32.83 -20.42
N MET A 630 7.74 32.26 -21.63
CA MET A 630 8.98 31.95 -22.35
C MET A 630 9.38 33.01 -23.39
N HIS A 631 8.81 34.21 -23.33
CA HIS A 631 9.11 35.26 -24.30
C HIS A 631 10.62 35.58 -24.36
N PRO A 632 11.24 35.77 -25.55
CA PRO A 632 12.69 36.02 -25.66
C PRO A 632 13.16 37.28 -24.91
N ASP A 633 12.39 38.36 -24.97
CA ASP A 633 12.59 39.55 -24.13
C ASP A 633 11.96 39.35 -22.73
N PRO A 634 12.75 39.39 -21.63
CA PRO A 634 12.22 39.29 -20.27
C PRO A 634 11.20 40.36 -19.89
N LYS A 635 11.18 41.52 -20.57
CA LYS A 635 10.19 42.58 -20.32
C LYS A 635 8.76 42.20 -20.71
N ASN A 636 8.60 41.17 -21.52
CA ASN A 636 7.28 40.70 -21.97
C ASN A 636 6.87 39.40 -21.26
N ARG A 637 7.62 38.98 -20.23
CA ARG A 637 7.29 37.83 -19.37
C ARG A 637 6.45 38.26 -18.18
N PHE A 638 5.92 37.29 -17.45
CA PHE A 638 5.32 37.53 -16.14
C PHE A 638 6.38 38.08 -15.16
N PHE A 639 6.11 39.25 -14.58
CA PHE A 639 7.00 39.90 -13.63
C PHE A 639 6.75 39.45 -12.19
N SER A 640 5.53 38.99 -11.91
CA SER A 640 5.10 38.52 -10.59
C SER A 640 4.21 37.28 -10.67
N ALA A 641 4.11 36.55 -9.56
CA ALA A 641 3.20 35.42 -9.45
C ALA A 641 1.73 35.86 -9.56
N THR A 642 1.40 37.07 -9.10
CA THR A 642 0.08 37.68 -9.26
C THR A 642 -0.29 37.86 -10.73
N ASP A 643 0.65 38.31 -11.59
CA ASP A 643 0.39 38.46 -13.03
C ASP A 643 0.14 37.10 -13.69
N ALA A 644 0.95 36.09 -13.33
CA ALA A 644 0.81 34.73 -13.84
C ALA A 644 -0.51 34.08 -13.40
N LEU A 645 -0.93 34.28 -12.15
CA LEU A 645 -2.19 33.75 -11.61
C LEU A 645 -3.42 34.46 -12.20
N ALA A 646 -3.33 35.77 -12.44
CA ALA A 646 -4.38 36.53 -13.12
C ALA A 646 -4.59 36.01 -14.55
N ALA A 647 -3.50 35.80 -15.30
CA ALA A 647 -3.56 35.23 -16.64
C ALA A 647 -4.22 33.82 -16.66
N LEU A 648 -4.06 33.03 -15.60
CA LEU A 648 -4.69 31.70 -15.45
C LEU A 648 -6.14 31.75 -14.94
N SER A 649 -6.61 32.91 -14.46
CA SER A 649 -7.96 33.11 -13.92
C SER A 649 -8.91 33.68 -14.98
N ASP A 650 -8.40 34.53 -15.88
CA ASP A 650 -9.15 35.07 -17.04
C ASP A 650 -9.48 34.01 -18.12
N LEU A 651 -8.98 32.78 -17.94
CA LEU A 651 -9.10 31.66 -18.88
C LEU A 651 -10.18 30.62 -18.49
N GLU A 652 -11.09 30.90 -17.54
CA GLU A 652 -12.25 30.01 -17.28
C GLU A 652 -13.51 30.50 -18.02
N PRO A 653 -14.31 29.63 -18.69
CA PRO A 653 -15.67 29.98 -19.05
C PRO A 653 -16.44 30.24 -17.76
N THR A 654 -16.83 31.49 -17.57
CA THR A 654 -17.55 32.00 -16.40
C THR A 654 -18.78 31.14 -16.10
N LYS A 655 -18.65 30.22 -15.15
CA LYS A 655 -19.79 29.93 -14.26
C LYS A 655 -19.93 31.16 -13.36
N PRO A 656 -21.15 31.68 -13.15
CA PRO A 656 -21.33 32.82 -12.28
C PRO A 656 -20.80 32.44 -10.90
N HIS A 657 -19.70 33.08 -10.51
CA HIS A 657 -19.23 33.09 -9.15
C HIS A 657 -20.40 33.61 -8.29
N GLN A 658 -21.01 32.70 -7.53
CA GLN A 658 -21.69 33.10 -6.31
C GLN A 658 -20.63 33.81 -5.46
N SER A 659 -20.75 35.12 -5.39
CA SER A 659 -20.11 35.91 -4.37
C SER A 659 -20.55 35.33 -3.02
N LEU A 660 -19.66 34.63 -2.34
CA LEU A 660 -19.76 34.48 -0.89
C LEU A 660 -19.83 35.90 -0.30
N PRO A 661 -20.78 36.18 0.59
CA PRO A 661 -20.96 37.53 1.12
C PRO A 661 -19.68 37.97 1.85
N PRO A 662 -19.20 39.21 1.64
CA PRO A 662 -18.19 39.79 2.50
C PRO A 662 -18.89 40.26 3.78
N ALA A 663 -18.61 39.61 4.91
CA ALA A 663 -18.52 40.24 6.24
C ALA A 663 -18.40 39.16 7.31
N LEU A 664 -17.29 39.20 8.05
CA LEU A 664 -17.30 38.81 9.46
C LEU A 664 -18.43 39.61 10.15
N PRO A 665 -19.36 38.98 10.87
CA PRO A 665 -20.14 39.74 11.85
C PRO A 665 -19.14 40.33 12.85
N SER A 666 -19.08 41.65 12.91
CA SER A 666 -18.50 42.38 14.03
C SER A 666 -19.04 41.77 15.33
N SER A 667 -18.13 41.34 16.20
CA SER A 667 -18.41 40.69 17.47
C SER A 667 -19.62 41.29 18.19
N PRO A 668 -20.66 40.50 18.52
CA PRO A 668 -21.54 40.86 19.60
C PRO A 668 -20.72 40.72 20.90
N LEU A 669 -20.50 41.84 21.58
CA LEU A 669 -20.22 41.94 23.02
C LEU A 669 -18.96 41.23 23.56
N GLY A 670 -17.83 41.95 23.66
CA GLY A 670 -16.84 41.75 24.73
C GLY A 670 -16.12 40.40 24.88
N ARG A 671 -16.25 39.46 23.93
CA ARG A 671 -15.59 38.13 23.96
C ARG A 671 -14.10 38.25 23.63
N LYS A 672 -13.24 37.53 24.38
CA LYS A 672 -11.77 37.52 24.23
C LYS A 672 -11.29 36.20 23.61
N PRO A 673 -10.12 36.15 22.95
CA PRO A 673 -9.53 34.88 22.53
C PRO A 673 -9.17 34.04 23.75
N GLN A 674 -9.57 32.76 23.72
CA GLN A 674 -9.36 31.80 24.80
C GLN A 674 -8.60 30.58 24.29
N ARG A 675 -7.87 29.90 25.18
CA ARG A 675 -7.07 28.70 24.90
C ARG A 675 -7.45 27.57 25.84
N VAL A 676 -7.52 26.35 25.33
CA VAL A 676 -7.78 25.12 26.10
C VAL A 676 -6.57 24.21 25.97
N GLU A 677 -5.78 24.07 27.03
CA GLU A 677 -4.54 23.27 26.98
C GLU A 677 -4.82 21.77 26.81
N TRP A 678 -5.96 21.27 27.31
CA TRP A 678 -6.43 19.90 27.10
C TRP A 678 -6.51 19.52 25.61
N LEU A 679 -6.86 20.48 24.74
CA LEU A 679 -6.88 20.28 23.29
C LEU A 679 -5.49 19.95 22.74
N ARG A 680 -4.41 20.51 23.31
CA ARG A 680 -3.05 20.20 22.86
C ARG A 680 -2.72 18.72 23.14
N SER A 681 -3.03 18.21 24.33
CA SER A 681 -2.82 16.81 24.67
C SER A 681 -3.66 15.86 23.81
N LEU A 682 -4.92 16.22 23.52
CA LEU A 682 -5.75 15.49 22.55
C LEU A 682 -5.05 15.40 21.20
N LEU A 683 -4.60 16.54 20.66
CA LEU A 683 -3.89 16.58 19.37
C LEU A 683 -2.56 15.80 19.40
N GLN A 684 -1.91 15.61 20.55
CA GLN A 684 -0.69 14.80 20.70
C GLN A 684 -0.93 13.29 20.73
N SER A 685 -2.20 12.87 20.80
CA SER A 685 -2.60 11.47 20.70
C SER A 685 -2.91 11.02 19.26
N TYR A 686 -3.01 11.98 18.32
CA TYR A 686 -3.26 11.71 16.92
C TYR A 686 -1.96 11.75 16.09
N PRO A 687 -1.54 10.66 15.41
CA PRO A 687 -0.28 10.61 14.66
C PRO A 687 -0.16 11.64 13.54
N GLY A 688 -1.27 11.99 12.87
CA GLY A 688 -1.30 12.98 11.78
C GLY A 688 -1.27 14.43 12.27
N SER A 689 -1.15 14.66 13.57
CA SER A 689 -1.07 15.98 14.17
C SER A 689 0.36 16.52 14.17
N ARG A 690 0.49 17.84 14.01
CA ARG A 690 1.78 18.56 14.09
C ARG A 690 2.41 18.61 15.48
N TRP A 691 1.72 18.12 16.52
CA TRP A 691 2.14 18.22 17.93
C TRP A 691 2.84 16.96 18.47
N GLY A 692 2.98 15.91 17.65
CA GLY A 692 3.68 14.65 17.97
C GLY A 692 2.75 13.52 18.42
N ASN A 693 3.33 12.39 18.83
CA ASN A 693 2.63 11.15 19.24
C ASN A 693 2.90 10.74 20.70
N ARG A 694 3.26 11.70 21.55
CA ARG A 694 3.73 11.48 22.93
C ARG A 694 2.73 10.65 23.77
N GLU A 695 1.44 10.83 23.53
CA GLU A 695 0.35 10.21 24.29
C GLU A 695 0.00 8.77 23.82
N THR A 696 0.84 8.16 22.99
CA THR A 696 0.64 6.80 22.44
C THR A 696 1.43 5.70 23.18
N ARG A 697 2.21 6.06 24.21
CA ARG A 697 3.09 5.14 24.97
C ARG A 697 2.50 4.84 26.37
N GLY A 698 1.75 3.76 26.49
CA GLY A 698 1.24 3.29 27.79
C GLY A 698 0.48 4.37 28.58
N LEU A 699 0.61 4.34 29.91
CA LEU A 699 0.07 5.32 30.86
C LEU A 699 1.16 6.27 31.38
N ASP A 700 2.08 6.71 30.52
CA ASP A 700 3.29 7.44 30.91
C ASP A 700 3.05 8.94 31.19
N THR A 701 1.85 9.45 30.89
CA THR A 701 1.45 10.86 31.08
C THR A 701 0.16 10.94 31.90
N GLU A 702 -0.06 12.08 32.56
CA GLU A 702 -1.31 12.35 33.27
C GLU A 702 -2.53 12.34 32.34
N PHE A 703 -2.37 12.79 31.09
CA PHE A 703 -3.42 12.75 30.08
C PHE A 703 -3.74 11.29 29.66
N ALA A 704 -2.73 10.46 29.38
CA ALA A 704 -2.94 9.04 29.03
C ALA A 704 -3.57 8.27 30.20
N ALA A 705 -3.16 8.57 31.44
CA ALA A 705 -3.74 7.97 32.65
C ALA A 705 -5.21 8.40 32.88
N SER A 706 -5.53 9.67 32.65
CA SER A 706 -6.90 10.20 32.82
C SER A 706 -7.85 9.85 31.67
N THR A 707 -7.33 9.50 30.49
CA THR A 707 -8.11 9.04 29.32
C THR A 707 -8.08 7.52 29.13
N TYR A 708 -7.56 6.78 30.11
CA TYR A 708 -7.64 5.32 30.12
C TYR A 708 -9.05 4.85 30.45
N VAL A 709 -9.58 3.95 29.65
CA VAL A 709 -10.91 3.36 29.84
C VAL A 709 -10.73 1.92 30.31
N GLN A 710 -11.20 1.65 31.53
CA GLN A 710 -11.16 0.31 32.12
C GLN A 710 -12.20 -0.59 31.44
N THR A 711 -11.84 -1.84 31.18
CA THR A 711 -12.80 -2.86 30.73
C THR A 711 -13.13 -3.84 31.86
N ARG A 712 -14.06 -4.76 31.60
CA ARG A 712 -14.43 -5.81 32.58
C ARG A 712 -13.32 -6.83 32.77
N LEU A 713 -12.43 -6.96 31.79
CA LEU A 713 -11.27 -7.85 31.82
C LEU A 713 -10.37 -7.54 33.02
N GLU A 714 -10.05 -6.26 33.26
CA GLU A 714 -9.18 -5.85 34.37
C GLU A 714 -9.80 -6.18 35.73
N GLN A 715 -11.11 -5.98 35.90
CA GLN A 715 -11.82 -6.30 37.14
C GLN A 715 -11.79 -7.81 37.42
N SER A 716 -12.10 -8.62 36.40
CA SER A 716 -12.06 -10.08 36.47
C SER A 716 -10.65 -10.59 36.82
N LEU A 717 -9.62 -10.04 36.17
CA LEU A 717 -8.23 -10.43 36.40
C LEU A 717 -7.72 -10.00 37.77
N LEU A 718 -8.05 -8.79 38.22
CA LEU A 718 -7.68 -8.32 39.55
C LEU A 718 -8.25 -9.24 40.63
N GLU A 719 -9.50 -9.66 40.48
CA GLU A 719 -10.15 -10.59 41.40
C GLU A 719 -9.53 -12.00 41.33
N ALA A 720 -9.23 -12.48 40.12
CA ALA A 720 -8.56 -13.77 39.91
C ALA A 720 -7.14 -13.81 40.49
N ILE A 721 -6.36 -12.74 40.35
CA ILE A 721 -5.01 -12.61 40.88
C ILE A 721 -5.03 -12.51 42.41
N ARG A 722 -5.91 -11.67 42.99
CA ARG A 722 -6.05 -11.52 44.44
C ARG A 722 -6.49 -12.82 45.12
N ARG A 723 -7.34 -13.62 44.45
CA ARG A 723 -7.77 -14.95 44.92
C ARG A 723 -6.82 -16.08 44.51
N GLN A 724 -5.68 -15.76 43.91
CA GLN A 724 -4.65 -16.71 43.42
C GLN A 724 -5.18 -17.79 42.46
N ARG A 725 -6.29 -17.49 41.76
CA ARG A 725 -6.85 -18.36 40.72
C ARG A 725 -6.04 -18.25 39.43
N ALA A 726 -5.53 -17.07 39.11
CA ALA A 726 -4.62 -16.85 37.98
C ALA A 726 -3.21 -16.55 38.52
N ARG A 727 -2.22 -17.34 38.07
CA ARG A 727 -0.81 -17.23 38.48
C ARG A 727 0.13 -16.95 37.31
N LEU A 728 -0.25 -17.35 36.10
CA LEU A 728 0.41 -16.93 34.86
C LEU A 728 -0.63 -16.28 33.96
N VAL A 729 -0.45 -15.01 33.61
CA VAL A 729 -1.34 -14.27 32.70
C VAL A 729 -0.52 -13.81 31.51
N ILE A 730 -0.94 -14.17 30.31
CA ILE A 730 -0.28 -13.79 29.06
C ILE A 730 -1.28 -13.02 28.21
N PHE A 731 -0.93 -11.79 27.86
CA PHE A 731 -1.64 -10.95 26.91
C PHE A 731 -0.94 -11.01 25.56
N CYS A 732 -1.66 -11.55 24.59
CA CYS A 732 -1.31 -11.63 23.18
C CYS A 732 -2.14 -10.60 22.39
N GLY A 733 -1.66 -10.20 21.21
CA GLY A 733 -2.31 -9.17 20.41
C GLY A 733 -1.35 -8.31 19.58
N ASN A 734 -1.88 -7.38 18.80
CA ASN A 734 -1.15 -6.45 17.96
C ASN A 734 -0.60 -5.23 18.72
N ALA A 735 0.29 -4.50 18.06
CA ALA A 735 0.80 -3.23 18.58
C ALA A 735 -0.33 -2.19 18.60
N GLY A 736 -0.66 -1.64 19.78
CA GLY A 736 -1.72 -0.63 19.91
C GLY A 736 -2.98 -1.09 20.66
N ASP A 737 -3.11 -2.38 20.98
CA ASP A 737 -4.25 -2.94 21.76
C ASP A 737 -4.29 -2.54 23.23
N GLY A 738 -3.29 -1.78 23.68
CA GLY A 738 -3.23 -1.29 25.05
C GLY A 738 -2.71 -2.31 26.07
N LYS A 739 -2.07 -3.41 25.63
CA LYS A 739 -1.43 -4.41 26.50
C LYS A 739 -0.60 -3.79 27.63
N THR A 740 0.33 -2.91 27.27
CA THR A 740 1.21 -2.22 28.23
C THR A 740 0.43 -1.31 29.18
N ALA A 741 -0.56 -0.57 28.68
CA ALA A 741 -1.38 0.32 29.50
C ALA A 741 -2.23 -0.47 30.51
N LEU A 742 -2.78 -1.60 30.09
CA LEU A 742 -3.54 -2.53 30.94
C LEU A 742 -2.66 -3.07 32.07
N LEU A 743 -1.44 -3.51 31.75
CA LEU A 743 -0.50 -3.99 32.76
C LEU A 743 -0.05 -2.90 33.74
N GLN A 744 0.19 -1.67 33.27
CA GLN A 744 0.48 -0.51 34.14
C GLN A 744 -0.69 -0.19 35.06
N HIS A 745 -1.93 -0.30 34.56
CA HIS A 745 -3.13 -0.10 35.36
C HIS A 745 -3.27 -1.20 36.43
N LEU A 746 -3.10 -2.47 36.07
CA LEU A 746 -3.13 -3.60 37.02
C LEU A 746 -2.04 -3.45 38.09
N ALA A 747 -0.83 -3.05 37.73
CA ALA A 747 0.26 -2.82 38.68
C ALA A 747 -0.12 -1.76 39.74
N ARG A 748 -0.77 -0.68 39.31
CA ARG A 748 -1.26 0.39 40.19
C ARG A 748 -2.33 -0.11 41.15
N GLU A 749 -3.35 -0.82 40.65
CA GLU A 749 -4.47 -1.35 41.45
C GLU A 749 -4.06 -2.50 42.40
N LEU A 750 -2.97 -3.19 42.08
CA LEU A 750 -2.33 -4.17 42.94
C LEU A 750 -1.46 -3.53 44.03
N GLY A 751 -1.21 -2.21 43.97
CA GLY A 751 -0.42 -1.48 44.96
C GLY A 751 1.09 -1.55 44.73
N LEU A 752 1.55 -1.86 43.52
CA LEU A 752 2.97 -1.89 43.15
C LEU A 752 3.54 -0.48 42.87
N GLY A 753 2.68 0.52 42.68
CA GLY A 753 3.04 1.91 42.42
C GLY A 753 2.83 2.31 40.95
N GLU A 754 3.29 3.52 40.60
CA GLU A 754 3.26 4.00 39.22
C GLU A 754 4.59 3.71 38.52
N HIS A 755 4.50 3.06 37.35
CA HIS A 755 5.65 2.61 36.58
C HIS A 755 5.56 3.14 35.16
N LEU A 756 6.66 3.69 34.63
CA LEU A 756 6.77 4.12 33.24
C LEU A 756 6.96 2.90 32.33
N SER A 757 6.45 2.96 31.10
CA SER A 757 6.56 1.88 30.11
C SER A 757 8.02 1.50 29.81
N ALA A 758 8.94 2.47 29.90
CA ALA A 758 10.38 2.28 29.73
C ALA A 758 11.04 1.40 30.80
N GLN A 759 10.40 1.18 31.96
CA GLN A 759 10.94 0.30 32.99
C GLN A 759 10.89 -1.18 32.58
N ARG A 760 10.00 -1.54 31.64
CA ARG A 760 9.81 -2.87 31.02
C ARG A 760 9.44 -4.01 31.97
N ILE A 761 10.09 -4.13 33.12
CA ILE A 761 9.84 -5.15 34.13
C ILE A 761 9.44 -4.48 35.44
N ILE A 762 8.32 -4.90 36.00
CA ILE A 762 7.87 -4.52 37.35
C ILE A 762 7.96 -5.77 38.23
N ASP A 763 8.60 -5.67 39.37
CA ASP A 763 8.70 -6.76 40.35
C ASP A 763 8.44 -6.20 41.75
N GLY A 764 7.48 -6.76 42.46
CA GLY A 764 7.16 -6.36 43.83
C GLY A 764 6.26 -7.35 44.56
N ALA A 765 6.23 -7.26 45.88
CA ALA A 765 5.39 -8.12 46.73
C ALA A 765 4.09 -7.40 47.11
N LEU A 766 2.96 -8.10 46.97
CA LEU A 766 1.67 -7.57 47.42
C LEU A 766 1.60 -7.55 48.96
N PRO A 767 0.90 -6.57 49.58
CA PRO A 767 0.68 -6.56 51.02
C PRO A 767 -0.05 -7.84 51.47
N ASN A 768 0.65 -8.76 52.14
CA ASN A 768 0.18 -10.09 52.55
C ASN A 768 -0.18 -11.05 51.39
N GLY A 769 0.46 -10.93 50.22
CA GLY A 769 0.12 -11.72 49.01
C GLY A 769 1.33 -12.28 48.25
N PRO A 770 1.12 -12.81 47.03
CA PRO A 770 2.19 -13.33 46.18
C PRO A 770 3.17 -12.24 45.72
N ARG A 771 4.39 -12.66 45.35
CA ARG A 771 5.31 -11.79 44.61
C ARG A 771 4.86 -11.72 43.15
N VAL A 772 4.67 -10.51 42.65
CA VAL A 772 4.15 -10.24 41.30
C VAL A 772 5.28 -9.75 40.42
N ARG A 773 5.47 -10.40 39.28
CA ARG A 773 6.39 -9.98 38.22
C ARG A 773 5.60 -9.68 36.94
N ILE A 774 5.80 -8.50 36.38
CA ILE A 774 5.11 -8.03 35.18
C ILE A 774 6.15 -7.68 34.13
N ASN A 775 6.04 -8.28 32.94
CA ASN A 775 6.79 -7.87 31.76
C ASN A 775 5.86 -7.10 30.82
N LEU A 776 6.11 -5.80 30.69
CA LEU A 776 5.31 -4.84 29.93
C LEU A 776 5.50 -4.95 28.42
N ASP A 777 6.57 -5.60 27.95
CA ASP A 777 6.89 -5.83 26.55
C ASP A 777 7.89 -7.00 26.38
N GLY A 778 7.36 -8.20 26.18
CA GLY A 778 8.11 -9.44 25.98
C GLY A 778 8.89 -9.52 24.67
N SER A 779 8.76 -8.52 23.79
CA SER A 779 9.48 -8.48 22.51
C SER A 779 10.75 -7.62 22.57
N ALA A 780 10.93 -6.82 23.62
CA ALA A 780 12.01 -5.87 23.73
C ALA A 780 13.17 -6.41 24.57
N SER A 781 14.41 -6.12 24.14
CA SER A 781 15.60 -6.29 24.99
C SER A 781 15.61 -5.27 26.12
N HIS A 782 16.22 -5.61 27.25
CA HIS A 782 16.29 -4.73 28.42
C HIS A 782 17.60 -4.90 29.18
N GLN A 783 18.24 -3.77 29.55
CA GLN A 783 19.48 -3.74 30.34
C GLN A 783 20.61 -4.65 29.79
N GLY A 784 20.76 -4.73 28.46
CA GLY A 784 21.81 -5.53 27.82
C GLY A 784 21.51 -7.04 27.73
N ARG A 785 20.32 -7.47 28.15
CA ARG A 785 19.83 -8.87 28.03
C ARG A 785 18.93 -9.01 26.81
N SER A 786 19.00 -10.17 26.14
CA SER A 786 18.11 -10.47 25.02
C SER A 786 16.67 -10.69 25.50
N ALA A 787 15.69 -10.48 24.62
CA ALA A 787 14.28 -10.73 24.96
C ALA A 787 14.06 -12.21 25.33
N ASP A 788 14.74 -13.13 24.65
CA ASP A 788 14.64 -14.58 24.93
C ASP A 788 15.20 -14.95 26.32
N GLU A 789 16.32 -14.37 26.75
CA GLU A 789 16.84 -14.58 28.11
C GLU A 789 15.87 -14.09 29.19
N ILE A 790 15.14 -13.00 28.92
CA ILE A 790 14.14 -12.46 29.86
C ILE A 790 12.92 -13.39 29.89
N LEU A 791 12.46 -13.89 28.74
CA LEU A 791 11.35 -14.83 28.66
C LEU A 791 11.68 -16.19 29.27
N ASP A 792 12.89 -16.71 29.06
CA ASP A 792 13.36 -17.97 29.64
C ASP A 792 13.33 -17.89 31.19
N GLU A 793 13.85 -16.79 31.77
CA GLU A 793 13.78 -16.54 33.22
C GLU A 793 12.34 -16.36 33.72
N PHE A 794 11.52 -15.65 32.94
CA PHE A 794 10.14 -15.34 33.29
C PHE A 794 9.25 -16.59 33.30
N PHE A 795 9.41 -17.52 32.36
CA PHE A 795 8.62 -18.74 32.28
C PHE A 795 9.17 -19.90 33.12
N ALA A 796 10.43 -19.84 33.56
CA ALA A 796 11.09 -20.93 34.30
C ALA A 796 10.25 -21.55 35.44
N PRO A 797 9.53 -20.80 36.30
CA PRO A 797 8.74 -21.38 37.39
C PRO A 797 7.52 -22.20 36.94
N PHE A 798 7.06 -22.01 35.69
CA PHE A 798 5.81 -22.57 35.18
C PHE A 798 6.00 -23.71 34.16
N GLN A 799 7.25 -24.01 33.78
CA GLN A 799 7.58 -24.98 32.72
C GLN A 799 7.00 -26.39 32.98
N HIS A 800 6.83 -26.77 34.25
CA HIS A 800 6.39 -28.11 34.66
C HIS A 800 5.07 -28.11 35.45
N GLY A 801 4.24 -27.07 35.30
CA GLY A 801 2.95 -26.93 35.99
C GLY A 801 2.88 -25.71 36.93
N PRO A 802 1.91 -25.66 37.87
CA PRO A 802 1.77 -24.54 38.79
C PRO A 802 2.97 -24.46 39.77
N PRO A 803 3.57 -23.27 39.99
CA PRO A 803 4.76 -23.16 40.82
C PRO A 803 4.47 -23.47 42.29
N THR A 804 5.45 -24.03 43.01
CA THR A 804 5.39 -24.23 44.47
C THR A 804 5.51 -22.92 45.23
N ASP A 805 6.22 -21.94 44.66
CA ASP A 805 6.46 -20.63 45.27
C ASP A 805 5.27 -19.70 45.04
N ASN A 806 4.95 -18.84 46.02
CA ASN A 806 3.81 -17.91 45.95
C ASN A 806 4.07 -16.74 44.98
N VAL A 807 4.17 -17.02 43.68
CA VAL A 807 4.48 -16.08 42.59
C VAL A 807 3.33 -15.94 41.59
N VAL A 808 3.20 -14.74 41.01
CA VAL A 808 2.26 -14.41 39.92
C VAL A 808 3.00 -13.65 38.82
N HIS A 809 2.91 -14.12 37.59
CA HIS A 809 3.62 -13.57 36.43
C HIS A 809 2.61 -13.05 35.39
N LEU A 810 2.78 -11.80 34.94
CA LEU A 810 1.98 -11.17 33.88
C LEU A 810 2.87 -10.74 32.70
N LEU A 811 2.53 -11.14 31.47
CA LEU A 811 3.32 -10.87 30.27
C LEU A 811 2.48 -10.20 29.19
N ALA A 812 2.98 -9.12 28.59
CA ALA A 812 2.48 -8.60 27.31
C ALA A 812 3.46 -8.98 26.20
N ILE A 813 2.99 -9.67 25.16
CA ILE A 813 3.82 -10.10 24.02
C ILE A 813 3.00 -10.11 22.73
N ASN A 814 3.65 -10.04 21.57
CA ASN A 814 2.99 -10.22 20.28
C ASN A 814 3.03 -11.70 19.87
N ASP A 815 2.02 -12.17 19.15
CA ASP A 815 1.79 -13.61 18.88
C ASP A 815 2.95 -14.21 18.09
N GLY A 816 3.40 -13.53 17.04
CA GLY A 816 4.55 -13.94 16.24
C GLY A 816 5.85 -14.03 17.05
N ARG A 817 6.03 -13.13 18.03
CA ARG A 817 7.22 -13.16 18.90
C ARG A 817 7.14 -14.29 19.92
N LEU A 818 5.95 -14.59 20.42
CA LEU A 818 5.74 -15.72 21.33
C LEU A 818 5.99 -17.05 20.60
N LEU A 819 5.50 -17.20 19.36
CA LEU A 819 5.80 -18.34 18.49
C LEU A 819 7.30 -18.47 18.22
N GLU A 820 7.98 -17.37 17.87
CA GLU A 820 9.42 -17.37 17.65
C GLU A 820 10.21 -17.80 18.89
N TRP A 821 9.80 -17.33 20.08
CA TRP A 821 10.38 -17.77 21.34
C TRP A 821 10.12 -19.26 21.60
N LEU A 822 8.91 -19.76 21.35
CA LEU A 822 8.56 -21.18 21.50
C LEU A 822 9.43 -22.04 20.58
N ASP A 823 9.51 -21.72 19.28
CA ASP A 823 10.32 -22.45 18.30
C ASP A 823 11.81 -22.48 18.72
N GLY A 824 12.32 -21.32 19.14
CA GLY A 824 13.69 -21.18 19.63
C GLY A 824 13.94 -21.94 20.94
N PHE A 825 12.96 -21.96 21.85
CA PHE A 825 13.07 -22.66 23.13
C PHE A 825 13.16 -24.17 22.93
N VAL A 826 12.33 -24.75 22.04
CA VAL A 826 12.38 -26.19 21.71
C VAL A 826 13.75 -26.57 21.16
N GLN A 827 14.33 -25.75 20.28
CA GLN A 827 15.68 -25.98 19.75
C GLN A 827 16.76 -25.89 20.84
N ARG A 828 16.68 -24.91 21.76
CA ARG A 828 17.60 -24.77 22.89
C ARG A 828 17.43 -25.89 23.93
N ASN A 829 16.25 -26.49 24.03
CA ASN A 829 15.92 -27.56 24.97
C ASN A 829 16.06 -28.98 24.39
N ASN A 830 17.04 -29.20 23.51
CA ASN A 830 17.33 -30.50 22.88
C ASN A 830 16.12 -31.12 22.12
N GLY A 831 15.25 -30.30 21.55
CA GLY A 831 14.08 -30.76 20.78
C GLY A 831 12.95 -31.34 21.64
N ARG A 832 12.89 -31.02 22.94
CA ARG A 832 11.84 -31.50 23.85
C ARG A 832 10.92 -30.36 24.29
N ASP A 833 9.63 -30.55 24.09
CA ASP A 833 8.59 -29.67 24.63
C ASP A 833 8.43 -29.83 26.14
N THR A 834 8.06 -28.75 26.81
CA THR A 834 7.53 -28.80 28.18
C THR A 834 6.00 -28.78 28.16
N PRO A 835 5.33 -29.21 29.24
CA PRO A 835 3.88 -29.07 29.37
C PRO A 835 3.38 -27.64 29.10
N LEU A 836 4.13 -26.62 29.51
CA LEU A 836 3.79 -25.22 29.25
C LEU A 836 3.92 -24.88 27.75
N THR A 837 5.04 -25.21 27.10
CA THR A 837 5.23 -24.86 25.68
C THR A 837 4.21 -25.57 24.79
N ALA A 838 3.92 -26.85 25.05
CA ALA A 838 2.88 -27.59 24.33
C ALA A 838 1.48 -26.98 24.52
N THR A 839 1.16 -26.51 25.74
CA THR A 839 -0.11 -25.81 26.01
C THR A 839 -0.17 -24.47 25.27
N LEU A 840 0.93 -23.70 25.25
CA LEU A 840 0.98 -22.42 24.55
C LEU A 840 0.90 -22.57 23.03
N TYR A 841 1.54 -23.58 22.43
CA TYR A 841 1.36 -23.92 21.01
C TYR A 841 -0.10 -24.26 20.70
N GLY A 842 -0.73 -25.13 21.49
CA GLY A 842 -2.13 -25.51 21.28
C GLY A 842 -3.11 -24.33 21.42
N LEU A 843 -2.82 -23.36 22.29
CA LEU A 843 -3.62 -22.14 22.44
C LEU A 843 -3.43 -21.16 21.29
N LEU A 844 -2.23 -21.10 20.68
CA LEU A 844 -1.95 -20.26 19.50
C LEU A 844 -2.49 -20.86 18.19
N GLU A 845 -2.59 -22.18 18.10
CA GLU A 845 -3.15 -22.90 16.94
C GLU A 845 -4.67 -23.17 17.04
N GLU A 846 -5.33 -22.65 18.08
CA GLU A 846 -6.77 -22.83 18.36
C GLU A 846 -7.24 -24.31 18.38
N SER A 847 -6.30 -25.23 18.59
CA SER A 847 -6.49 -26.69 18.46
C SER A 847 -6.18 -27.45 19.76
N GLY A 848 -5.82 -26.73 20.83
CA GLY A 848 -5.37 -27.28 22.11
C GLY A 848 -6.47 -27.49 23.16
N PRO A 849 -6.19 -28.31 24.20
CA PRO A 849 -7.06 -28.43 25.37
C PRO A 849 -7.22 -27.10 26.11
N PRO A 850 -8.35 -26.86 26.81
CA PRO A 850 -8.56 -25.62 27.56
C PRO A 850 -7.45 -25.40 28.59
N ALA A 851 -6.97 -24.15 28.68
CA ALA A 851 -5.87 -23.78 29.57
C ALA A 851 -6.14 -24.20 31.02
N GLU A 852 -5.09 -24.70 31.70
CA GLU A 852 -5.19 -25.05 33.12
C GLU A 852 -5.64 -23.85 33.97
N PRO A 853 -6.37 -24.05 35.09
CA PRO A 853 -6.97 -22.95 35.84
C PRO A 853 -6.01 -21.84 36.27
N TYR A 854 -4.74 -22.16 36.52
CA TYR A 854 -3.70 -21.21 36.94
C TYR A 854 -3.13 -20.35 35.79
N LEU A 855 -3.32 -20.77 34.53
CA LEU A 855 -2.89 -20.07 33.32
C LEU A 855 -4.09 -19.32 32.71
N ARG A 856 -3.88 -18.05 32.37
CA ARG A 856 -4.82 -17.23 31.61
C ARG A 856 -4.11 -16.70 30.37
N PHE A 857 -4.46 -17.24 29.22
CA PHE A 857 -4.02 -16.75 27.92
C PHE A 857 -5.13 -15.90 27.32
N ILE A 858 -4.83 -14.63 27.03
CA ILE A 858 -5.81 -13.64 26.60
C ILE A 858 -5.32 -13.06 25.28
N ASP A 859 -6.02 -13.40 24.21
CA ASP A 859 -5.78 -12.80 22.89
C ASP A 859 -6.65 -11.55 22.72
N LEU A 860 -6.02 -10.38 22.73
CA LEU A 860 -6.70 -9.11 22.52
C LEU A 860 -7.10 -8.89 21.05
N ASN A 861 -6.60 -9.68 20.10
CA ASN A 861 -7.00 -9.55 18.69
C ASN A 861 -8.48 -9.95 18.45
N GLN A 862 -9.01 -10.81 19.32
CA GLN A 862 -10.38 -11.32 19.28
C GLN A 862 -11.38 -10.42 20.04
N ARG A 863 -10.88 -9.44 20.79
CA ARG A 863 -11.71 -8.44 21.50
C ARG A 863 -12.34 -7.48 20.51
N SER A 864 -13.58 -7.10 20.77
CA SER A 864 -14.19 -5.91 20.15
C SER A 864 -14.11 -4.72 21.09
N LEU A 865 -13.70 -3.57 20.55
CA LEU A 865 -13.68 -2.28 21.24
C LEU A 865 -14.86 -1.39 20.85
N VAL A 866 -15.54 -1.73 19.76
CA VAL A 866 -16.57 -0.89 19.15
C VAL A 866 -17.98 -1.37 19.47
N GLY A 867 -18.14 -2.61 19.95
CA GLY A 867 -19.43 -3.16 20.34
C GLY A 867 -19.31 -4.42 21.20
N GLU A 868 -20.29 -4.61 22.07
CA GLU A 868 -20.45 -5.79 22.92
C GLU A 868 -21.85 -6.37 22.70
N ILE A 869 -21.92 -7.67 22.42
CA ILE A 869 -23.19 -8.41 22.40
C ILE A 869 -23.60 -8.74 23.83
N ARG A 870 -24.75 -8.21 24.29
CA ARG A 870 -25.37 -8.59 25.56
C ARG A 870 -26.58 -9.50 25.34
N GLU A 871 -26.36 -10.80 25.53
CA GLU A 871 -27.40 -11.82 25.42
C GLU A 871 -28.56 -11.58 26.41
N THR A 872 -28.29 -11.00 27.58
CA THR A 872 -29.31 -10.72 28.60
C THR A 872 -30.28 -9.60 28.23
N THR A 873 -29.84 -8.62 27.42
CA THR A 873 -30.66 -7.48 27.00
C THR A 873 -31.08 -7.55 25.54
N GLY A 874 -30.50 -8.45 24.75
CA GLY A 874 -30.78 -8.58 23.33
C GLY A 874 -30.30 -7.38 22.50
N THR A 875 -29.23 -6.71 22.92
CA THR A 875 -28.74 -5.46 22.30
C THR A 875 -27.22 -5.46 22.14
N ILE A 876 -26.73 -4.80 21.09
CA ILE A 876 -25.30 -4.49 20.93
C ILE A 876 -25.02 -3.13 21.56
N GLN A 877 -24.16 -3.10 22.58
CA GLN A 877 -23.83 -1.88 23.32
C GLN A 877 -22.44 -1.35 22.93
N ALA A 878 -22.28 -0.03 22.92
CA ALA A 878 -21.00 0.64 22.64
C ALA A 878 -20.40 1.30 23.90
N THR A 879 -20.51 0.64 25.05
CA THR A 879 -20.11 1.16 26.38
C THR A 879 -18.68 1.70 26.41
N PHE A 880 -17.72 0.96 25.84
CA PHE A 880 -16.33 1.40 25.75
C PHE A 880 -16.18 2.70 24.94
N LEU A 881 -16.86 2.82 23.79
CA LEU A 881 -16.82 4.03 22.97
C LEU A 881 -17.44 5.23 23.67
N HIS A 882 -18.55 5.04 24.40
CA HIS A 882 -19.13 6.09 25.24
C HIS A 882 -18.14 6.59 26.30
N GLN A 883 -17.54 5.67 27.05
CA GLN A 883 -16.56 6.01 28.09
C GLN A 883 -15.30 6.66 27.52
N LEU A 884 -14.81 6.18 26.37
CA LEU A 884 -13.67 6.78 25.67
C LEU A 884 -13.99 8.19 25.18
N LEU A 885 -15.17 8.39 24.61
CA LEU A 885 -15.59 9.71 24.15
C LEU A 885 -15.69 10.70 25.33
N ASP A 886 -16.34 10.29 26.42
CA ASP A 886 -16.47 11.11 27.62
C ASP A 886 -15.10 11.41 28.25
N SER A 887 -14.18 10.43 28.27
CA SER A 887 -12.82 10.64 28.79
C SER A 887 -12.00 11.60 27.92
N LEU A 888 -12.13 11.52 26.58
CA LEU A 888 -11.50 12.48 25.65
C LEU A 888 -11.99 13.91 25.86
N TYR A 889 -13.26 14.11 26.23
CA TYR A 889 -13.78 15.43 26.62
C TYR A 889 -13.37 15.86 28.03
N GLY A 890 -12.71 15.02 28.81
CA GLY A 890 -12.22 15.32 30.16
C GLY A 890 -13.09 14.77 31.31
N GLY A 891 -14.03 13.86 31.01
CA GLY A 891 -14.86 13.17 31.99
C GLY A 891 -15.62 14.14 32.90
N ALA A 892 -15.52 13.94 34.22
CA ALA A 892 -16.16 14.79 35.22
C ALA A 892 -15.70 16.27 35.18
N ARG A 893 -14.51 16.55 34.61
CA ARG A 893 -13.94 17.91 34.50
C ARG A 893 -14.29 18.58 33.17
N ALA A 894 -15.10 17.96 32.31
CA ALA A 894 -15.42 18.48 30.99
C ALA A 894 -15.99 19.92 31.05
N ALA A 895 -16.92 20.19 31.98
CA ALA A 895 -17.49 21.53 32.15
C ALA A 895 -16.40 22.58 32.46
N GLU A 896 -15.44 22.26 33.33
CA GLU A 896 -14.32 23.15 33.68
C GLU A 896 -13.34 23.35 32.51
N ILE A 897 -13.00 22.27 31.80
CA ILE A 897 -12.03 22.27 30.70
C ILE A 897 -12.52 23.12 29.52
N TRP A 898 -13.82 23.03 29.21
CA TRP A 898 -14.41 23.68 28.03
C TRP A 898 -15.12 25.00 28.34
N GLU A 899 -15.23 25.43 29.61
CA GLU A 899 -15.81 26.73 29.99
C GLU A 899 -15.18 27.93 29.25
N PRO A 900 -13.84 27.99 29.02
CA PRO A 900 -13.24 29.09 28.27
C PRO A 900 -13.81 29.26 26.86
N CYS A 901 -14.29 28.19 26.22
CA CYS A 901 -14.86 28.25 24.87
C CYS A 901 -16.18 29.03 24.79
N ARG A 902 -16.91 29.16 25.90
CA ARG A 902 -18.21 29.86 25.97
C ARG A 902 -18.10 31.37 25.70
N GLY A 903 -17.07 32.01 26.26
CA GLY A 903 -16.78 33.43 26.10
C GLY A 903 -15.76 33.75 25.00
N CYS A 904 -15.45 32.76 24.16
CA CYS A 904 -14.38 32.83 23.16
C CYS A 904 -14.81 33.63 21.92
N SER A 905 -13.88 34.38 21.32
CA SER A 905 -14.10 35.11 20.07
C SER A 905 -14.39 34.20 18.87
N ALA A 906 -13.86 32.97 18.85
CA ALA A 906 -14.01 32.02 17.75
C ALA A 906 -15.25 31.11 17.85
N ASN A 907 -16.17 31.41 18.77
CA ASN A 907 -17.28 30.51 19.11
C ASN A 907 -18.13 30.09 17.90
N ASP A 908 -18.39 31.02 16.98
CA ASP A 908 -19.33 30.82 15.86
C ASP A 908 -18.76 30.00 14.69
N TYR A 909 -17.43 29.82 14.63
CA TYR A 909 -16.76 29.12 13.53
C TYR A 909 -15.74 28.06 13.99
N CYS A 910 -15.57 27.87 15.31
CA CYS A 910 -14.68 26.85 15.86
C CYS A 910 -15.29 25.45 15.71
N SER A 911 -14.76 24.67 14.75
CA SER A 911 -15.25 23.31 14.47
C SER A 911 -15.12 22.35 15.66
N VAL A 912 -14.13 22.56 16.54
CA VAL A 912 -13.93 21.75 17.76
C VAL A 912 -15.06 21.98 18.75
N TYR A 913 -15.41 23.26 18.98
CA TYR A 913 -16.48 23.59 19.90
C TYR A 913 -17.86 23.22 19.33
N ALA A 914 -18.04 23.33 18.00
CA ALA A 914 -19.23 22.80 17.34
C ALA A 914 -19.42 21.30 17.57
N ALA A 915 -18.35 20.50 17.45
CA ALA A 915 -18.39 19.07 17.79
C ALA A 915 -18.63 18.84 19.28
N ALA A 916 -17.98 19.59 20.17
CA ALA A 916 -18.15 19.45 21.63
C ALA A 916 -19.59 19.71 22.10
N ARG A 917 -20.33 20.61 21.44
CA ARG A 917 -21.75 20.86 21.76
C ARG A 917 -22.67 19.71 21.37
N LEU A 918 -22.29 18.91 20.37
CA LEU A 918 -23.10 17.80 19.89
C LEU A 918 -22.69 16.46 20.53
N PHE A 919 -21.39 16.19 20.63
CA PHE A 919 -20.85 14.92 21.11
C PHE A 919 -20.34 14.96 22.55
N GLY A 920 -20.30 16.12 23.21
CA GLY A 920 -19.83 16.26 24.58
C GLY A 920 -20.81 15.73 25.64
N PRO A 921 -20.34 15.50 26.89
CA PRO A 921 -21.20 15.05 28.00
C PRO A 921 -22.11 16.17 28.55
N ASP A 922 -23.11 15.77 29.35
CA ASP A 922 -24.08 16.64 30.04
C ASP A 922 -23.37 17.59 31.03
N GLY A 923 -22.94 18.75 30.53
CA GLY A 923 -22.15 19.72 31.29
C GLY A 923 -21.45 20.77 30.42
N ILE A 924 -21.26 20.48 29.12
CA ILE A 924 -20.86 21.48 28.13
C ILE A 924 -22.12 22.20 27.64
N PRO A 925 -22.22 23.55 27.71
CA PRO A 925 -23.41 24.28 27.28
C PRO A 925 -23.74 24.01 25.79
N THR A 926 -24.83 23.29 25.53
CA THR A 926 -25.27 22.91 24.18
C THR A 926 -26.52 23.68 23.73
N SER A 927 -26.71 23.83 22.42
CA SER A 927 -28.01 24.20 21.83
C SER A 927 -28.76 23.02 21.21
N ALA A 928 -28.15 21.84 21.19
CA ALA A 928 -28.78 20.62 20.70
C ALA A 928 -29.62 20.01 21.81
N THR A 929 -30.74 19.39 21.44
CA THR A 929 -31.56 18.60 22.37
C THR A 929 -30.79 17.32 22.76
N PRO A 930 -30.94 16.81 23.99
CA PRO A 930 -30.26 15.59 24.45
C PRO A 930 -30.43 14.41 23.48
N GLU A 931 -31.60 14.30 22.84
CA GLU A 931 -31.93 13.28 21.86
C GLU A 931 -31.05 13.36 20.61
N THR A 932 -30.74 14.56 20.11
CA THR A 932 -29.89 14.77 18.94
C THR A 932 -28.42 14.44 19.24
N GLY A 933 -27.95 14.77 20.45
CA GLY A 933 -26.60 14.40 20.91
C GLY A 933 -26.42 12.88 21.04
N SER A 934 -27.40 12.19 21.66
CA SER A 934 -27.40 10.72 21.75
C SER A 934 -27.36 10.08 20.37
N ARG A 935 -28.21 10.57 19.45
CA ARG A 935 -28.28 10.05 18.08
C ARG A 935 -26.99 10.26 17.30
N ALA A 936 -26.36 11.43 17.42
CA ALA A 936 -25.09 11.70 16.76
C ALA A 936 -23.98 10.75 17.24
N ARG A 937 -23.92 10.47 18.56
CA ARG A 937 -23.00 9.48 19.14
C ARG A 937 -23.27 8.08 18.60
N GLU A 938 -24.52 7.64 18.59
CA GLU A 938 -24.92 6.34 18.01
C GLU A 938 -24.48 6.22 16.55
N ARG A 939 -24.76 7.22 15.72
CA ARG A 939 -24.40 7.24 14.30
C ARG A 939 -22.88 7.17 14.06
N LEU A 940 -22.08 7.84 14.89
CA LEU A 940 -20.63 7.74 14.83
C LEU A 940 -20.15 6.33 15.22
N PHE A 941 -20.75 5.73 16.25
CA PHE A 941 -20.39 4.39 16.72
C PHE A 941 -20.83 3.31 15.74
N GLU A 942 -21.99 3.47 15.09
CA GLU A 942 -22.43 2.63 13.96
C GLU A 942 -21.39 2.62 12.85
N ALA A 943 -20.81 3.77 12.50
CA ALA A 943 -19.77 3.87 11.48
C ALA A 943 -18.48 3.14 11.91
N LEU A 944 -18.08 3.24 13.18
CA LEU A 944 -16.91 2.52 13.69
C LEU A 944 -17.15 1.00 13.80
N GLN A 945 -18.38 0.60 14.15
CA GLN A 945 -18.81 -0.80 14.12
C GLN A 945 -18.78 -1.36 12.69
N ALA A 946 -19.21 -0.57 11.69
CA ALA A 946 -19.15 -0.95 10.28
C ALA A 946 -17.73 -1.33 9.84
N VAL A 947 -16.73 -0.54 10.26
CA VAL A 947 -15.31 -0.81 9.98
C VAL A 947 -14.87 -2.12 10.63
N HIS A 948 -15.21 -2.36 11.90
CA HIS A 948 -14.89 -3.63 12.58
C HIS A 948 -15.55 -4.84 11.91
N LEU A 949 -16.83 -4.73 11.56
CA LEU A 949 -17.61 -5.81 10.93
C LEU A 949 -17.09 -6.18 9.54
N ARG A 950 -16.40 -5.27 8.85
CA ARG A 950 -15.79 -5.55 7.55
C ARG A 950 -14.59 -6.49 7.66
N GLY A 951 -13.84 -6.42 8.76
CA GLY A 951 -12.73 -7.33 9.06
C GLY A 951 -11.40 -7.04 8.35
N ASP A 952 -11.35 -6.09 7.41
CA ASP A 952 -10.12 -5.72 6.67
C ASP A 952 -9.08 -4.99 7.53
N VAL A 953 -9.52 -4.30 8.59
CA VAL A 953 -8.65 -3.54 9.51
C VAL A 953 -8.87 -4.03 10.93
N HIS A 954 -7.79 -4.38 11.61
CA HIS A 954 -7.84 -4.73 13.02
C HIS A 954 -7.94 -3.47 13.89
N VAL A 955 -9.12 -3.20 14.44
CA VAL A 955 -9.41 -1.96 15.17
C VAL A 955 -8.79 -1.97 16.57
N THR A 956 -7.64 -1.31 16.73
CA THR A 956 -6.96 -1.17 18.04
C THR A 956 -7.47 0.02 18.86
N ALA A 957 -7.22 0.02 20.17
CA ALA A 957 -7.57 1.14 21.06
C ALA A 957 -6.86 2.45 20.67
N ARG A 958 -5.60 2.33 20.22
CA ARG A 958 -4.82 3.47 19.71
C ARG A 958 -5.45 4.08 18.46
N GLU A 959 -5.87 3.26 17.51
CA GLU A 959 -6.47 3.74 16.26
C GLU A 959 -7.86 4.33 16.47
N LEU A 960 -8.67 3.74 17.36
CA LEU A 960 -9.96 4.32 17.74
C LEU A 960 -9.80 5.70 18.37
N ARG A 961 -8.85 5.83 19.31
CA ARG A 961 -8.52 7.12 19.92
C ARG A 961 -8.10 8.13 18.86
N ALA A 962 -7.18 7.74 17.98
CA ALA A 962 -6.69 8.60 16.89
C ALA A 962 -7.82 9.03 15.94
N ALA A 963 -8.71 8.11 15.56
CA ALA A 963 -9.84 8.39 14.68
C ALA A 963 -10.84 9.36 15.33
N LEU A 964 -11.25 9.11 16.57
CA LEU A 964 -12.14 10.00 17.32
C LEU A 964 -11.54 11.39 17.50
N VAL A 965 -10.25 11.47 17.81
CA VAL A 965 -9.54 12.74 17.98
C VAL A 965 -9.56 13.55 16.68
N PHE A 966 -9.23 12.92 15.55
CA PHE A 966 -9.26 13.58 14.26
C PHE A 966 -10.67 14.04 13.85
N ILE A 967 -11.67 13.19 14.00
CA ILE A 967 -13.06 13.50 13.60
C ILE A 967 -13.59 14.69 14.40
N LEU A 968 -13.45 14.64 15.73
CA LEU A 968 -14.10 15.59 16.63
C LEU A 968 -13.28 16.85 16.86
N PHE A 969 -11.95 16.73 16.96
CA PHE A 969 -11.06 17.84 17.34
C PHE A 969 -10.16 18.31 16.18
N GLY A 970 -10.02 17.52 15.12
CA GLY A 970 -9.23 17.87 13.94
C GLY A 970 -7.72 17.89 14.21
N VAL A 971 -7.01 18.81 13.56
CA VAL A 971 -5.55 18.99 13.68
C VAL A 971 -5.14 20.40 14.13
N HIS A 972 -6.14 21.25 14.41
CA HIS A 972 -5.96 22.67 14.70
C HIS A 972 -6.08 22.94 16.21
N PHE A 973 -5.14 23.72 16.73
CA PHE A 973 -5.17 24.21 18.11
C PHE A 973 -5.90 25.55 18.19
N CYS A 974 -6.28 26.00 19.40
CA CYS A 974 -7.03 27.24 19.63
C CYS A 974 -6.42 28.46 18.90
N ASP A 975 -5.10 28.56 18.83
CA ASP A 975 -4.41 29.67 18.17
C ASP A 975 -4.67 29.77 16.67
N ASP A 976 -4.92 28.64 16.00
CA ASP A 976 -5.23 28.64 14.57
C ASP A 976 -6.59 29.30 14.30
N TYR A 977 -7.56 29.11 15.20
CA TYR A 977 -8.90 29.74 15.08
C TYR A 977 -8.90 31.25 15.37
N HIS A 978 -7.84 31.77 15.98
CA HIS A 978 -7.71 33.20 16.30
C HIS A 978 -6.77 33.96 15.36
N GLY A 979 -6.18 33.29 14.37
CA GLY A 979 -5.25 33.91 13.41
C GLY A 979 -5.94 34.71 12.31
N GLU A 980 -5.24 35.71 11.76
CA GLU A 980 -5.70 36.49 10.60
C GLU A 980 -5.50 35.69 9.30
N GLY A 981 -6.56 35.01 8.85
CA GLY A 981 -6.58 34.28 7.58
C GLY A 981 -7.89 33.52 7.36
N ALA A 982 -8.30 33.33 6.10
CA ALA A 982 -9.44 32.45 5.77
C ALA A 982 -9.03 30.99 6.02
N PHE A 983 -9.42 30.45 7.17
CA PHE A 983 -9.18 29.05 7.52
C PHE A 983 -10.30 28.16 6.97
N ASP A 984 -9.97 27.30 5.99
CA ASP A 984 -10.82 26.19 5.57
C ASP A 984 -10.78 25.07 6.64
N CYS A 985 -11.45 25.29 7.77
CA CYS A 985 -11.63 24.24 8.77
C CYS A 985 -12.79 23.33 8.33
N LEU A 986 -12.46 22.10 7.92
CA LEU A 986 -13.50 21.11 7.65
C LEU A 986 -14.27 20.76 8.94
N PRO A 987 -15.60 20.70 8.88
CA PRO A 987 -16.45 20.31 10.00
C PRO A 987 -16.32 18.82 10.33
N TYR A 988 -16.80 18.42 11.51
CA TYR A 988 -16.66 17.05 12.00
C TYR A 988 -17.30 16.00 11.06
N TRP A 989 -18.41 16.33 10.40
CA TRP A 989 -19.10 15.41 9.48
C TRP A 989 -18.31 15.14 8.20
N ASP A 990 -17.62 16.14 7.66
CA ASP A 990 -16.73 15.96 6.51
C ASP A 990 -15.41 15.30 6.92
N ARG A 991 -14.89 15.59 8.12
CA ARG A 991 -13.73 14.86 8.66
C ARG A 991 -14.03 13.38 8.86
N ALA A 992 -15.24 13.01 9.27
CA ALA A 992 -15.66 11.62 9.40
C ALA A 992 -15.57 10.84 8.09
N PHE A 993 -16.05 11.39 6.97
CA PHE A 993 -16.29 10.60 5.76
C PHE A 993 -15.52 11.05 4.50
N SER A 994 -15.08 12.31 4.40
CA SER A 994 -14.47 12.82 3.17
C SER A 994 -13.04 12.30 2.96
N PRO A 995 -12.72 11.60 1.86
CA PRO A 995 -11.37 11.08 1.60
C PRO A 995 -10.31 12.19 1.45
N LYS A 996 -10.75 13.43 1.19
CA LYS A 996 -9.88 14.58 0.95
C LYS A 996 -9.66 15.44 2.19
N ALA A 997 -10.09 14.99 3.37
CA ALA A 997 -9.91 15.75 4.61
C ALA A 997 -8.42 15.95 4.91
N PRO A 998 -7.93 17.19 5.06
CA PRO A 998 -6.51 17.46 5.28
C PRO A 998 -6.05 16.91 6.63
N GLY A 999 -4.87 16.28 6.66
CA GLY A 999 -4.32 15.67 7.87
C GLY A 999 -4.94 14.33 8.26
N ARG A 1000 -5.78 13.71 7.42
CA ARG A 1000 -6.34 12.36 7.62
C ARG A 1000 -5.24 11.29 7.52
N GLN A 1001 -5.11 10.45 8.54
CA GLN A 1001 -4.11 9.38 8.64
C GLN A 1001 -4.62 8.26 9.54
N GLY A 1002 -4.46 7.00 9.12
CA GLY A 1002 -4.85 5.81 9.87
C GLY A 1002 -5.84 4.94 9.12
N GLU A 1003 -5.77 3.63 9.34
CA GLU A 1003 -6.52 2.63 8.58
C GLU A 1003 -8.03 2.72 8.84
N VAL A 1004 -8.44 2.89 10.11
CA VAL A 1004 -9.85 3.11 10.48
C VAL A 1004 -10.45 4.33 9.76
N LEU A 1005 -9.72 5.44 9.66
CA LEU A 1005 -10.19 6.64 8.96
C LEU A 1005 -10.25 6.47 7.44
N ALA A 1006 -9.39 5.64 6.86
CA ALA A 1006 -9.43 5.30 5.44
C ALA A 1006 -10.67 4.46 5.11
N GLU A 1007 -11.00 3.50 5.98
CA GLU A 1007 -12.14 2.60 5.82
C GLU A 1007 -13.49 3.30 5.98
N LEU A 1008 -13.61 4.26 6.91
CA LEU A 1008 -14.85 5.04 7.10
C LEU A 1008 -15.35 5.71 5.81
N VAL A 1009 -14.48 6.02 4.85
CA VAL A 1009 -14.86 6.63 3.56
C VAL A 1009 -15.83 5.74 2.77
N ARG A 1010 -15.71 4.42 2.89
CA ARG A 1010 -16.55 3.46 2.16
C ARG A 1010 -18.01 3.47 2.64
N PHE A 1011 -18.21 3.90 3.89
CA PHE A 1011 -19.52 3.97 4.53
C PHE A 1011 -20.13 5.39 4.50
N ASP A 1012 -19.56 6.30 3.69
CA ASP A 1012 -20.01 7.69 3.58
C ASP A 1012 -21.49 7.79 3.17
N PRO A 1013 -22.36 8.38 4.03
CA PRO A 1013 -23.78 8.62 3.71
C PRO A 1013 -24.00 9.47 2.44
N GLY A 1014 -22.98 10.21 2.00
CA GLY A 1014 -22.98 10.99 0.76
C GLY A 1014 -22.84 10.17 -0.52
N LEU A 1015 -22.55 8.85 -0.44
CA LEU A 1015 -22.40 7.98 -1.62
C LEU A 1015 -23.74 7.47 -2.18
N GLU A 1016 -24.79 7.44 -1.35
CA GLU A 1016 -26.14 7.04 -1.76
C GLU A 1016 -27.03 8.26 -1.98
N ALA A 1017 -27.88 8.22 -3.00
CA ALA A 1017 -28.84 9.28 -3.29
C ALA A 1017 -30.23 8.92 -2.76
N HIS A 1018 -30.95 9.91 -2.22
CA HIS A 1018 -32.35 9.73 -1.81
C HIS A 1018 -33.17 10.97 -2.21
N LEU A 1019 -33.95 10.82 -3.28
CA LEU A 1019 -34.65 11.92 -3.98
C LEU A 1019 -35.39 12.91 -3.05
N LYS A 1020 -36.12 12.42 -2.04
CA LYS A 1020 -36.87 13.30 -1.12
C LYS A 1020 -35.95 14.09 -0.16
N ILE A 1021 -34.89 13.44 0.32
CA ILE A 1021 -33.95 14.04 1.28
C ILE A 1021 -33.08 15.05 0.53
N ASP A 1022 -32.54 14.67 -0.62
CA ASP A 1022 -31.65 15.53 -1.41
C ASP A 1022 -32.35 16.82 -1.85
N ARG A 1023 -33.62 16.71 -2.26
CA ARG A 1023 -34.45 17.86 -2.61
C ARG A 1023 -34.76 18.76 -1.41
N TYR A 1024 -34.95 18.19 -0.22
CA TYR A 1024 -35.21 18.96 1.00
C TYR A 1024 -33.95 19.68 1.48
N LEU A 1025 -32.81 19.00 1.50
CA LEU A 1025 -31.52 19.55 1.94
C LEU A 1025 -31.10 20.76 1.11
N GLN A 1026 -31.34 20.72 -0.20
CA GLN A 1026 -31.03 21.81 -1.15
C GLN A 1026 -32.18 22.83 -1.30
N GLY A 1027 -33.31 22.60 -0.62
CA GLY A 1027 -34.49 23.46 -0.65
C GLY A 1027 -34.48 24.55 0.42
N ILE A 1028 -35.51 25.41 0.39
CA ILE A 1028 -35.79 26.38 1.44
C ILE A 1028 -36.72 25.70 2.44
N ALA A 1029 -36.29 25.59 3.71
CA ALA A 1029 -37.10 25.03 4.77
C ALA A 1029 -38.44 25.78 4.90
N PRO A 1030 -39.57 25.09 5.14
CA PRO A 1030 -40.87 25.73 5.37
C PRO A 1030 -40.78 26.70 6.57
N SER A 1031 -41.26 27.93 6.41
CA SER A 1031 -41.27 28.97 7.46
C SER A 1031 -42.34 28.76 8.54
N ASP A 1032 -43.13 27.69 8.44
CA ASP A 1032 -44.18 27.37 9.39
C ASP A 1032 -43.54 26.76 10.64
N GLY A 1033 -43.85 27.30 11.83
CA GLY A 1033 -43.24 26.98 13.13
C GLY A 1033 -43.45 25.56 13.67
N GLY A 1034 -43.50 24.54 12.81
CA GLY A 1034 -43.42 23.12 13.16
C GLY A 1034 -41.98 22.65 13.37
N ASN A 1035 -41.81 21.49 14.00
CA ASN A 1035 -40.52 20.85 14.29
C ASN A 1035 -39.85 20.23 13.04
N TRP A 1036 -39.73 21.00 11.96
CA TRP A 1036 -39.13 20.56 10.70
C TRP A 1036 -37.59 20.51 10.80
N PRO A 1037 -36.93 19.54 10.14
CA PRO A 1037 -35.47 19.52 10.09
C PRO A 1037 -34.88 20.73 9.34
N PRO A 1038 -33.67 21.16 9.69
CA PRO A 1038 -32.97 22.23 8.98
C PRO A 1038 -32.59 21.81 7.54
N SER A 1039 -32.68 22.76 6.59
CA SER A 1039 -32.11 22.63 5.25
C SER A 1039 -30.71 23.27 5.18
N TYR A 1040 -29.91 22.88 4.18
CA TYR A 1040 -28.52 23.34 4.02
C TYR A 1040 -28.22 23.71 2.55
N PRO A 1041 -28.89 24.74 1.99
CA PRO A 1041 -28.74 25.11 0.58
C PRO A 1041 -27.34 25.61 0.21
N ASP A 1042 -26.58 26.10 1.19
CA ASP A 1042 -25.22 26.61 0.99
C ASP A 1042 -24.13 25.51 1.03
N LEU A 1043 -24.50 24.26 1.35
CA LEU A 1043 -23.57 23.14 1.40
C LEU A 1043 -23.67 22.28 0.13
N PRO A 1044 -22.53 21.74 -0.37
CA PRO A 1044 -22.55 20.66 -1.34
C PRO A 1044 -23.41 19.49 -0.86
N LEU A 1045 -24.14 18.83 -1.76
CA LEU A 1045 -25.12 17.80 -1.41
C LEU A 1045 -24.54 16.67 -0.55
N ASP A 1046 -23.31 16.23 -0.84
CA ASP A 1046 -22.62 15.19 -0.07
C ASP A 1046 -22.31 15.65 1.36
N SER A 1047 -21.80 16.87 1.54
CA SER A 1047 -21.57 17.47 2.87
C SER A 1047 -22.89 17.72 3.62
N ALA A 1048 -23.95 18.16 2.92
CA ALA A 1048 -25.29 18.36 3.48
C ALA A 1048 -25.89 17.05 3.99
N ARG A 1049 -25.73 15.94 3.25
CA ARG A 1049 -26.15 14.59 3.68
C ARG A 1049 -25.36 14.11 4.89
N ARG A 1050 -24.03 14.26 4.89
CA ARG A 1050 -23.18 13.92 6.05
C ARG A 1050 -23.58 14.69 7.30
N ARG A 1051 -23.89 15.99 7.17
CA ARG A 1051 -24.37 16.82 8.28
C ARG A 1051 -25.75 16.35 8.77
N ALA A 1052 -26.70 16.15 7.86
CA ALA A 1052 -28.02 15.65 8.19
C ALA A 1052 -27.97 14.27 8.88
N PHE A 1053 -27.04 13.40 8.48
CA PHE A 1053 -26.84 12.09 9.09
C PHE A 1053 -26.51 12.17 10.59
N PHE A 1054 -25.78 13.20 11.02
CA PHE A 1054 -25.48 13.44 12.43
C PHE A 1054 -26.54 14.29 13.16
N GLU A 1055 -27.12 15.31 12.49
CA GLU A 1055 -27.93 16.33 13.16
C GLU A 1055 -29.45 16.08 13.11
N TRP A 1056 -29.97 15.30 12.15
CA TRP A 1056 -31.41 15.06 12.04
C TRP A 1056 -31.89 13.96 13.00
N ALA A 1057 -32.99 14.24 13.71
CA ALA A 1057 -33.67 13.26 14.55
C ALA A 1057 -34.45 12.23 13.72
N GLU A 1058 -34.72 11.05 14.27
CA GLU A 1058 -35.43 9.97 13.56
C GLU A 1058 -36.82 10.41 13.05
N GLU A 1059 -37.57 11.14 13.87
CA GLU A 1059 -38.89 11.67 13.49
C GLU A 1059 -38.78 12.68 12.33
N GLN A 1060 -37.70 13.48 12.30
CA GLN A 1060 -37.45 14.42 11.21
C GLN A 1060 -37.12 13.70 9.90
N VAL A 1061 -36.35 12.60 9.96
CA VAL A 1061 -36.10 11.74 8.78
C VAL A 1061 -37.41 11.12 8.28
N ARG A 1062 -38.26 10.61 9.19
CA ARG A 1062 -39.58 10.07 8.84
C ARG A 1062 -40.49 11.11 8.19
N MET A 1063 -40.52 12.34 8.70
CA MET A 1063 -41.32 13.44 8.14
C MET A 1063 -40.94 13.76 6.68
N VAL A 1064 -39.65 13.72 6.34
CA VAL A 1064 -39.17 14.07 4.98
C VAL A 1064 -39.20 12.88 4.03
N ALA A 1065 -38.71 11.71 4.46
CA ALA A 1065 -38.53 10.55 3.59
C ALA A 1065 -39.72 9.57 3.61
N GLY A 1066 -40.46 9.52 4.71
CA GLY A 1066 -41.52 8.54 4.98
C GLY A 1066 -41.05 7.28 5.73
N GLY A 1067 -39.77 7.17 6.07
CA GLY A 1067 -39.19 6.05 6.82
C GLY A 1067 -37.93 6.48 7.59
N ALA A 1068 -37.64 5.82 8.71
CA ALA A 1068 -36.51 6.15 9.59
C ALA A 1068 -35.13 5.81 8.97
N ASP A 1069 -35.10 4.78 8.12
CA ASP A 1069 -33.88 4.19 7.58
C ASP A 1069 -33.43 4.86 6.25
N ALA A 1070 -34.01 6.02 5.90
CA ALA A 1070 -33.73 6.69 4.63
C ALA A 1070 -32.41 7.47 4.59
N LEU A 1071 -31.79 7.71 5.76
CA LEU A 1071 -30.54 8.46 5.91
C LEU A 1071 -29.55 7.65 6.75
N GLU A 1072 -28.98 6.61 6.16
CA GLU A 1072 -28.03 5.71 6.82
C GLU A 1072 -26.64 5.76 6.18
N LEU A 1073 -25.71 4.95 6.68
CA LEU A 1073 -24.41 4.71 6.05
C LEU A 1073 -24.60 4.08 4.67
N ALA A 1074 -23.63 4.22 3.77
CA ALA A 1074 -23.65 3.48 2.53
C ALA A 1074 -23.70 1.97 2.81
N ARG A 1075 -24.58 1.24 2.11
CA ARG A 1075 -24.87 -0.20 2.27
C ARG A 1075 -25.46 -0.59 3.64
N ALA A 1076 -25.99 0.36 4.41
CA ALA A 1076 -26.41 0.14 5.79
C ALA A 1076 -27.46 -0.95 5.98
N ARG A 1077 -28.40 -1.12 5.03
CA ARG A 1077 -29.46 -2.14 5.11
C ARG A 1077 -28.91 -3.56 5.35
N HIS A 1078 -27.91 -3.97 4.57
CA HIS A 1078 -27.31 -5.31 4.70
C HIS A 1078 -26.35 -5.36 5.90
N LEU A 1079 -25.62 -4.27 6.15
CA LEU A 1079 -24.70 -4.17 7.28
C LEU A 1079 -25.42 -4.29 8.64
N ARG A 1080 -26.59 -3.67 8.78
CA ARG A 1080 -27.42 -3.76 9.99
C ARG A 1080 -27.90 -5.18 10.23
N ARG A 1081 -28.40 -5.85 9.19
CA ARG A 1081 -28.79 -7.27 9.25
C ARG A 1081 -27.59 -8.13 9.66
N PHE A 1082 -26.43 -7.94 9.03
CA PHE A 1082 -25.19 -8.64 9.36
C PHE A 1082 -24.78 -8.44 10.82
N ARG A 1083 -24.84 -7.21 11.33
CA ARG A 1083 -24.55 -6.85 12.72
C ARG A 1083 -25.49 -7.56 13.71
N GLU A 1084 -26.76 -7.68 13.38
CA GLU A 1084 -27.80 -8.16 14.30
C GLU A 1084 -28.01 -9.69 14.28
N ILE A 1085 -27.32 -10.44 13.40
CA ILE A 1085 -27.40 -11.92 13.31
C ILE A 1085 -27.23 -12.65 14.66
N PRO A 1086 -26.26 -12.29 15.53
CA PRO A 1086 -26.12 -12.94 16.83
C PRO A 1086 -27.34 -12.79 17.74
N LEU A 1087 -28.14 -11.72 17.54
CA LEU A 1087 -29.35 -11.45 18.29
C LEU A 1087 -30.62 -12.00 17.63
N ALA A 1088 -30.52 -12.40 16.35
CA ALA A 1088 -31.65 -12.92 15.58
C ALA A 1088 -32.14 -14.27 16.13
N SER A 1089 -33.47 -14.44 16.12
CA SER A 1089 -34.14 -15.70 16.42
C SER A 1089 -33.76 -16.81 15.43
N GLU A 1090 -33.93 -18.08 15.80
CA GLU A 1090 -33.68 -19.22 14.90
C GLU A 1090 -34.47 -19.10 13.59
N THR A 1091 -35.70 -18.59 13.65
CA THR A 1091 -36.54 -18.35 12.47
C THR A 1091 -35.98 -17.27 11.55
N GLU A 1092 -35.47 -16.17 12.10
CA GLU A 1092 -34.86 -15.09 11.31
C GLU A 1092 -33.53 -15.53 10.69
N ARG A 1093 -32.73 -16.31 11.43
CA ARG A 1093 -31.48 -16.91 10.90
C ARG A 1093 -31.77 -17.91 9.78
N ALA A 1094 -32.82 -18.72 9.91
CA ALA A 1094 -33.24 -19.64 8.86
C ALA A 1094 -33.67 -18.89 7.60
N GLN A 1095 -34.43 -17.79 7.74
CA GLN A 1095 -34.83 -16.94 6.62
C GLN A 1095 -33.61 -16.29 5.93
N LEU A 1096 -32.68 -15.75 6.71
CA LEU A 1096 -31.42 -15.19 6.21
C LEU A 1096 -30.57 -16.24 5.49
N CYS A 1097 -30.48 -17.45 6.05
CA CYS A 1097 -29.79 -18.57 5.43
C CYS A 1097 -30.38 -18.91 4.05
N ALA A 1098 -31.71 -18.93 3.95
CA ALA A 1098 -32.41 -19.13 2.68
C ALA A 1098 -32.14 -18.03 1.64
N GLU A 1099 -32.11 -16.77 2.07
CA GLU A 1099 -31.77 -15.63 1.21
C GLU A 1099 -30.32 -15.73 0.70
N LEU A 1100 -29.36 -16.04 1.56
CA LEU A 1100 -27.96 -16.21 1.18
C LEU A 1100 -27.78 -17.38 0.20
N CYS A 1101 -28.41 -18.53 0.47
CA CYS A 1101 -28.37 -19.68 -0.44
C CYS A 1101 -28.99 -19.37 -1.80
N ARG A 1102 -30.07 -18.57 -1.84
CA ARG A 1102 -30.65 -18.08 -3.10
C ARG A 1102 -29.69 -17.14 -3.85
N GLY A 1103 -28.97 -16.30 -3.12
CA GLY A 1103 -27.89 -15.47 -3.68
C GLY A 1103 -26.80 -16.31 -4.34
N ILE A 1104 -26.34 -17.37 -3.66
CA ILE A 1104 -25.36 -18.33 -4.20
C ILE A 1104 -25.89 -18.99 -5.47
N ALA A 1105 -27.13 -19.51 -5.45
CA ALA A 1105 -27.74 -20.16 -6.61
C ALA A 1105 -27.87 -19.22 -7.83
N ARG A 1106 -28.08 -17.92 -7.62
CA ARG A 1106 -28.17 -16.93 -8.70
C ARG A 1106 -26.81 -16.53 -9.28
N LEU A 1107 -25.73 -16.73 -8.54
CA LEU A 1107 -24.37 -16.52 -9.05
C LEU A 1107 -24.00 -17.54 -10.14
N GLU A 1108 -24.59 -18.72 -10.11
CA GLU A 1108 -24.24 -19.87 -10.97
C GLU A 1108 -24.88 -19.84 -12.38
N ASP A 1109 -25.60 -18.77 -12.75
CA ASP A 1109 -26.25 -18.60 -14.06
C ASP A 1109 -27.11 -19.82 -14.45
N LEU A 1110 -27.97 -20.24 -13.51
CA LEU A 1110 -28.88 -21.38 -13.65
C LEU A 1110 -30.20 -20.98 -14.33
N PRO A 1111 -30.87 -21.90 -15.06
CA PRO A 1111 -32.14 -21.61 -15.72
C PRO A 1111 -33.25 -21.28 -14.70
N PRO A 1112 -34.28 -20.48 -15.06
CA PRO A 1112 -35.37 -20.12 -14.16
C PRO A 1112 -36.07 -21.34 -13.52
N ALA A 1113 -36.18 -22.45 -14.25
CA ALA A 1113 -36.74 -23.71 -13.77
C ALA A 1113 -35.97 -24.30 -12.58
N ALA A 1114 -34.64 -24.12 -12.51
CA ALA A 1114 -33.83 -24.56 -11.38
C ALA A 1114 -34.06 -23.68 -10.14
N LEU A 1115 -34.32 -22.39 -10.33
CA LEU A 1115 -34.53 -21.41 -9.25
C LEU A 1115 -35.97 -21.40 -8.71
N ALA A 1116 -36.91 -22.08 -9.35
CA ALA A 1116 -38.32 -22.08 -8.99
C ALA A 1116 -38.65 -22.92 -7.75
N ARG A 1117 -37.76 -23.85 -7.35
CA ARG A 1117 -38.01 -24.81 -6.26
C ARG A 1117 -37.59 -24.23 -4.90
N PRO A 1118 -38.50 -24.06 -3.93
CA PRO A 1118 -38.23 -23.30 -2.72
C PRO A 1118 -37.39 -24.02 -1.65
N ASP A 1119 -37.43 -25.36 -1.61
CA ASP A 1119 -36.83 -26.16 -0.52
C ASP A 1119 -35.41 -26.68 -0.84
N VAL A 1120 -34.85 -26.28 -1.98
CA VAL A 1120 -33.56 -26.76 -2.47
C VAL A 1120 -32.66 -25.59 -2.90
N VAL A 1121 -31.36 -25.82 -2.81
CA VAL A 1121 -30.30 -24.92 -3.26
C VAL A 1121 -29.66 -25.56 -4.48
N PRO A 1122 -29.97 -25.11 -5.70
CA PRO A 1122 -29.39 -25.67 -6.90
C PRO A 1122 -27.96 -25.14 -7.09
N LEU A 1123 -27.01 -26.05 -7.36
CA LEU A 1123 -25.59 -25.74 -7.56
C LEU A 1123 -25.14 -26.29 -8.91
N ARG A 1124 -24.56 -25.44 -9.75
CA ARG A 1124 -24.16 -25.80 -11.11
C ARG A 1124 -23.01 -26.79 -11.13
N VAL A 1125 -23.10 -27.75 -12.04
CA VAL A 1125 -22.04 -28.71 -12.35
C VAL A 1125 -21.45 -28.32 -13.70
N THR A 1126 -20.17 -27.93 -13.70
CA THR A 1126 -19.47 -27.58 -14.94
C THR A 1126 -18.81 -28.84 -15.52
N PRO A 1127 -19.27 -29.36 -16.67
CA PRO A 1127 -18.65 -30.53 -17.29
C PRO A 1127 -17.25 -30.20 -17.81
N ARG A 1128 -16.38 -31.23 -17.89
CA ARG A 1128 -15.02 -31.09 -18.47
C ARG A 1128 -15.03 -30.69 -19.95
N THR A 1129 -16.17 -30.89 -20.64
CA THR A 1129 -16.38 -30.52 -22.04
C THR A 1129 -17.50 -29.49 -22.08
N PRO A 1130 -17.31 -28.32 -22.73
CA PRO A 1130 -18.35 -27.30 -22.83
C PRO A 1130 -19.58 -27.86 -23.55
N THR A 1131 -20.75 -27.75 -22.93
CA THR A 1131 -22.04 -28.14 -23.50
C THR A 1131 -23.03 -26.98 -23.37
N GLU A 1132 -23.95 -26.86 -24.31
CA GLU A 1132 -25.10 -25.94 -24.19
C GLU A 1132 -26.08 -26.38 -23.09
N THR A 1133 -26.05 -27.67 -22.73
CA THR A 1133 -26.83 -28.22 -21.62
C THR A 1133 -26.24 -27.77 -20.28
N CYS A 1134 -27.09 -27.17 -19.44
CA CYS A 1134 -26.77 -26.81 -18.07
C CYS A 1134 -27.05 -28.00 -17.15
N PHE A 1135 -26.10 -28.35 -16.29
CA PHE A 1135 -26.22 -29.42 -15.30
C PHE A 1135 -26.17 -28.81 -13.90
N TRP A 1136 -26.98 -29.31 -12.97
CA TRP A 1136 -26.92 -28.91 -11.56
C TRP A 1136 -27.29 -30.06 -10.64
N VAL A 1137 -26.87 -29.93 -9.38
CA VAL A 1137 -27.28 -30.78 -8.25
C VAL A 1137 -28.12 -29.95 -7.29
N GLU A 1138 -28.98 -30.61 -6.52
CA GLU A 1138 -29.89 -29.93 -5.59
C GLU A 1138 -29.57 -30.32 -4.15
N LYS A 1139 -29.15 -29.33 -3.36
CA LYS A 1139 -28.89 -29.52 -1.94
C LYS A 1139 -30.11 -29.14 -1.12
N PRO A 1140 -30.53 -29.93 -0.13
CA PRO A 1140 -31.68 -29.59 0.70
C PRO A 1140 -31.39 -28.34 1.52
N LEU A 1141 -32.27 -27.33 1.46
CA LEU A 1141 -32.09 -26.08 2.22
C LEU A 1141 -31.99 -26.35 3.73
N ALA A 1142 -32.69 -27.37 4.23
CA ALA A 1142 -32.66 -27.78 5.63
C ALA A 1142 -31.29 -28.31 6.12
N ALA A 1143 -30.36 -28.62 5.21
CA ALA A 1143 -28.98 -29.00 5.58
C ALA A 1143 -28.06 -27.79 5.78
N PHE A 1144 -28.52 -26.59 5.42
CA PHE A 1144 -27.80 -25.35 5.66
C PHE A 1144 -28.28 -24.69 6.95
N ARG A 1145 -27.34 -24.12 7.70
CA ARG A 1145 -27.62 -23.25 8.83
C ARG A 1145 -26.62 -22.12 8.91
N LEU A 1146 -27.02 -21.05 9.58
CA LEU A 1146 -26.21 -19.85 9.75
C LEU A 1146 -25.79 -19.71 11.21
N GLU A 1147 -24.48 -19.66 11.43
CA GLU A 1147 -23.89 -19.51 12.76
C GLU A 1147 -23.03 -18.23 12.80
N PRO A 1148 -23.18 -17.37 13.81
CA PRO A 1148 -22.28 -16.24 13.98
C PRO A 1148 -20.89 -16.72 14.45
N ASP A 1149 -19.83 -16.21 13.85
CA ASP A 1149 -18.45 -16.49 14.30
C ASP A 1149 -18.13 -15.61 15.51
N LEU A 1150 -18.53 -16.09 16.69
CA LEU A 1150 -18.21 -15.45 17.95
C LEU A 1150 -17.00 -16.13 18.57
N PRO A 1151 -15.95 -15.37 18.93
CA PRO A 1151 -14.84 -15.89 19.71
C PRO A 1151 -15.34 -16.64 20.96
N PRO A 1152 -14.66 -17.71 21.41
CA PRO A 1152 -15.07 -18.42 22.60
C PRO A 1152 -15.23 -17.46 23.79
N PRO A 1153 -16.26 -17.64 24.64
CA PRO A 1153 -16.52 -16.72 25.75
C PRO A 1153 -15.34 -16.72 26.72
N GLN A 1154 -14.60 -15.61 26.76
CA GLN A 1154 -13.58 -15.34 27.77
C GLN A 1154 -14.13 -14.37 28.81
N ASP A 1155 -13.87 -14.65 30.10
CA ASP A 1155 -14.36 -13.84 31.21
C ASP A 1155 -13.90 -12.38 31.10
N GLY A 1156 -14.84 -11.48 30.81
CA GLY A 1156 -14.62 -10.03 30.78
C GLY A 1156 -14.15 -9.45 29.45
N VAL A 1157 -14.10 -10.24 28.36
CA VAL A 1157 -13.76 -9.76 27.00
C VAL A 1157 -15.03 -9.48 26.20
N ASP A 1158 -15.14 -8.26 25.68
CA ASP A 1158 -16.27 -7.85 24.82
C ASP A 1158 -16.12 -8.45 23.42
N ARG A 1159 -17.22 -8.93 22.84
CA ARG A 1159 -17.24 -9.69 21.57
C ARG A 1159 -18.24 -9.10 20.58
N LEU A 1160 -17.79 -9.04 19.32
CA LEU A 1160 -18.61 -8.74 18.14
C LEU A 1160 -17.97 -9.48 16.95
N HIS A 1161 -18.76 -10.26 16.22
CA HIS A 1161 -18.28 -11.07 15.10
C HIS A 1161 -17.72 -10.22 13.96
N ARG A 1162 -16.82 -10.78 13.14
CA ARG A 1162 -16.33 -10.16 11.88
C ARG A 1162 -16.80 -10.92 10.64
N GLN A 1163 -17.19 -12.18 10.83
CA GLN A 1163 -17.70 -13.06 9.80
C GLN A 1163 -18.86 -13.88 10.37
N ILE A 1164 -19.59 -14.53 9.48
CA ILE A 1164 -20.59 -15.53 9.82
C ILE A 1164 -20.28 -16.81 9.07
N HIS A 1165 -20.62 -17.94 9.66
CA HIS A 1165 -20.41 -19.25 9.10
C HIS A 1165 -21.72 -19.75 8.49
N LEU A 1166 -21.71 -19.96 7.17
CA LEU A 1166 -22.73 -20.76 6.51
C LEU A 1166 -22.27 -22.22 6.56
N VAL A 1167 -22.95 -23.02 7.37
CA VAL A 1167 -22.60 -24.42 7.62
C VAL A 1167 -23.51 -25.32 6.81
N TYR A 1168 -22.92 -26.22 6.03
CA TYR A 1168 -23.62 -27.29 5.32
C TYR A 1168 -23.29 -28.64 5.97
N ARG A 1169 -24.32 -29.42 6.30
CA ARG A 1169 -24.14 -30.75 6.89
C ARG A 1169 -24.33 -31.84 5.83
N TYR A 1170 -23.26 -32.59 5.55
CA TYR A 1170 -23.28 -33.74 4.65
C TYR A 1170 -24.13 -34.89 5.22
N ARG A 1171 -24.57 -35.80 4.34
CA ARG A 1171 -25.37 -36.98 4.75
C ARG A 1171 -24.61 -37.94 5.68
N ASN A 1172 -23.28 -37.97 5.61
CA ASN A 1172 -22.41 -38.77 6.48
C ASN A 1172 -22.24 -38.15 7.89
N GLY A 1173 -22.76 -36.94 8.12
CA GLY A 1173 -22.66 -36.22 9.38
C GLY A 1173 -21.47 -35.25 9.49
N GLU A 1174 -20.58 -35.19 8.50
CA GLU A 1174 -19.53 -34.18 8.42
C GLU A 1174 -20.10 -32.80 8.07
N GLU A 1175 -19.38 -31.73 8.41
CA GLU A 1175 -19.82 -30.36 8.18
C GLU A 1175 -18.80 -29.59 7.33
N GLU A 1176 -19.30 -28.82 6.37
CA GLU A 1176 -18.52 -27.87 5.58
C GLU A 1176 -18.88 -26.45 6.01
N ILE A 1177 -17.88 -25.59 6.14
CA ILE A 1177 -18.06 -24.22 6.64
C ILE A 1177 -17.60 -23.22 5.58
N LEU A 1178 -18.49 -22.29 5.21
CA LEU A 1178 -18.15 -21.11 4.43
C LEU A 1178 -18.10 -19.88 5.35
N PRO A 1179 -16.92 -19.27 5.56
CA PRO A 1179 -16.84 -17.96 6.19
C PRO A 1179 -17.34 -16.87 5.24
N ILE A 1180 -18.28 -16.06 5.72
CA ILE A 1180 -18.90 -14.95 4.99
C ILE A 1180 -18.62 -13.65 5.75
N GLY A 1181 -17.78 -12.78 5.18
CA GLY A 1181 -17.58 -11.40 5.65
C GLY A 1181 -18.70 -10.45 5.19
N ALA A 1182 -18.70 -9.22 5.71
CA ALA A 1182 -19.75 -8.23 5.43
C ALA A 1182 -19.94 -7.90 3.93
N ASP A 1183 -18.83 -7.84 3.15
CA ASP A 1183 -18.88 -7.54 1.72
C ASP A 1183 -19.53 -8.70 0.92
N LEU A 1184 -19.14 -9.95 1.18
CA LEU A 1184 -19.77 -11.12 0.55
C LEU A 1184 -21.24 -11.26 0.96
N PHE A 1185 -21.55 -11.02 2.23
CA PHE A 1185 -22.93 -11.02 2.73
C PHE A 1185 -23.81 -10.01 1.98
N HIS A 1186 -23.31 -8.78 1.80
CA HIS A 1186 -24.02 -7.74 1.07
C HIS A 1186 -24.30 -8.15 -0.38
N VAL A 1187 -23.29 -8.68 -1.08
CA VAL A 1187 -23.40 -9.11 -2.48
C VAL A 1187 -24.39 -10.27 -2.65
N LEU A 1188 -24.33 -11.28 -1.79
CA LEU A 1188 -25.25 -12.42 -1.86
C LEU A 1188 -26.71 -12.00 -1.66
N LEU A 1189 -26.97 -11.04 -0.76
CA LEU A 1189 -28.31 -10.50 -0.57
C LEU A 1189 -28.79 -9.67 -1.78
N GLU A 1190 -27.93 -8.85 -2.39
CA GLU A 1190 -28.29 -8.12 -3.62
C GLU A 1190 -28.65 -9.08 -4.77
N LEU A 1191 -27.87 -10.15 -4.94
CA LEU A 1191 -28.17 -11.22 -5.90
C LEU A 1191 -29.52 -11.89 -5.60
N ALA A 1192 -29.79 -12.20 -4.33
CA ALA A 1192 -31.06 -12.78 -3.90
C ALA A 1192 -32.27 -11.87 -4.21
N GLU A 1193 -32.07 -10.55 -4.15
CA GLU A 1193 -33.08 -9.53 -4.51
C GLU A 1193 -33.24 -9.31 -6.02
N GLY A 1194 -32.33 -9.85 -6.84
CA GLY A 1194 -32.40 -9.80 -8.30
C GLY A 1194 -31.52 -8.74 -8.94
N TYR A 1195 -30.58 -8.19 -8.17
CA TYR A 1195 -29.54 -7.33 -8.71
C TYR A 1195 -28.57 -8.17 -9.58
N GLN A 1196 -28.11 -7.59 -10.69
CA GLN A 1196 -27.09 -8.19 -11.54
C GLN A 1196 -25.75 -7.52 -11.25
N LEU A 1197 -24.71 -8.32 -10.98
CA LEU A 1197 -23.37 -7.81 -10.75
C LEU A 1197 -22.82 -7.14 -12.02
N GLY A 1198 -22.25 -5.94 -11.86
CA GLY A 1198 -21.42 -5.30 -12.88
C GLY A 1198 -19.93 -5.68 -12.74
N ASP A 1199 -19.11 -5.34 -13.74
CA ASP A 1199 -17.69 -5.70 -13.94
C ASP A 1199 -16.67 -5.32 -12.81
N THR A 1200 -17.11 -4.88 -11.63
CA THR A 1200 -16.26 -4.24 -10.60
C THR A 1200 -16.04 -5.03 -9.31
N SER A 1201 -16.52 -6.26 -9.18
CA SER A 1201 -16.24 -7.08 -7.99
C SER A 1201 -14.85 -7.73 -8.04
N SER A 1202 -14.07 -7.64 -6.96
CA SER A 1202 -12.74 -8.26 -6.84
C SER A 1202 -12.79 -9.79 -6.80
N ASP A 1203 -11.93 -10.44 -7.57
CA ASP A 1203 -11.81 -11.91 -7.65
C ASP A 1203 -11.57 -12.57 -6.27
N ASP A 1204 -10.92 -11.87 -5.34
CA ASP A 1204 -10.61 -12.38 -4.00
C ASP A 1204 -11.86 -12.67 -3.14
N THR A 1205 -12.96 -11.90 -3.31
CA THR A 1205 -14.17 -12.03 -2.49
C THR A 1205 -14.93 -13.35 -2.75
N PHE A 1206 -14.79 -13.92 -3.95
CA PHE A 1206 -15.51 -15.13 -4.38
C PHE A 1206 -14.66 -16.41 -4.34
N ALA A 1207 -13.37 -16.32 -4.01
CA ALA A 1207 -12.48 -17.47 -3.98
C ALA A 1207 -12.93 -18.55 -2.98
N HIS A 1208 -13.24 -18.15 -1.75
CA HIS A 1208 -13.74 -19.07 -0.69
C HIS A 1208 -15.12 -19.67 -1.05
N LEU A 1209 -16.00 -18.86 -1.63
CA LEU A 1209 -17.32 -19.32 -2.08
C LEU A 1209 -17.19 -20.37 -3.19
N SER A 1210 -16.30 -20.16 -4.18
CA SER A 1210 -16.08 -21.09 -5.29
C SER A 1210 -15.57 -22.44 -4.80
N ILE A 1211 -14.64 -22.45 -3.83
CA ILE A 1211 -14.13 -23.69 -3.22
C ILE A 1211 -15.24 -24.43 -2.47
N PHE A 1212 -16.04 -23.70 -1.69
CA PHE A 1212 -17.18 -24.27 -0.96
C PHE A 1212 -18.20 -24.92 -1.90
N VAL A 1213 -18.66 -24.19 -2.94
CA VAL A 1213 -19.60 -24.72 -3.93
C VAL A 1213 -19.04 -25.97 -4.63
N GLN A 1214 -17.76 -25.95 -5.03
CA GLN A 1214 -17.12 -27.12 -5.65
C GLN A 1214 -17.07 -28.35 -4.74
N ARG A 1215 -16.90 -28.18 -3.43
CA ARG A 1215 -16.92 -29.29 -2.46
C ARG A 1215 -18.32 -29.86 -2.30
N LEU A 1216 -19.33 -29.00 -2.16
CA LEU A 1216 -20.74 -29.41 -2.07
C LEU A 1216 -21.19 -30.18 -3.32
N VAL A 1217 -20.77 -29.75 -4.51
CA VAL A 1217 -21.06 -30.43 -5.78
C VAL A 1217 -20.40 -31.82 -5.87
N ARG A 1218 -19.30 -32.07 -5.15
CA ARG A 1218 -18.56 -33.35 -5.15
C ARG A 1218 -19.11 -34.39 -4.18
N GLU A 1219 -20.01 -34.03 -3.27
CA GLU A 1219 -20.73 -35.02 -2.45
C GLU A 1219 -21.33 -36.07 -3.38
N GLU A 1220 -21.21 -37.37 -3.03
CA GLU A 1220 -21.65 -38.48 -3.88
C GLU A 1220 -23.16 -38.44 -4.16
N GLU A 1221 -23.57 -37.65 -5.14
CA GLU A 1221 -24.91 -37.66 -5.70
C GLU A 1221 -24.95 -38.61 -6.89
N ARG A 1222 -25.79 -39.64 -6.78
CA ARG A 1222 -26.06 -40.58 -7.87
C ARG A 1222 -27.06 -40.03 -8.88
N GLU A 1223 -27.42 -38.75 -8.74
CA GLU A 1223 -28.45 -38.04 -9.47
C GLU A 1223 -27.96 -36.60 -9.76
N MET A 1224 -28.31 -36.09 -10.94
CA MET A 1224 -28.13 -34.68 -11.32
C MET A 1224 -29.27 -34.28 -12.24
N LEU A 1225 -29.54 -32.98 -12.33
CA LEU A 1225 -30.53 -32.41 -13.24
C LEU A 1225 -29.84 -31.78 -14.45
N ALA A 1226 -30.51 -31.85 -15.60
CA ALA A 1226 -30.01 -31.32 -16.86
C ALA A 1226 -31.11 -30.55 -17.58
N TRP A 1227 -30.76 -29.38 -18.12
CA TRP A 1227 -31.65 -28.57 -18.95
C TRP A 1227 -30.93 -28.12 -20.20
N ASN A 1228 -31.57 -28.29 -21.36
CA ASN A 1228 -31.01 -27.90 -22.65
C ASN A 1228 -31.80 -26.73 -23.23
N PRO A 1229 -31.16 -25.61 -23.62
CA PRO A 1229 -31.82 -24.46 -24.22
C PRO A 1229 -32.69 -24.80 -25.45
N ALA A 1230 -32.36 -25.86 -26.20
CA ALA A 1230 -33.12 -26.30 -27.37
C ALA A 1230 -34.45 -27.01 -27.03
N ALA A 1231 -34.65 -27.41 -25.77
CA ALA A 1231 -35.87 -28.03 -25.24
C ALA A 1231 -36.41 -27.16 -24.11
N GLU A 1232 -36.94 -25.98 -24.48
CA GLU A 1232 -37.20 -24.83 -23.61
C GLU A 1232 -37.97 -25.13 -22.30
N GLU A 1233 -38.78 -26.19 -22.24
CA GLU A 1233 -39.69 -26.49 -21.11
C GLU A 1233 -39.40 -27.80 -20.34
N VAL A 1234 -38.37 -28.58 -20.69
CA VAL A 1234 -38.15 -29.91 -20.07
C VAL A 1234 -36.85 -30.00 -19.29
N VAL A 1235 -36.96 -30.27 -17.98
CA VAL A 1235 -35.84 -30.64 -17.11
C VAL A 1235 -35.70 -32.17 -17.09
N PHE A 1236 -34.49 -32.67 -17.28
CA PHE A 1236 -34.19 -34.10 -17.25
C PHE A 1236 -33.47 -34.49 -15.97
N ARG A 1237 -33.91 -35.57 -15.33
CA ARG A 1237 -33.22 -36.24 -14.23
C ARG A 1237 -32.26 -37.29 -14.80
N VAL A 1238 -30.98 -37.17 -14.45
CA VAL A 1238 -29.90 -38.08 -14.87
C VAL A 1238 -29.38 -38.80 -13.64
N HIS A 1239 -29.58 -40.12 -13.55
CA HIS A 1239 -29.13 -40.90 -12.39
C HIS A 1239 -28.56 -42.27 -12.78
N ALA A 1240 -27.73 -42.84 -11.91
CA ALA A 1240 -27.15 -44.16 -12.13
C ALA A 1240 -27.87 -45.24 -11.32
N VAL A 1241 -28.36 -46.28 -12.00
CA VAL A 1241 -28.97 -47.47 -11.39
C VAL A 1241 -27.99 -48.64 -11.48
N MET A 1242 -27.76 -49.32 -10.36
CA MET A 1242 -27.09 -50.63 -10.35
C MET A 1242 -28.16 -51.73 -10.31
N PRO A 1243 -28.30 -52.54 -11.38
CA PRO A 1243 -29.10 -53.75 -11.31
C PRO A 1243 -28.49 -54.73 -10.30
N ASP A 1244 -29.36 -55.52 -9.66
CA ASP A 1244 -29.08 -56.62 -8.73
C ASP A 1244 -27.60 -57.05 -8.59
N PRO A 1245 -26.96 -56.90 -7.41
CA PRO A 1245 -25.54 -57.18 -7.19
C PRO A 1245 -25.11 -58.62 -7.52
N ALA A 1246 -26.07 -59.53 -7.74
CA ALA A 1246 -25.82 -60.91 -8.16
C ALA A 1246 -25.54 -61.10 -9.67
N LYS A 1247 -25.73 -60.09 -10.53
CA LYS A 1247 -25.55 -60.22 -11.99
C LYS A 1247 -24.65 -59.13 -12.59
N ALA A 1248 -23.32 -59.33 -12.44
CA ALA A 1248 -22.24 -58.55 -13.07
C ALA A 1248 -22.25 -57.03 -12.77
N PRO A 1249 -21.08 -56.36 -12.71
CA PRO A 1249 -21.04 -54.93 -12.45
C PRO A 1249 -21.45 -54.15 -13.71
N ALA A 1250 -22.75 -53.96 -13.91
CA ALA A 1250 -23.31 -53.16 -14.99
C ALA A 1250 -23.96 -51.90 -14.42
N GLN A 1251 -23.29 -50.76 -14.47
CA GLN A 1251 -23.89 -49.46 -14.12
C GLN A 1251 -24.70 -48.95 -15.31
N ARG A 1252 -26.00 -48.69 -15.13
CA ARG A 1252 -26.85 -48.10 -16.17
C ARG A 1252 -27.18 -46.65 -15.82
N ILE A 1253 -26.87 -45.72 -16.72
CA ILE A 1253 -27.34 -44.33 -16.63
C ILE A 1253 -28.76 -44.26 -17.18
N VAL A 1254 -29.67 -43.67 -16.41
CA VAL A 1254 -31.07 -43.43 -16.76
C VAL A 1254 -31.26 -41.92 -16.89
N ILE A 1255 -31.92 -41.50 -17.97
CA ILE A 1255 -32.29 -40.11 -18.25
C ILE A 1255 -33.80 -40.09 -18.43
N GLU A 1256 -34.50 -39.37 -17.57
CA GLU A 1256 -35.97 -39.29 -17.59
C GLU A 1256 -36.45 -37.83 -17.43
N PRO A 1257 -37.52 -37.42 -18.11
CA PRO A 1257 -38.08 -36.08 -17.92
C PRO A 1257 -38.73 -35.97 -16.53
N VAL A 1258 -38.47 -34.86 -15.84
CA VAL A 1258 -39.15 -34.53 -14.58
C VAL A 1258 -40.58 -34.10 -14.90
N GLY A 1259 -41.58 -34.76 -14.31
CA GLY A 1259 -43.00 -34.55 -14.63
C GLY A 1259 -43.52 -33.18 -14.17
N ALA A 1260 -44.52 -32.64 -14.87
CA ALA A 1260 -45.15 -31.35 -14.57
C ALA A 1260 -45.83 -31.25 -13.19
N GLU A 1261 -46.02 -32.36 -12.48
CA GLU A 1261 -46.50 -32.38 -11.07
C GLU A 1261 -45.36 -32.25 -10.04
N GLU A 1262 -44.08 -32.40 -10.43
CA GLU A 1262 -42.88 -32.19 -9.60
C GLU A 1262 -42.20 -30.83 -9.87
N LEU A 1263 -42.70 -30.07 -10.84
CA LEU A 1263 -42.32 -28.68 -11.13
C LEU A 1263 -43.44 -27.76 -10.59
N PRO A 1264 -43.10 -26.65 -9.89
CA PRO A 1264 -44.10 -25.82 -9.21
C PRO A 1264 -45.10 -25.13 -10.15
#